data_AF-A0A973LSG1-F1
#
_entry.id   AF-A0A973LSG1-F1
#
_cell.length_a   1.000
_cell.length_b   1.000
_cell.length_c   1.000
_cell.angle_alpha   90.00
_cell.angle_beta   90.00
_cell.angle_gamma   90.00
#
_symmetry.space_group_name_H-M   'P 1'
#
loop_
_entity.id
_entity.type
_entity.pdbx_description
1 polymer ?
#
loop_
_entity_poly.entity_id
_entity_poly.type
_entity_poly.pdbx_seq_one_letter_code
_entity_poly.pdbx_strand_id
1 'polypeptide(L)'
;MTQASPGPPGVRGDSTAESYEERIRHRLRLLASCLLLGAIAFNTATEKIIPETKLDMAVNPLGFLGRALHLWDGAYFGHLQNQAYGYLFPMGPFYALFLKLGMESWTVQRLWMSFVLCAAFLGVVQLARALGVGGPHTRVLAGFVYALAPHAQALIGINSSEFLPSAVLPWILLPLVKGARGELSPRRSAALSAFAFVFCGGVNAVAELAVLVVPMLYLLTRRGGPVKRRLIAWWLPLVALASLWWAAPLLTLGGYIFSFLPYIETASATTGVTSLVNALRGTSSWLSFLSVDGQVWLPDAHQQSTVPWLIVVTAAVAALGLVGLTLRRLPERTFLLVSVLCGIAVITIGHPGTPHERLMLDLLDGPLAAFRNLHKFDALIRLPVALGLAGLLSLVRLRLRAPLTAAAAGLLALSGLPILYSGLAPAGGFTAIPDYWTQAISWLNRNAGDGMVLAVPGAKRGEYLWGRPLDEPLQALSQARWATHTIVPWGSAGISRLMAAVDDRLATGEGSPGLTSTLRRIGVSYLVVRNDLDRATIGTAWPVRVHQALEDSPGISLVAQMGPGVGIGQYGRAAAWLDQPYPAVEIYRVTGAAPLVGTVDATRPLRVGGAPESVLGLAEQGLLDDDRPVLLNDDAGVVKVPAHDTILTDTLRRREVAFADLRRNAGETLTADEPFRGTSPSNDLLDPGWERYLSTAGLTGVARVTASTSEADVGAAPNSREPGHQPFAALDGDRRTSWRSTGWNGATGEWLEVAFADPLTIPTIQVAFENAPIGPPPSEVIVETDAGALRQKVRATADPQELAVPRGPVKRLRVTIAATAYEPATRLGSRVGITELTVPGVVPGRSIVVPDPRADPREPATIALARTGDVPGCVKGSAAWSCAKGHEVLGDDGYGFDRTFVTAKDGAYTVSGRTVVTDRATIERLSTLPGDSLSVTASSTAVDSGAAGGRWAFDGDPKTAWFANPLDPRPTLNVELAEKTRLSRIRVITPDSYLGAPPVRVTIRAEGGVRQSWVGKDGLIAFPELTAKKVALEFGASSGRPIEISDIAFPDVKPLGALTGFKLRLPCGFGPTFTVDGNEVHTAVTGGTLNDVVTGKPVTFETCERLQLVAGPTRLALRAGESYRVESAVVRHEPGSPAAGPTVMRQVQVSSWDAGKRVVKVGVQDDSYLVVNENFNAGWRATLGAATLKPVRLDGWRQAWFLPAFTAGTVTLTYEPDEPYRAGLASGGALALLVVVLALVGRPARHLAPAPPARLRVRHVAVFAVALGYWIGGPAG
;
A
#
# COMPACT_ATOMS: atom_id res chain seq x y z
N MET A 1 -56.77 89.32 -16.10
CA MET A 1 -56.73 87.96 -16.66
C MET A 1 -55.55 87.21 -16.04
N THR A 2 -55.86 86.27 -15.14
CA THR A 2 -55.38 84.86 -15.07
C THR A 2 -54.00 84.55 -15.67
N GLN A 3 -53.08 83.78 -15.06
CA GLN A 3 -53.14 82.82 -13.95
C GLN A 3 -51.68 82.59 -13.50
N ALA A 4 -51.44 82.51 -12.19
CA ALA A 4 -50.14 82.22 -11.60
C ALA A 4 -49.85 80.70 -11.59
N SER A 5 -48.63 80.31 -12.00
CA SER A 5 -48.12 78.95 -11.92
C SER A 5 -47.70 78.58 -10.49
N PRO A 6 -48.06 77.40 -9.96
CA PRO A 6 -47.52 76.91 -8.70
C PRO A 6 -46.18 76.17 -8.91
N GLY A 7 -45.24 76.43 -8.00
CA GLY A 7 -43.91 75.81 -7.97
C GLY A 7 -43.90 74.31 -7.63
N PRO A 8 -42.73 73.65 -7.75
CA PRO A 8 -42.60 72.20 -7.58
C PRO A 8 -42.69 71.79 -6.10
N PRO A 9 -43.31 70.63 -5.76
CA PRO A 9 -43.32 70.12 -4.39
C PRO A 9 -41.95 69.55 -4.01
N GLY A 10 -41.56 69.83 -2.77
CA GLY A 10 -40.27 69.44 -2.19
C GLY A 10 -40.00 67.93 -2.16
N VAL A 11 -38.74 67.61 -2.45
CA VAL A 11 -38.12 66.29 -2.24
C VAL A 11 -37.97 66.07 -0.73
N ARG A 12 -38.83 65.23 -0.15
CA ARG A 12 -38.65 64.69 1.21
C ARG A 12 -37.60 63.57 1.18
N GLY A 13 -36.69 63.59 2.17
CA GLY A 13 -35.46 62.80 2.24
C GLY A 13 -35.57 61.38 2.80
N ASP A 14 -36.52 60.56 2.34
CA ASP A 14 -36.68 59.17 2.84
C ASP A 14 -35.91 58.09 2.04
N SER A 15 -35.36 58.38 0.85
CA SER A 15 -34.73 57.37 -0.02
C SER A 15 -33.33 56.91 0.40
N THR A 16 -32.65 57.66 1.28
CA THR A 16 -31.29 57.34 1.72
C THR A 16 -31.26 56.33 2.87
N ALA A 17 -32.24 56.38 3.77
CA ALA A 17 -32.39 55.48 4.92
C ALA A 17 -32.80 54.06 4.51
N GLU A 18 -33.79 53.89 3.63
CA GLU A 18 -34.18 52.56 3.08
C GLU A 18 -33.00 51.87 2.38
N SER A 19 -32.20 52.63 1.62
CA SER A 19 -31.01 52.10 0.94
C SER A 19 -29.89 51.66 1.91
N TYR A 20 -29.84 52.27 3.10
CA TYR A 20 -28.85 51.96 4.13
C TYR A 20 -29.24 50.70 4.92
N GLU A 21 -30.51 50.60 5.31
CA GLU A 21 -31.06 49.43 5.99
C GLU A 21 -30.98 48.16 5.14
N GLU A 22 -31.27 48.23 3.85
CA GLU A 22 -31.11 47.09 2.94
C GLU A 22 -29.65 46.64 2.81
N ARG A 23 -28.70 47.59 2.80
CA ARG A 23 -27.27 47.29 2.78
C ARG A 23 -26.82 46.61 4.08
N ILE A 24 -27.29 47.08 5.23
CA ILE A 24 -27.01 46.44 6.53
C ILE A 24 -27.60 45.02 6.56
N ARG A 25 -28.89 44.86 6.24
CA ARG A 25 -29.55 43.54 6.22
C ARG A 25 -28.83 42.56 5.30
N HIS A 26 -28.38 43.01 4.14
CA HIS A 26 -27.59 42.17 3.23
C HIS A 26 -26.24 41.77 3.84
N ARG A 27 -25.50 42.70 4.45
CA ARG A 27 -24.21 42.40 5.12
C ARG A 27 -24.40 41.43 6.28
N LEU A 28 -25.43 41.62 7.11
CA LEU A 28 -25.77 40.71 8.21
C LEU A 28 -26.11 39.31 7.70
N ARG A 29 -26.84 39.18 6.58
CA ARG A 29 -27.10 37.87 5.96
C ARG A 29 -25.82 37.19 5.48
N LEU A 30 -24.89 37.93 4.88
CA LEU A 30 -23.61 37.36 4.46
C LEU A 30 -22.77 36.93 5.65
N LEU A 31 -22.74 37.74 6.72
CA LEU A 31 -22.07 37.40 7.97
C LEU A 31 -22.68 36.14 8.59
N ALA A 32 -24.02 36.09 8.74
CA ALA A 32 -24.72 34.91 9.24
C ALA A 32 -24.46 33.66 8.39
N SER A 33 -24.36 33.81 7.06
CA SER A 33 -24.03 32.70 6.16
C SER A 33 -22.61 32.19 6.37
N CYS A 34 -21.63 33.09 6.56
CA CYS A 34 -20.26 32.72 6.87
C CYS A 34 -20.16 32.06 8.26
N LEU A 35 -20.90 32.57 9.24
CA LEU A 35 -20.99 31.96 10.57
C LEU A 35 -21.62 30.56 10.50
N LEU A 36 -22.61 30.33 9.65
CA LEU A 36 -23.17 28.99 9.42
C LEU A 36 -22.14 28.03 8.80
N LEU A 37 -21.41 28.47 7.77
CA LEU A 37 -20.33 27.66 7.18
C LEU A 37 -19.22 27.37 8.21
N GLY A 38 -18.90 28.35 9.05
CA GLY A 38 -18.01 28.17 10.18
C GLY A 38 -18.56 27.15 11.18
N ALA A 39 -19.84 27.26 11.55
CA ALA A 39 -20.47 26.29 12.45
C ALA A 39 -20.45 24.87 11.89
N ILE A 40 -20.63 24.69 10.58
CA ILE A 40 -20.50 23.39 9.91
C ILE A 40 -19.08 22.83 10.05
N ALA A 41 -18.06 23.67 9.81
CA ALA A 41 -16.66 23.25 9.99
C ALA A 41 -16.37 22.92 11.45
N PHE A 42 -16.77 23.77 12.40
CA PHE A 42 -16.55 23.58 13.83
C PHE A 42 -17.34 22.41 14.44
N ASN A 43 -18.47 22.01 13.83
CA ASN A 43 -19.22 20.81 14.21
C ASN A 43 -18.56 19.51 13.71
N THR A 44 -17.55 19.60 12.83
CA THR A 44 -16.82 18.42 12.34
C THR A 44 -15.75 18.03 13.34
N ALA A 45 -15.93 16.87 14.00
CA ALA A 45 -14.96 16.28 14.94
C ALA A 45 -14.39 17.32 15.94
N THR A 46 -15.27 17.92 16.74
CA THR A 46 -14.93 18.93 17.76
C THR A 46 -13.83 18.42 18.70
N GLU A 47 -12.90 19.31 19.10
CA GLU A 47 -11.75 18.99 19.98
C GLU A 47 -10.76 17.96 19.41
N LYS A 48 -10.88 17.61 18.12
CA LYS A 48 -10.03 16.60 17.48
C LYS A 48 -9.32 17.14 16.25
N ILE A 49 -8.02 16.87 16.19
CA ILE A 49 -7.23 16.98 14.97
C ILE A 49 -7.73 15.90 14.00
N ILE A 50 -8.05 16.30 12.78
CA ILE A 50 -8.46 15.40 11.69
C ILE A 50 -7.29 15.17 10.73
N PRO A 51 -7.29 14.08 9.96
CA PRO A 51 -6.33 13.84 8.88
C PRO A 51 -6.59 14.75 7.67
N GLU A 52 -6.40 16.04 7.90
CA GLU A 52 -6.35 17.06 6.86
C GLU A 52 -4.98 16.98 6.17
N THR A 53 -4.91 17.39 4.89
CA THR A 53 -3.79 17.33 3.94
C THR A 53 -2.40 16.93 4.45
N LYS A 54 -1.86 17.56 5.50
CA LYS A 54 -0.59 17.19 6.15
C LYS A 54 -0.61 17.33 7.67
N LEU A 55 -0.14 16.30 8.40
CA LEU A 55 0.03 16.34 9.86
C LEU A 55 0.95 17.48 10.30
N ASP A 56 2.02 17.71 9.52
CA ASP A 56 2.99 18.77 9.78
C ASP A 56 2.34 20.15 9.95
N MET A 57 1.26 20.46 9.22
CA MET A 57 0.58 21.76 9.36
C MET A 57 0.00 21.96 10.76
N ALA A 58 -0.56 20.90 11.34
CA ALA A 58 -1.18 20.92 12.66
C ALA A 58 -0.14 20.85 13.80
N VAL A 59 1.04 20.28 13.56
CA VAL A 59 2.02 19.96 14.60
C VAL A 59 3.25 20.86 14.55
N ASN A 60 3.88 21.00 13.37
CA ASN A 60 5.14 21.75 13.20
C ASN A 60 5.24 22.37 11.80
N PRO A 61 4.39 23.38 11.47
CA PRO A 61 4.37 23.94 10.12
C PRO A 61 5.69 24.62 9.76
N LEU A 62 6.36 25.28 10.70
CA LEU A 62 7.63 25.97 10.42
C LEU A 62 8.76 24.99 10.08
N GLY A 63 8.84 23.85 10.78
CA GLY A 63 9.79 22.80 10.45
C GLY A 63 9.58 22.26 9.04
N PHE A 64 8.32 21.98 8.68
CA PHE A 64 7.97 21.50 7.34
C PHE A 64 8.26 22.51 6.24
N LEU A 65 7.87 23.77 6.42
CA LEU A 65 8.16 24.84 5.45
C LEU A 65 9.67 25.08 5.31
N GLY A 66 10.45 24.92 6.38
CA GLY A 66 11.91 25.01 6.33
C GLY A 66 12.54 23.89 5.51
N ARG A 67 12.07 22.65 5.65
CA ARG A 67 12.53 21.51 4.82
C ARG A 67 12.18 21.72 3.35
N ALA A 68 10.98 22.23 3.07
CA ALA A 68 10.51 22.53 1.71
C ALA A 68 11.29 23.65 0.98
N LEU A 69 12.29 24.28 1.61
CA LEU A 69 13.20 25.23 0.94
C LEU A 69 14.38 24.52 0.24
N HIS A 70 14.56 23.22 0.45
CA HIS A 70 15.57 22.41 -0.20
C HIS A 70 14.93 21.25 -0.96
N LEU A 71 15.58 20.79 -2.03
CA LEU A 71 15.04 19.69 -2.83
C LEU A 71 15.28 18.33 -2.16
N TRP A 72 16.44 18.16 -1.51
CA TRP A 72 16.86 16.89 -0.91
C TRP A 72 16.50 16.81 0.58
N ASP A 73 15.79 15.76 0.97
CA ASP A 73 15.45 15.46 2.37
C ASP A 73 16.08 14.13 2.80
N GLY A 74 16.56 14.05 4.05
CA GLY A 74 17.28 12.88 4.57
C GLY A 74 16.40 11.70 5.02
N ALA A 75 15.07 11.85 5.07
CA ALA A 75 14.13 10.77 5.31
C ALA A 75 14.13 9.77 4.14
N TYR A 76 13.60 8.56 4.36
CA TYR A 76 13.52 7.49 3.35
C TYR A 76 14.86 7.23 2.62
N PHE A 77 15.96 7.29 3.39
CA PHE A 77 17.33 7.19 2.88
C PHE A 77 17.67 8.25 1.82
N GLY A 78 17.17 9.47 1.93
CA GLY A 78 17.37 10.50 0.91
C GLY A 78 16.28 10.46 -0.16
N HIS A 79 15.39 11.44 -0.20
CA HIS A 79 14.37 11.55 -1.25
C HIS A 79 14.07 13.00 -1.62
N LEU A 80 13.30 13.21 -2.69
CA LEU A 80 12.79 14.52 -3.06
C LEU A 80 11.35 14.70 -2.54
N GLN A 81 11.09 15.78 -1.81
CA GLN A 81 9.78 16.08 -1.25
C GLN A 81 8.85 16.63 -2.33
N ASN A 82 8.00 15.77 -2.91
CA ASN A 82 6.96 16.21 -3.82
C ASN A 82 5.94 17.10 -3.08
N GLN A 83 5.42 18.13 -3.76
CA GLN A 83 4.33 19.00 -3.31
C GLN A 83 4.59 19.87 -2.06
N ALA A 84 5.65 19.62 -1.29
CA ALA A 84 5.93 20.35 -0.04
C ALA A 84 6.08 21.87 -0.24
N TYR A 85 6.71 22.29 -1.34
CA TYR A 85 6.81 23.71 -1.70
C TYR A 85 5.43 24.38 -1.83
N GLY A 86 4.40 23.65 -2.25
CA GLY A 86 3.05 24.16 -2.47
C GLY A 86 2.36 24.71 -1.22
N TYR A 87 2.85 24.35 -0.04
CA TYR A 87 2.32 24.82 1.25
C TYR A 87 2.94 26.15 1.70
N LEU A 88 4.01 26.64 1.04
CA LEU A 88 4.67 27.91 1.41
C LEU A 88 3.70 29.10 1.40
N PHE A 89 2.68 29.07 0.54
CA PHE A 89 1.59 30.05 0.54
C PHE A 89 0.34 29.46 -0.11
N PRO A 90 -0.89 29.75 0.37
CA PRO A 90 -1.22 30.54 1.57
C PRO A 90 -1.34 29.74 2.88
N MET A 91 -1.41 28.41 2.80
CA MET A 91 -1.79 27.56 3.94
C MET A 91 -0.74 27.54 5.06
N GLY A 92 0.54 27.34 4.75
CA GLY A 92 1.60 27.28 5.75
C GLY A 92 1.68 28.51 6.66
N PRO A 93 1.73 29.75 6.10
CA PRO A 93 1.70 30.97 6.89
C PRO A 93 0.45 31.13 7.76
N PHE A 94 -0.72 30.65 7.29
CA PHE A 94 -1.94 30.66 8.08
C PHE A 94 -1.80 29.81 9.34
N TYR A 95 -1.36 28.56 9.20
CA TYR A 95 -1.16 27.67 10.34
C TYR A 95 -0.07 28.16 11.27
N ALA A 96 1.08 28.56 10.72
CA ALA A 96 2.21 29.07 11.49
C ALA A 96 1.83 30.30 12.33
N LEU A 97 1.01 31.22 11.79
CA LEU A 97 0.55 32.39 12.52
C LEU A 97 -0.32 32.01 13.71
N PHE A 98 -1.38 31.24 13.49
CA PHE A 98 -2.37 30.95 14.54
C PHE A 98 -1.84 30.00 15.62
N LEU A 99 -1.00 29.01 15.24
CA LEU A 99 -0.32 28.17 16.24
C LEU A 99 0.66 28.99 17.09
N LYS A 100 1.36 29.96 16.50
CA LYS A 100 2.23 30.89 17.25
C LYS A 100 1.44 31.80 18.20
N LEU A 101 0.18 32.11 17.89
CA LEU A 101 -0.73 32.84 18.78
C LEU A 101 -1.29 31.96 19.92
N GLY A 102 -0.87 30.70 20.03
CA GLY A 102 -1.30 29.78 21.08
C GLY A 102 -2.66 29.12 20.84
N MET A 103 -3.16 29.16 19.60
CA MET A 103 -4.41 28.47 19.26
C MET A 103 -4.19 26.96 19.12
N GLU A 104 -5.14 26.17 19.58
CA GLU A 104 -5.11 24.71 19.45
C GLU A 104 -5.21 24.27 17.98
N SER A 105 -4.47 23.22 17.62
CA SER A 105 -4.33 22.75 16.22
C SER A 105 -5.66 22.43 15.54
N TRP A 106 -6.60 21.78 16.25
CA TRP A 106 -7.92 21.47 15.69
C TRP A 106 -8.72 22.74 15.40
N THR A 107 -8.61 23.77 16.25
CA THR A 107 -9.27 25.06 16.05
C THR A 107 -8.71 25.74 14.79
N VAL A 108 -7.39 25.71 14.61
CA VAL A 108 -6.73 26.25 13.40
C VAL A 108 -7.22 25.52 12.14
N GLN A 109 -7.35 24.19 12.18
CA GLN A 109 -7.94 23.43 11.07
C GLN A 109 -9.36 23.89 10.74
N ARG A 110 -10.23 24.08 11.74
CA ARG A 110 -11.62 24.52 11.50
C ARG A 110 -11.71 25.96 11.02
N LEU A 111 -10.84 26.84 11.51
CA LEU A 111 -10.72 28.21 10.99
C LEU A 111 -10.27 28.22 9.54
N TRP A 112 -9.30 27.37 9.18
CA TRP A 112 -8.85 27.21 7.80
C TRP A 112 -9.98 26.72 6.89
N MET A 113 -10.67 25.64 7.28
CA MET A 113 -11.83 25.12 6.54
C MET A 113 -12.93 26.20 6.37
N SER A 114 -13.23 26.92 7.45
CA SER A 114 -14.18 28.03 7.44
C SER A 114 -13.78 29.13 6.45
N PHE A 115 -12.49 29.49 6.44
CA PHE A 115 -11.94 30.48 5.53
C PHE A 115 -12.11 30.06 4.06
N VAL A 116 -11.77 28.81 3.73
CA VAL A 116 -11.91 28.27 2.37
C VAL A 116 -13.39 28.22 1.93
N LEU A 117 -14.29 27.72 2.78
CA LEU A 117 -15.73 27.67 2.49
C LEU A 117 -16.32 29.08 2.33
N CYS A 118 -15.94 30.03 3.19
CA CYS A 118 -16.38 31.42 3.09
C CYS A 118 -15.84 32.10 1.83
N ALA A 119 -14.60 31.82 1.43
CA ALA A 119 -14.04 32.32 0.18
C ALA A 119 -14.85 31.84 -1.03
N ALA A 120 -15.19 30.55 -1.09
CA ALA A 120 -16.05 29.99 -2.14
C ALA A 120 -17.43 30.68 -2.18
N PHE A 121 -18.09 30.76 -1.02
CA PHE A 121 -19.42 31.35 -0.86
C PHE A 121 -19.46 32.83 -1.26
N LEU A 122 -18.62 33.66 -0.63
CA LEU A 122 -18.58 35.11 -0.87
C LEU A 122 -18.14 35.40 -2.29
N GLY A 123 -17.19 34.61 -2.83
CA GLY A 123 -16.72 34.73 -4.19
C GLY A 123 -17.86 34.58 -5.20
N VAL A 124 -18.68 33.54 -5.07
CA VAL A 124 -19.84 33.32 -5.96
C VAL A 124 -20.88 34.42 -5.81
N VAL A 125 -21.19 34.86 -4.59
CA VAL A 125 -22.16 35.95 -4.37
C VAL A 125 -21.72 37.23 -5.08
N GLN A 126 -20.44 37.59 -4.97
CA GLN A 126 -19.90 38.80 -5.57
C GLN A 126 -19.75 38.68 -7.08
N LEU A 127 -19.34 37.52 -7.57
CA LEU A 127 -19.27 37.23 -9.00
C LEU A 127 -20.66 37.26 -9.64
N ALA A 128 -21.67 36.64 -9.02
CA ALA A 128 -23.05 36.66 -9.52
C ALA A 128 -23.60 38.09 -9.59
N ARG A 129 -23.30 38.92 -8.59
CA ARG A 129 -23.61 40.36 -8.61
C ARG A 129 -22.93 41.07 -9.77
N ALA A 130 -21.64 40.83 -9.96
CA ALA A 130 -20.86 41.43 -11.03
C ALA A 130 -21.27 40.92 -12.42
N LEU A 131 -21.81 39.71 -12.56
CA LEU A 131 -22.37 39.20 -13.83
C LEU A 131 -23.81 39.66 -14.05
N GLY A 132 -24.47 40.22 -13.03
CA GLY A 132 -25.89 40.59 -13.08
C GLY A 132 -26.84 39.39 -13.00
N VAL A 133 -26.38 38.24 -12.51
CA VAL A 133 -27.15 37.00 -12.39
C VAL A 133 -27.83 36.95 -11.01
N GLY A 134 -29.12 36.65 -10.98
CA GLY A 134 -29.89 36.52 -9.74
C GLY A 134 -30.19 37.83 -9.00
N GLY A 135 -30.97 37.74 -7.93
CA GLY A 135 -31.24 38.82 -6.96
C GLY A 135 -30.48 38.62 -5.64
N PRO A 136 -30.58 39.53 -4.66
CA PRO A 136 -29.81 39.48 -3.42
C PRO A 136 -29.91 38.15 -2.66
N HIS A 137 -31.09 37.54 -2.60
CA HIS A 137 -31.34 36.26 -1.93
C HIS A 137 -30.91 35.05 -2.75
N THR A 138 -31.18 35.04 -4.06
CA THR A 138 -30.86 33.91 -4.92
C THR A 138 -29.35 33.76 -5.14
N ARG A 139 -28.60 34.88 -5.03
CA ARG A 139 -27.12 34.86 -5.03
C ARG A 139 -26.55 34.21 -3.78
N VAL A 140 -27.13 34.46 -2.61
CA VAL A 140 -26.74 33.79 -1.35
C VAL A 140 -26.96 32.28 -1.48
N LEU A 141 -28.12 31.87 -1.99
CA LEU A 141 -28.40 30.44 -2.21
C LEU A 141 -27.41 29.80 -3.18
N ALA A 142 -27.08 30.47 -4.30
CA ALA A 142 -26.04 29.99 -5.21
C ALA A 142 -24.66 29.90 -4.57
N GLY A 143 -24.31 30.83 -3.67
CA GLY A 143 -23.09 30.75 -2.87
C GLY A 143 -23.03 29.47 -2.05
N PHE A 144 -24.13 29.10 -1.37
CA PHE A 144 -24.17 27.85 -0.60
C PHE A 144 -24.14 26.61 -1.49
N VAL A 145 -24.85 26.61 -2.62
CA VAL A 145 -24.81 25.48 -3.58
C VAL A 145 -23.39 25.23 -4.09
N TYR A 146 -22.58 26.27 -4.24
CA TYR A 146 -21.19 26.12 -4.64
C TYR A 146 -20.27 25.70 -3.49
N ALA A 147 -20.36 26.38 -2.33
CA ALA A 147 -19.48 26.13 -1.19
C ALA A 147 -19.76 24.79 -0.49
N LEU A 148 -20.99 24.29 -0.56
CA LEU A 148 -21.42 23.00 -0.01
C LEU A 148 -21.78 22.02 -1.13
N ALA A 149 -21.20 22.14 -2.33
CA ALA A 149 -21.38 21.12 -3.36
C ALA A 149 -20.79 19.78 -2.88
N PRO A 150 -21.36 18.62 -3.27
CA PRO A 150 -20.83 17.29 -2.91
C PRO A 150 -19.31 17.14 -3.08
N HIS A 151 -18.74 17.68 -4.16
CA HIS A 151 -17.29 17.72 -4.39
C HIS A 151 -16.52 18.52 -3.33
N ALA A 152 -17.04 19.66 -2.86
CA ALA A 152 -16.44 20.45 -1.79
C ALA A 152 -16.45 19.67 -0.47
N GLN A 153 -17.58 19.01 -0.17
CA GLN A 153 -17.75 18.21 1.04
C GLN A 153 -16.81 17.00 1.07
N ALA A 154 -16.58 16.36 -0.09
CA ALA A 154 -15.67 15.23 -0.22
C ALA A 154 -14.18 15.59 0.01
N LEU A 155 -13.80 16.88 -0.10
CA LEU A 155 -12.40 17.30 -0.03
C LEU A 155 -12.06 18.16 1.20
N ILE A 156 -12.98 19.02 1.66
CA ILE A 156 -12.65 20.05 2.66
C ILE A 156 -12.13 19.50 4.00
N GLY A 157 -12.57 18.30 4.40
CA GLY A 157 -12.18 17.66 5.67
C GLY A 157 -11.04 16.64 5.55
N ILE A 158 -10.43 16.48 4.37
CA ILE A 158 -9.33 15.53 4.16
C ILE A 158 -8.19 16.12 3.31
N ASN A 159 -8.51 16.89 2.28
CA ASN A 159 -7.58 17.50 1.36
C ASN A 159 -8.10 18.88 0.92
N SER A 160 -8.17 19.83 1.85
CA SER A 160 -8.67 21.17 1.57
C SER A 160 -7.82 21.91 0.54
N SER A 161 -6.53 21.55 0.42
CA SER A 161 -5.61 22.10 -0.59
C SER A 161 -6.05 21.79 -2.02
N GLU A 162 -6.70 20.65 -2.27
CA GLU A 162 -7.24 20.31 -3.59
C GLU A 162 -8.52 21.09 -3.92
N PHE A 163 -9.34 21.42 -2.92
CA PHE A 163 -10.55 22.24 -3.12
C PHE A 163 -10.27 23.75 -3.18
N LEU A 164 -9.16 24.21 -2.59
CA LEU A 164 -8.79 25.63 -2.50
C LEU A 164 -8.81 26.35 -3.86
N PRO A 165 -8.25 25.81 -4.96
CA PRO A 165 -8.36 26.45 -6.29
C PRO A 165 -9.81 26.71 -6.71
N SER A 166 -10.72 25.76 -6.47
CA SER A 166 -12.15 25.91 -6.75
C SER A 166 -12.77 27.00 -5.88
N ALA A 167 -12.45 27.04 -4.59
CA ALA A 167 -12.92 28.10 -3.70
C ALA A 167 -12.47 29.51 -4.14
N VAL A 168 -11.29 29.61 -4.72
CA VAL A 168 -10.68 30.88 -5.19
C VAL A 168 -11.13 31.27 -6.60
N LEU A 169 -11.58 30.33 -7.43
CA LEU A 169 -12.03 30.57 -8.81
C LEU A 169 -12.94 31.80 -9.00
N PRO A 170 -13.99 32.01 -8.19
CA PRO A 170 -14.85 33.19 -8.37
C PRO A 170 -14.09 34.52 -8.20
N TRP A 171 -13.06 34.55 -7.36
CA TRP A 171 -12.19 35.70 -7.12
C TRP A 171 -11.20 35.94 -8.25
N ILE A 172 -10.78 34.88 -8.96
CA ILE A 172 -9.98 34.99 -10.18
C ILE A 172 -10.83 35.61 -11.30
N LEU A 173 -12.10 35.20 -11.40
CA LEU A 173 -12.98 35.64 -12.48
C LEU A 173 -13.53 37.06 -12.27
N LEU A 174 -13.84 37.44 -11.03
CA LEU A 174 -14.50 38.70 -10.69
C LEU A 174 -13.78 39.96 -11.26
N PRO A 175 -12.45 40.12 -11.15
CA PRO A 175 -11.74 41.26 -11.75
C PRO A 175 -11.84 41.28 -13.27
N LEU A 176 -11.82 40.13 -13.95
CA LEU A 176 -11.94 40.02 -15.40
C LEU A 176 -13.32 40.47 -15.88
N VAL A 177 -14.36 40.14 -15.12
CA VAL A 177 -15.74 40.61 -15.38
C VAL A 177 -15.83 42.13 -15.31
N LYS A 178 -15.27 42.72 -14.25
CA LYS A 178 -15.22 44.19 -14.09
C LYS A 178 -14.40 44.86 -15.20
N GLY A 179 -13.30 44.24 -15.61
CA GLY A 179 -12.47 44.71 -16.73
C GLY A 179 -13.20 44.67 -18.07
N ALA A 180 -13.94 43.59 -18.35
CA ALA A 180 -14.75 43.46 -19.55
C ALA A 180 -15.92 44.48 -19.58
N ARG A 181 -16.42 44.91 -18.41
CA ARG A 181 -17.45 45.96 -18.29
C ARG A 181 -16.92 47.39 -18.33
N GLY A 182 -15.60 47.58 -18.36
CA GLY A 182 -14.98 48.91 -18.34
C GLY A 182 -14.94 49.56 -16.95
N GLU A 183 -15.31 48.82 -15.89
CA GLU A 183 -15.22 49.29 -14.49
C GLU A 183 -13.77 49.32 -13.99
N LEU A 184 -12.91 48.46 -14.56
CA LEU A 184 -11.48 48.40 -14.29
C LEU A 184 -10.69 48.48 -15.60
N SER A 185 -9.47 49.03 -15.55
CA SER A 185 -8.55 48.95 -16.69
C SER A 185 -8.15 47.48 -16.96
N PRO A 186 -7.89 47.08 -18.23
CA PRO A 186 -7.49 45.71 -18.55
C PRO A 186 -6.25 45.22 -17.78
N ARG A 187 -5.25 46.09 -17.58
CA ARG A 187 -4.05 45.75 -16.80
C ARG A 187 -4.39 45.46 -15.34
N ARG A 188 -5.12 46.36 -14.67
CA ARG A 188 -5.48 46.21 -13.25
C ARG A 188 -6.41 45.01 -13.03
N SER A 189 -7.33 44.79 -13.96
CA SER A 189 -8.21 43.62 -13.99
C SER A 189 -7.42 42.30 -14.07
N ALA A 190 -6.49 42.20 -15.02
CA ALA A 190 -5.61 41.05 -15.16
C ALA A 190 -4.71 40.84 -13.94
N ALA A 191 -4.13 41.91 -13.38
CA ALA A 191 -3.27 41.84 -12.19
C ALA A 191 -4.04 41.40 -10.93
N LEU A 192 -5.25 41.92 -10.69
CA LEU A 192 -6.11 41.47 -9.58
C LEU A 192 -6.56 40.01 -9.74
N SER A 193 -6.80 39.57 -10.98
CA SER A 193 -7.14 38.18 -11.28
C SER A 193 -5.96 37.23 -11.00
N ALA A 194 -4.76 37.60 -11.46
CA ALA A 194 -3.54 36.86 -11.18
C ALA A 194 -3.15 36.89 -9.69
N PHE A 195 -3.38 38.01 -8.99
CA PHE A 195 -3.21 38.09 -7.55
C PHE A 195 -4.14 37.13 -6.80
N ALA A 196 -5.43 37.06 -7.18
CA ALA A 196 -6.35 36.09 -6.62
C ALA A 196 -5.85 34.65 -6.86
N PHE A 197 -5.30 34.37 -8.05
CA PHE A 197 -4.76 33.04 -8.38
C PHE A 197 -3.58 32.62 -7.49
N VAL A 198 -2.78 33.55 -6.93
CA VAL A 198 -1.73 33.20 -5.96
C VAL A 198 -2.30 32.49 -4.71
N PHE A 199 -3.55 32.77 -4.34
CA PHE A 199 -4.24 32.10 -3.22
C PHE A 199 -4.70 30.67 -3.53
N CYS A 200 -4.62 30.20 -4.78
CA CYS A 200 -4.88 28.79 -5.09
C CYS A 200 -3.84 27.86 -4.46
N GLY A 201 -2.63 28.37 -4.18
CA GLY A 201 -1.50 27.58 -3.69
C GLY A 201 -0.61 27.05 -4.82
N GLY A 202 0.19 26.04 -4.48
CA GLY A 202 1.08 25.31 -5.41
C GLY A 202 1.13 23.80 -5.14
N VAL A 203 0.18 23.25 -4.36
CA VAL A 203 0.21 21.87 -3.86
C VAL A 203 -0.14 20.88 -4.98
N ASN A 204 -1.13 21.23 -5.81
CA ASN A 204 -1.67 20.34 -6.84
C ASN A 204 -1.82 21.13 -8.14
N ALA A 205 -0.74 21.18 -8.91
CA ALA A 205 -0.66 21.94 -10.15
C ALA A 205 -1.81 21.63 -11.13
N VAL A 206 -2.32 20.40 -11.16
CA VAL A 206 -3.45 20.03 -12.02
C VAL A 206 -4.76 20.66 -11.55
N ALA A 207 -5.03 20.72 -10.25
CA ALA A 207 -6.21 21.42 -9.73
C ALA A 207 -6.13 22.94 -10.01
N GLU A 208 -4.92 23.51 -9.89
CA GLU A 208 -4.67 24.93 -10.20
C GLU A 208 -4.85 25.24 -11.69
N LEU A 209 -4.37 24.38 -12.58
CA LEU A 209 -4.58 24.51 -14.03
C LEU A 209 -6.06 24.30 -14.41
N ALA A 210 -6.74 23.35 -13.78
CA ALA A 210 -8.15 23.04 -14.05
C ALA A 210 -9.04 24.28 -13.84
N VAL A 211 -8.82 25.03 -12.76
CA VAL A 211 -9.63 26.23 -12.49
C VAL A 211 -9.35 27.38 -13.46
N LEU A 212 -8.15 27.49 -14.03
CA LEU A 212 -7.81 28.52 -15.03
C LEU A 212 -8.55 28.37 -16.36
N VAL A 213 -9.12 27.19 -16.64
CA VAL A 213 -9.94 26.96 -17.83
C VAL A 213 -11.17 27.87 -17.83
N VAL A 214 -11.82 28.08 -16.67
CA VAL A 214 -13.05 28.89 -16.58
C VAL A 214 -12.79 30.38 -16.92
N PRO A 215 -11.81 31.07 -16.32
CA PRO A 215 -11.41 32.42 -16.73
C PRO A 215 -11.01 32.52 -18.21
N MET A 216 -10.29 31.53 -18.74
CA MET A 216 -9.94 31.49 -20.15
C MET A 216 -11.19 31.44 -21.03
N LEU A 217 -12.14 30.53 -20.75
CA LEU A 217 -13.41 30.43 -21.47
C LEU A 217 -14.23 31.73 -21.37
N TYR A 218 -14.21 32.41 -20.23
CA TYR A 218 -14.85 33.72 -20.07
C TYR A 218 -14.28 34.76 -21.04
N LEU A 219 -12.95 34.85 -21.13
CA LEU A 219 -12.26 35.78 -22.03
C LEU A 219 -12.50 35.40 -23.51
N LEU A 220 -12.42 34.13 -23.85
CA LEU A 220 -12.62 33.62 -25.22
C LEU A 220 -14.06 33.86 -25.72
N THR A 221 -15.03 33.80 -24.83
CA THR A 221 -16.45 34.08 -25.15
C THR A 221 -16.80 35.57 -25.21
N ARG A 222 -15.86 36.49 -24.99
CA ARG A 222 -16.06 37.92 -25.26
C ARG A 222 -16.05 38.22 -26.77
N ARG A 223 -16.82 39.23 -27.19
CA ARG A 223 -16.80 39.75 -28.57
C ARG A 223 -15.39 40.25 -28.91
N GLY A 224 -14.96 40.02 -30.16
CA GLY A 224 -13.66 40.48 -30.65
C GLY A 224 -13.53 42.00 -30.55
N GLY A 225 -12.41 42.48 -30.00
CA GLY A 225 -12.14 43.91 -29.81
C GLY A 225 -10.87 44.18 -28.99
N PRO A 226 -10.46 45.46 -28.86
CA PRO A 226 -9.22 45.83 -28.18
C PRO A 226 -9.23 45.48 -26.69
N VAL A 227 -10.38 45.58 -26.00
CA VAL A 227 -10.49 45.22 -24.58
C VAL A 227 -10.24 43.72 -24.35
N LYS A 228 -10.85 42.84 -25.15
CA LYS A 228 -10.59 41.38 -25.11
C LYS A 228 -9.12 41.07 -25.32
N ARG A 229 -8.52 41.62 -26.38
CA ARG A 229 -7.10 41.38 -26.71
C ARG A 229 -6.18 41.86 -25.59
N ARG A 230 -6.44 43.05 -25.04
CA ARG A 230 -5.65 43.61 -23.93
C ARG A 230 -5.82 42.80 -22.64
N LEU A 231 -7.04 42.33 -22.32
CA LEU A 231 -7.26 41.48 -21.16
C LEU A 231 -6.46 40.19 -21.28
N ILE A 232 -6.55 39.47 -22.40
CA ILE A 232 -5.78 38.23 -22.65
C ILE A 232 -4.28 38.52 -22.62
N ALA A 233 -3.81 39.57 -23.31
CA ALA A 233 -2.40 39.91 -23.41
C ALA A 233 -1.76 40.30 -22.07
N TRP A 234 -2.52 40.88 -21.14
CA TRP A 234 -2.05 41.11 -19.77
C TRP A 234 -2.24 39.90 -18.86
N TRP A 235 -3.33 39.15 -19.03
CA TRP A 235 -3.70 38.07 -18.13
C TRP A 235 -2.79 36.85 -18.26
N LEU A 236 -2.49 36.39 -19.48
CA LEU A 236 -1.64 35.21 -19.66
C LEU A 236 -0.24 35.38 -19.04
N PRO A 237 0.49 36.49 -19.29
CA PRO A 237 1.79 36.69 -18.65
C PRO A 237 1.67 36.84 -17.13
N LEU A 238 0.68 37.57 -16.62
CA LEU A 238 0.55 37.80 -15.17
C LEU A 238 0.19 36.51 -14.41
N VAL A 239 -0.65 35.64 -14.98
CA VAL A 239 -0.93 34.31 -14.41
C VAL A 239 0.31 33.44 -14.44
N ALA A 240 1.07 33.45 -15.55
CA ALA A 240 2.34 32.73 -15.61
C ALA A 240 3.33 33.24 -14.55
N LEU A 241 3.48 34.56 -14.38
CA LEU A 241 4.32 35.13 -13.32
C LEU A 241 3.84 34.73 -11.91
N ALA A 242 2.53 34.64 -11.71
CA ALA A 242 1.93 34.21 -10.44
C ALA A 242 2.11 32.71 -10.15
N SER A 243 2.31 31.85 -11.15
CA SER A 243 2.57 30.41 -10.97
C SER A 243 4.04 30.04 -10.86
N LEU A 244 4.97 30.90 -11.29
CA LEU A 244 6.40 30.54 -11.39
C LEU A 244 7.02 30.10 -10.06
N TRP A 245 6.52 30.59 -8.92
CA TRP A 245 7.04 30.22 -7.61
C TRP A 245 6.83 28.74 -7.26
N TRP A 246 5.87 28.06 -7.87
CA TRP A 246 5.63 26.62 -7.69
C TRP A 246 5.93 25.83 -8.97
N ALA A 247 5.76 26.43 -10.16
CA ALA A 247 5.98 25.76 -11.43
C ALA A 247 7.46 25.51 -11.72
N ALA A 248 8.35 26.47 -11.42
CA ALA A 248 9.79 26.28 -11.61
C ALA A 248 10.37 25.19 -10.67
N PRO A 249 10.01 25.16 -9.37
CA PRO A 249 10.30 24.03 -8.49
C PRO A 249 9.83 22.69 -9.01
N LEU A 250 8.57 22.60 -9.47
CA LEU A 250 7.98 21.37 -10.00
C LEU A 250 8.73 20.83 -11.22
N LEU A 251 9.09 21.70 -12.17
CA LEU A 251 9.83 21.32 -13.37
C LEU A 251 11.24 20.86 -13.04
N THR A 252 11.89 21.50 -12.06
CA THR A 252 13.22 21.09 -11.57
C THR A 252 13.13 19.70 -10.91
N LEU A 253 12.16 19.51 -10.01
CA LEU A 253 11.90 18.26 -9.31
C LEU A 253 11.60 17.10 -10.27
N GLY A 254 10.77 17.34 -11.30
CA GLY A 254 10.35 16.33 -12.27
C GLY A 254 11.49 15.68 -13.06
N GLY A 255 12.65 16.35 -13.18
CA GLY A 255 13.82 15.80 -13.86
C GLY A 255 14.64 14.80 -13.03
N TYR A 256 14.45 14.76 -11.71
CA TYR A 256 15.29 13.98 -10.79
C TYR A 256 14.52 13.07 -9.83
N ILE A 257 13.20 13.24 -9.71
CA ILE A 257 12.38 12.47 -8.78
C ILE A 257 12.10 11.05 -9.30
N PHE A 258 12.09 10.09 -8.40
CA PHE A 258 11.49 8.78 -8.64
C PHE A 258 9.97 8.93 -8.80
N SER A 259 9.44 8.60 -9.98
CA SER A 259 8.01 8.76 -10.27
C SER A 259 7.18 7.68 -9.57
N PHE A 260 6.35 8.09 -8.61
CA PHE A 260 5.44 7.20 -7.90
C PHE A 260 4.07 7.03 -8.61
N LEU A 261 3.79 7.81 -9.67
CA LEU A 261 2.50 7.82 -10.36
C LEU A 261 2.02 6.46 -10.92
N PRO A 262 2.91 5.53 -11.35
CA PRO A 262 2.50 4.19 -11.77
C PRO A 262 2.07 3.27 -10.62
N TYR A 263 2.38 3.62 -9.37
CA TYR A 263 2.21 2.76 -8.19
C TYR A 263 1.10 3.24 -7.24
N ILE A 264 0.24 4.15 -7.70
CA ILE A 264 -0.89 4.71 -6.94
C ILE A 264 -2.22 4.33 -7.61
N GLU A 265 -3.26 5.19 -7.56
CA GLU A 265 -4.55 4.91 -8.18
C GLU A 265 -4.46 4.75 -9.72
N THR A 266 -5.28 3.89 -10.32
CA THR A 266 -5.34 3.63 -11.77
C THR A 266 -6.40 4.47 -12.48
N ALA A 267 -6.29 4.68 -13.80
CA ALA A 267 -7.31 5.40 -14.55
C ALA A 267 -8.67 4.68 -14.46
N SER A 268 -8.69 3.35 -14.56
CA SER A 268 -9.91 2.55 -14.44
C SER A 268 -10.66 2.78 -13.12
N ALA A 269 -9.93 2.86 -12.00
CA ALA A 269 -10.52 3.14 -10.69
C ALA A 269 -11.05 4.57 -10.59
N THR A 270 -10.28 5.56 -11.04
CA THR A 270 -10.65 6.97 -10.94
C THR A 270 -11.79 7.39 -11.87
N THR A 271 -11.90 6.79 -13.07
CA THR A 271 -12.93 7.12 -14.06
C THR A 271 -14.15 6.20 -14.02
N GLY A 272 -14.06 5.04 -13.35
CA GLY A 272 -15.16 4.08 -13.23
C GLY A 272 -16.45 4.69 -12.68
N VAL A 273 -16.34 5.72 -11.83
CA VAL A 273 -17.50 6.41 -11.23
C VAL A 273 -17.88 7.73 -11.90
N THR A 274 -17.18 8.18 -12.95
CA THR A 274 -17.36 9.50 -13.56
C THR A 274 -18.50 9.58 -14.58
N SER A 275 -19.60 8.87 -14.34
CA SER A 275 -20.80 8.89 -15.20
C SER A 275 -21.36 10.30 -15.36
N LEU A 276 -22.12 10.54 -16.44
CA LEU A 276 -22.76 11.84 -16.68
C LEU A 276 -23.60 12.30 -15.47
N VAL A 277 -24.35 11.38 -14.87
CA VAL A 277 -25.20 11.68 -13.70
C VAL A 277 -24.34 12.07 -12.50
N ASN A 278 -23.25 11.33 -12.23
CA ASN A 278 -22.36 11.63 -11.11
C ASN A 278 -21.59 12.95 -11.32
N ALA A 279 -21.14 13.23 -12.54
CA ALA A 279 -20.49 14.50 -12.90
C ALA A 279 -21.45 15.69 -12.72
N LEU A 280 -22.69 15.58 -13.20
CA LEU A 280 -23.70 16.65 -13.04
C LEU A 280 -24.12 16.85 -11.58
N ARG A 281 -24.12 15.78 -10.78
CA ARG A 281 -24.38 15.82 -9.33
C ARG A 281 -23.15 16.19 -8.50
N GLY A 282 -21.95 16.20 -9.10
CA GLY A 282 -20.60 16.40 -8.53
C GLY A 282 -20.23 15.41 -7.45
N THR A 283 -20.68 14.17 -7.64
CA THR A 283 -20.26 12.99 -6.89
C THR A 283 -19.33 12.15 -7.77
N SER A 284 -18.52 12.78 -8.64
CA SER A 284 -17.60 12.12 -9.57
C SER A 284 -16.22 11.80 -8.95
N SER A 285 -15.97 12.22 -7.71
CA SER A 285 -14.77 11.82 -6.99
C SER A 285 -14.87 10.35 -6.60
N TRP A 286 -13.91 9.54 -7.02
CA TRP A 286 -13.83 8.12 -6.66
C TRP A 286 -13.62 7.90 -5.16
N LEU A 287 -13.03 8.87 -4.45
CA LEU A 287 -12.87 8.83 -2.99
C LEU A 287 -14.22 8.70 -2.26
N SER A 288 -15.31 9.18 -2.85
CA SER A 288 -16.66 9.06 -2.29
C SER A 288 -17.18 7.62 -2.32
N PHE A 289 -16.62 6.74 -3.16
CA PHE A 289 -17.05 5.34 -3.26
C PHE A 289 -16.09 4.38 -2.56
N LEU A 290 -14.96 4.91 -2.07
CA LEU A 290 -13.89 4.10 -1.53
C LEU A 290 -14.25 3.52 -0.16
N SER A 291 -14.11 2.21 -0.03
CA SER A 291 -14.11 1.50 1.25
C SER A 291 -12.78 0.77 1.39
N VAL A 292 -12.07 1.00 2.48
CA VAL A 292 -10.73 0.43 2.74
C VAL A 292 -10.79 -0.29 4.07
N ASP A 293 -10.30 -1.53 4.11
CA ASP A 293 -10.23 -2.36 5.32
C ASP A 293 -11.59 -2.44 6.08
N GLY A 294 -12.70 -2.51 5.32
CA GLY A 294 -14.06 -2.60 5.84
C GLY A 294 -14.68 -1.27 6.31
N GLN A 295 -13.95 -0.15 6.18
CA GLN A 295 -14.40 1.18 6.58
C GLN A 295 -14.64 2.08 5.36
N VAL A 296 -15.75 2.82 5.39
CA VAL A 296 -16.02 3.86 4.38
C VAL A 296 -15.04 5.00 4.58
N TRP A 297 -14.33 5.38 3.51
CA TRP A 297 -13.27 6.38 3.58
C TRP A 297 -13.80 7.78 3.95
N LEU A 298 -14.89 8.22 3.28
CA LEU A 298 -15.55 9.51 3.49
C LEU A 298 -17.06 9.29 3.70
N PRO A 299 -17.54 9.17 4.96
CA PRO A 299 -18.92 8.78 5.24
C PRO A 299 -19.99 9.69 4.60
N ASP A 300 -19.87 11.02 4.75
CA ASP A 300 -20.82 11.99 4.17
C ASP A 300 -20.86 11.89 2.63
N ALA A 301 -19.69 11.98 1.99
CA ALA A 301 -19.57 11.92 0.55
C ALA A 301 -20.04 10.58 -0.02
N HIS A 302 -19.82 9.49 0.72
CA HIS A 302 -20.30 8.15 0.37
C HIS A 302 -21.82 8.08 0.40
N GLN A 303 -22.47 8.57 1.47
CA GLN A 303 -23.93 8.61 1.52
C GLN A 303 -24.52 9.41 0.36
N GLN A 304 -23.94 10.55 0.03
CA GLN A 304 -24.39 11.35 -1.12
C GLN A 304 -24.26 10.62 -2.45
N SER A 305 -23.30 9.70 -2.55
CA SER A 305 -22.98 8.98 -3.77
C SER A 305 -23.79 7.69 -3.93
N THR A 306 -24.12 7.00 -2.82
CA THR A 306 -24.70 5.65 -2.84
C THR A 306 -26.15 5.57 -2.33
N VAL A 307 -26.62 6.54 -1.53
CA VAL A 307 -27.97 6.48 -0.94
C VAL A 307 -29.03 7.00 -1.93
N PRO A 308 -30.05 6.21 -2.30
CA PRO A 308 -31.01 6.55 -3.36
C PRO A 308 -31.71 7.90 -3.24
N TRP A 309 -32.18 8.28 -2.04
CA TRP A 309 -32.89 9.55 -1.88
C TRP A 309 -31.96 10.77 -1.95
N LEU A 310 -30.71 10.64 -1.48
CA LEU A 310 -29.68 11.68 -1.62
C LEU A 310 -29.24 11.84 -3.08
N ILE A 311 -29.19 10.74 -3.84
CA ILE A 311 -29.00 10.77 -5.29
C ILE A 311 -30.07 11.65 -5.95
N VAL A 312 -31.35 11.44 -5.60
CA VAL A 312 -32.47 12.24 -6.14
C VAL A 312 -32.37 13.71 -5.72
N VAL A 313 -32.06 14.00 -4.45
CA VAL A 313 -31.93 15.38 -3.94
C VAL A 313 -30.80 16.12 -4.66
N THR A 314 -29.60 15.54 -4.74
CA THR A 314 -28.45 16.15 -5.43
C THR A 314 -28.70 16.31 -6.93
N ALA A 315 -29.39 15.34 -7.57
CA ALA A 315 -29.82 15.44 -8.96
C ALA A 315 -30.83 16.57 -9.18
N ALA A 316 -31.78 16.75 -8.25
CA ALA A 316 -32.77 17.82 -8.32
C ALA A 316 -32.12 19.21 -8.22
N VAL A 317 -31.16 19.41 -7.31
CA VAL A 317 -30.39 20.67 -7.21
C VAL A 317 -29.64 20.95 -8.52
N ALA A 318 -28.95 19.95 -9.06
CA ALA A 318 -28.25 20.07 -10.34
C ALA A 318 -29.21 20.40 -11.50
N ALA A 319 -30.35 19.71 -11.57
CA ALA A 319 -31.37 19.91 -12.59
C ALA A 319 -31.93 21.34 -12.57
N LEU A 320 -32.24 21.90 -11.39
CA LEU A 320 -32.68 23.30 -11.28
C LEU A 320 -31.62 24.28 -11.79
N GLY A 321 -30.34 24.04 -11.49
CA GLY A 321 -29.24 24.84 -12.03
C GLY A 321 -29.13 24.76 -13.56
N LEU A 322 -29.18 23.55 -14.11
CA LEU A 322 -29.14 23.30 -15.56
C LEU A 322 -30.34 23.92 -16.29
N VAL A 323 -31.56 23.78 -15.74
CA VAL A 323 -32.76 24.44 -16.28
C VAL A 323 -32.56 25.95 -16.34
N GLY A 324 -31.96 26.54 -15.30
CA GLY A 324 -31.59 27.96 -15.30
C GLY A 324 -30.66 28.35 -16.45
N LEU A 325 -29.69 27.51 -16.81
CA LEU A 325 -28.77 27.74 -17.94
C LEU A 325 -29.48 27.70 -19.31
N THR A 326 -30.63 27.06 -19.41
CA THR A 326 -31.43 27.04 -20.65
C THR A 326 -32.18 28.35 -20.91
N LEU A 327 -32.37 29.20 -19.88
CA LEU A 327 -33.15 30.43 -19.99
C LEU A 327 -32.48 31.46 -20.90
N ARG A 328 -33.18 31.87 -21.97
CA ARG A 328 -32.67 32.84 -22.95
C ARG A 328 -32.31 34.21 -22.35
N ARG A 329 -32.94 34.58 -21.23
CA ARG A 329 -32.72 35.85 -20.52
C ARG A 329 -31.56 35.81 -19.53
N LEU A 330 -30.92 34.66 -19.32
CA LEU A 330 -29.81 34.53 -18.39
C LEU A 330 -28.61 35.36 -18.90
N PRO A 331 -28.06 36.29 -18.11
CA PRO A 331 -26.82 36.97 -18.44
C PRO A 331 -25.69 35.96 -18.62
N GLU A 332 -24.78 36.23 -19.56
CA GLU A 332 -23.55 35.44 -19.72
C GLU A 332 -23.78 33.96 -20.09
N ARG A 333 -25.01 33.60 -20.52
CA ARG A 333 -25.45 32.24 -20.85
C ARG A 333 -24.46 31.43 -21.69
N THR A 334 -23.90 32.03 -22.73
CA THR A 334 -22.97 31.34 -23.63
C THR A 334 -21.72 30.86 -22.90
N PHE A 335 -21.13 31.71 -22.07
CA PHE A 335 -19.96 31.37 -21.26
C PHE A 335 -20.27 30.23 -20.28
N LEU A 336 -21.41 30.35 -19.58
CA LEU A 336 -21.83 29.37 -18.59
C LEU A 336 -22.11 28.00 -19.21
N LEU A 337 -22.80 27.96 -20.36
CA LEU A 337 -23.06 26.72 -21.09
C LEU A 337 -21.77 26.08 -21.59
N VAL A 338 -20.89 26.83 -22.25
CA VAL A 338 -19.62 26.28 -22.75
C VAL A 338 -18.77 25.73 -21.60
N SER A 339 -18.77 26.39 -20.44
CA SER A 339 -18.04 25.91 -19.26
C SER A 339 -18.58 24.56 -18.77
N VAL A 340 -19.90 24.42 -18.59
CA VAL A 340 -20.50 23.12 -18.18
C VAL A 340 -20.20 22.03 -19.20
N LEU A 341 -20.39 22.32 -20.49
CA LEU A 341 -20.16 21.33 -21.54
C LEU A 341 -18.69 20.89 -21.61
N CYS A 342 -17.74 21.81 -21.41
CA CYS A 342 -16.32 21.45 -21.31
C CYS A 342 -16.03 20.63 -20.05
N GLY A 343 -16.62 20.98 -18.90
CA GLY A 343 -16.46 20.23 -17.66
C GLY A 343 -16.99 18.80 -17.78
N ILE A 344 -18.17 18.62 -18.38
CA ILE A 344 -18.73 17.29 -18.67
C ILE A 344 -17.79 16.53 -19.61
N ALA A 345 -17.38 17.15 -20.73
CA ALA A 345 -16.49 16.51 -21.71
C ALA A 345 -15.19 15.98 -21.09
N VAL A 346 -14.61 16.73 -20.15
CA VAL A 346 -13.37 16.35 -19.46
C VAL A 346 -13.61 15.29 -18.40
N ILE A 347 -14.65 15.41 -17.57
CA ILE A 347 -14.85 14.49 -16.43
C ILE A 347 -15.31 13.11 -16.89
N THR A 348 -16.15 13.03 -17.94
CA THR A 348 -16.74 11.76 -18.40
C THR A 348 -15.88 11.01 -19.43
N ILE A 349 -14.72 11.56 -19.82
CA ILE A 349 -13.91 11.14 -20.98
C ILE A 349 -13.40 9.69 -20.93
N GLY A 350 -13.21 9.13 -19.73
CA GLY A 350 -12.73 7.76 -19.50
C GLY A 350 -13.75 6.86 -18.81
N HIS A 351 -15.03 7.25 -18.78
CA HIS A 351 -16.08 6.48 -18.11
C HIS A 351 -16.43 5.20 -18.92
N PRO A 352 -16.70 4.05 -18.25
CA PRO A 352 -17.14 2.84 -18.92
C PRO A 352 -18.31 3.02 -19.88
N GLY A 353 -18.17 2.48 -21.09
CA GLY A 353 -19.20 2.54 -22.14
C GLY A 353 -19.11 3.76 -23.08
N THR A 354 -18.10 4.62 -22.93
CA THR A 354 -17.84 5.73 -23.86
C THR A 354 -17.04 5.27 -25.08
N PRO A 355 -17.18 5.89 -26.28
CA PRO A 355 -16.51 5.41 -27.50
C PRO A 355 -14.97 5.42 -27.46
N HIS A 356 -14.39 6.21 -26.56
CA HIS A 356 -12.95 6.43 -26.45
C HIS A 356 -12.38 5.92 -25.12
N GLU A 357 -13.13 5.12 -24.37
CA GLU A 357 -12.77 4.62 -23.03
C GLU A 357 -11.34 4.10 -22.98
N ARG A 358 -11.01 3.08 -23.79
CA ARG A 358 -9.69 2.42 -23.74
C ARG A 358 -8.54 3.38 -24.06
N LEU A 359 -8.67 4.18 -25.12
CA LEU A 359 -7.67 5.18 -25.48
C LEU A 359 -7.42 6.17 -24.34
N MET A 360 -8.50 6.58 -23.66
CA MET A 360 -8.40 7.54 -22.58
C MET A 360 -7.80 6.94 -21.31
N LEU A 361 -8.15 5.70 -20.98
CA LEU A 361 -7.50 4.95 -19.90
C LEU A 361 -6.00 4.85 -20.16
N ASP A 362 -5.58 4.42 -21.36
CA ASP A 362 -4.16 4.31 -21.73
C ASP A 362 -3.43 5.66 -21.63
N LEU A 363 -4.08 6.77 -22.03
CA LEU A 363 -3.49 8.11 -21.90
C LEU A 363 -3.39 8.56 -20.44
N LEU A 364 -4.44 8.35 -19.65
CA LEU A 364 -4.50 8.72 -18.23
C LEU A 364 -3.67 7.80 -17.33
N ASP A 365 -3.22 6.67 -17.84
CA ASP A 365 -2.24 5.80 -17.18
C ASP A 365 -0.82 5.95 -17.74
N GLY A 366 -0.66 6.65 -18.86
CA GLY A 366 0.61 6.99 -19.49
C GLY A 366 0.89 8.51 -19.50
N PRO A 367 0.99 9.17 -20.67
CA PRO A 367 1.44 10.56 -20.77
C PRO A 367 0.60 11.60 -20.00
N LEU A 368 -0.67 11.30 -19.71
CA LEU A 368 -1.60 12.17 -18.99
C LEU A 368 -1.83 11.72 -17.54
N ALA A 369 -0.95 10.87 -16.96
CA ALA A 369 -1.09 10.36 -15.59
C ALA A 369 -1.33 11.44 -14.53
N ALA A 370 -0.76 12.63 -14.69
CA ALA A 370 -1.02 13.76 -13.78
C ALA A 370 -2.51 14.18 -13.72
N PHE A 371 -3.27 13.95 -14.80
CA PHE A 371 -4.68 14.33 -14.96
C PHE A 371 -5.68 13.22 -14.60
N ARG A 372 -5.21 12.05 -14.16
CA ARG A 372 -6.03 10.85 -13.84
C ARG A 372 -7.24 11.17 -12.94
N ASN A 373 -7.04 12.00 -11.91
CA ASN A 373 -8.12 12.52 -11.06
C ASN A 373 -8.89 13.67 -11.76
N LEU A 374 -9.77 13.31 -12.69
CA LEU A 374 -10.53 14.25 -13.51
C LEU A 374 -11.55 15.10 -12.72
N HIS A 375 -11.97 14.66 -11.53
CA HIS A 375 -12.90 15.42 -10.67
C HIS A 375 -12.34 16.78 -10.25
N LYS A 376 -11.03 17.04 -10.38
CA LYS A 376 -10.42 18.36 -10.21
C LYS A 376 -11.02 19.45 -11.13
N PHE A 377 -11.65 19.05 -12.24
CA PHE A 377 -12.34 19.94 -13.18
C PHE A 377 -13.81 20.25 -12.79
N ASP A 378 -14.31 19.79 -11.64
CA ASP A 378 -15.72 19.94 -11.22
C ASP A 378 -16.17 21.42 -11.18
N ALA A 379 -15.26 22.35 -10.90
CA ALA A 379 -15.54 23.79 -10.91
C ALA A 379 -16.09 24.30 -12.26
N LEU A 380 -15.74 23.67 -13.39
CA LEU A 380 -16.30 23.98 -14.71
C LEU A 380 -17.81 23.69 -14.78
N ILE A 381 -18.30 22.74 -13.98
CA ILE A 381 -19.72 22.38 -13.89
C ILE A 381 -20.38 23.18 -12.77
N ARG A 382 -19.78 23.23 -11.58
CA ARG A 382 -20.47 23.75 -10.37
C ARG A 382 -20.70 25.22 -10.39
N LEU A 383 -19.72 26.00 -10.85
CA LEU A 383 -19.87 27.44 -10.87
C LEU A 383 -21.04 27.84 -11.79
N PRO A 384 -21.14 27.34 -13.03
CA PRO A 384 -22.31 27.60 -13.86
C PRO A 384 -23.62 27.04 -13.31
N VAL A 385 -23.64 25.83 -12.73
CA VAL A 385 -24.87 25.25 -12.16
C VAL A 385 -25.42 26.13 -11.02
N ALA A 386 -24.54 26.60 -10.12
CA ALA A 386 -24.91 27.52 -9.05
C ALA A 386 -25.44 28.86 -9.60
N LEU A 387 -24.78 29.44 -10.61
CA LEU A 387 -25.23 30.69 -11.26
C LEU A 387 -26.54 30.50 -12.04
N GLY A 388 -26.71 29.35 -12.70
CA GLY A 388 -27.93 28.96 -13.37
C GLY A 388 -29.11 28.91 -12.42
N LEU A 389 -28.93 28.31 -11.22
CA LEU A 389 -29.94 28.27 -10.18
C LEU A 389 -30.32 29.69 -9.73
N ALA A 390 -29.34 30.55 -9.44
CA ALA A 390 -29.62 31.95 -9.08
C ALA A 390 -30.41 32.68 -10.17
N GLY A 391 -30.08 32.41 -11.43
CA GLY A 391 -30.77 32.90 -12.61
C GLY A 391 -32.22 32.43 -12.69
N LEU A 392 -32.45 31.12 -12.60
CA LEU A 392 -33.77 30.50 -12.61
C LEU A 392 -34.70 31.17 -11.60
N LEU A 393 -34.29 31.19 -10.34
CA LEU A 393 -35.08 31.71 -9.22
C LEU A 393 -35.39 33.21 -9.36
N SER A 394 -34.59 33.96 -10.13
CA SER A 394 -34.82 35.38 -10.41
C SER A 394 -35.66 35.66 -11.66
N LEU A 395 -35.64 34.75 -12.64
CA LEU A 395 -36.23 34.96 -13.97
C LEU A 395 -37.60 34.28 -14.15
N VAL A 396 -37.97 33.32 -13.29
CA VAL A 396 -39.31 32.70 -13.28
C VAL A 396 -40.40 33.71 -12.89
N ARG A 397 -41.66 33.38 -13.21
CA ARG A 397 -42.85 34.20 -12.88
C ARG A 397 -42.91 34.48 -11.37
N LEU A 398 -43.24 35.72 -10.98
CA LEU A 398 -43.27 36.18 -9.58
C LEU A 398 -44.00 35.23 -8.63
N ARG A 399 -45.17 34.69 -9.03
CA ARG A 399 -45.98 33.74 -8.24
C ARG A 399 -45.25 32.42 -7.93
N LEU A 400 -44.30 32.01 -8.76
CA LEU A 400 -43.54 30.76 -8.59
C LEU A 400 -42.17 30.99 -7.91
N ARG A 401 -41.73 32.24 -7.74
CA ARG A 401 -40.38 32.55 -7.20
C ARG A 401 -40.21 32.09 -5.75
N ALA A 402 -41.15 32.45 -4.88
CA ALA A 402 -41.10 32.08 -3.46
C ALA A 402 -41.14 30.56 -3.24
N PRO A 403 -42.10 29.79 -3.78
CA PRO A 403 -42.14 28.34 -3.56
C PRO A 403 -40.93 27.63 -4.18
N LEU A 404 -40.46 28.06 -5.36
CA LEU A 404 -39.29 27.46 -6.00
C LEU A 404 -37.98 27.76 -5.23
N THR A 405 -37.87 28.97 -4.66
CA THR A 405 -36.72 29.34 -3.82
C THR A 405 -36.72 28.56 -2.51
N ALA A 406 -37.89 28.38 -1.88
CA ALA A 406 -38.04 27.56 -0.69
C ALA A 406 -37.73 26.08 -0.97
N ALA A 407 -38.21 25.53 -2.08
CA ALA A 407 -37.90 24.18 -2.51
C ALA A 407 -36.40 23.98 -2.80
N ALA A 408 -35.76 24.92 -3.50
CA ALA A 408 -34.32 24.87 -3.77
C ALA A 408 -33.48 24.95 -2.47
N ALA A 409 -33.88 25.81 -1.53
CA ALA A 409 -33.25 25.89 -0.21
C ALA A 409 -33.47 24.61 0.62
N GLY A 410 -34.67 24.02 0.57
CA GLY A 410 -34.99 22.75 1.23
C GLY A 410 -34.18 21.59 0.66
N LEU A 411 -34.05 21.48 -0.67
CA LEU A 411 -33.21 20.48 -1.32
C LEU A 411 -31.74 20.64 -0.95
N LEU A 412 -31.23 21.87 -0.89
CA LEU A 412 -29.87 22.13 -0.42
C LEU A 412 -29.68 21.71 1.04
N ALA A 413 -30.62 22.05 1.93
CA ALA A 413 -30.57 21.63 3.32
C ALA A 413 -30.61 20.09 3.46
N LEU A 414 -31.45 19.41 2.68
CA LEU A 414 -31.51 17.95 2.63
C LEU A 414 -30.21 17.33 2.11
N SER A 415 -29.54 17.96 1.13
CA SER A 415 -28.27 17.47 0.59
C SER A 415 -27.12 17.55 1.60
N GLY A 416 -27.17 18.53 2.53
CA GLY A 416 -26.21 18.68 3.61
C GLY A 416 -26.60 17.98 4.91
N LEU A 417 -27.71 17.24 4.94
CA LEU A 417 -28.17 16.51 6.13
C LEU A 417 -27.11 15.51 6.64
N PRO A 418 -26.38 14.76 5.80
CA PRO A 418 -25.40 13.80 6.30
C PRO A 418 -24.22 14.47 7.03
N ILE A 419 -23.89 15.72 6.71
CA ILE A 419 -22.89 16.52 7.43
C ILE A 419 -23.26 16.68 8.91
N LEU A 420 -24.54 16.83 9.23
CA LEU A 420 -25.00 17.02 10.61
C LEU A 420 -24.80 15.76 11.46
N TYR A 421 -24.84 14.58 10.85
CA TYR A 421 -24.66 13.30 11.53
C TYR A 421 -23.21 12.81 11.52
N SER A 422 -22.52 12.93 10.38
CA SER A 422 -21.20 12.33 10.15
C SER A 422 -20.04 13.33 10.12
N GLY A 423 -20.31 14.63 10.02
CA GLY A 423 -19.29 15.66 9.81
C GLY A 423 -18.68 15.63 8.40
N LEU A 424 -17.72 16.53 8.15
CA LEU A 424 -17.02 16.65 6.86
C LEU A 424 -15.71 15.84 6.78
N ALA A 425 -15.27 15.24 7.88
CA ALA A 425 -13.97 14.59 7.97
C ALA A 425 -14.09 13.06 7.99
N PRO A 426 -13.06 12.33 7.55
CA PRO A 426 -12.96 10.89 7.80
C PRO A 426 -13.02 10.55 9.29
N ALA A 427 -13.41 9.32 9.60
CA ALA A 427 -13.31 8.78 10.95
C ALA A 427 -11.84 8.68 11.41
N GLY A 428 -11.62 8.74 12.73
CA GLY A 428 -10.30 8.56 13.34
C GLY A 428 -9.56 9.83 13.75
N GLY A 429 -10.26 10.96 13.93
CA GLY A 429 -9.66 12.16 14.54
C GLY A 429 -9.17 11.89 15.97
N PHE A 430 -8.12 12.60 16.38
CA PHE A 430 -7.41 12.42 17.66
C PHE A 430 -7.21 13.75 18.40
N THR A 431 -7.07 13.72 19.71
CA THR A 431 -6.91 14.94 20.53
C THR A 431 -5.49 15.51 20.45
N ALA A 432 -4.49 14.64 20.60
CA ALA A 432 -3.08 14.98 20.48
C ALA A 432 -2.27 13.72 20.10
N ILE A 433 -1.05 13.93 19.61
CA ILE A 433 -0.06 12.84 19.55
C ILE A 433 0.28 12.46 20.99
N PRO A 434 0.16 11.18 21.40
CA PRO A 434 0.39 10.78 22.78
C PRO A 434 1.80 11.12 23.29
N ASP A 435 1.92 11.42 24.59
CA ASP A 435 3.19 11.82 25.20
C ASP A 435 4.29 10.79 25.01
N TYR A 436 3.98 9.49 25.02
CA TYR A 436 4.97 8.44 24.82
C TYR A 436 5.63 8.49 23.43
N TRP A 437 4.94 8.98 22.40
CA TRP A 437 5.52 9.25 21.09
C TRP A 437 6.48 10.43 21.14
N THR A 438 6.11 11.52 21.82
CA THR A 438 7.00 12.67 21.99
C THR A 438 8.26 12.30 22.79
N GLN A 439 8.14 11.42 23.80
CA GLN A 439 9.24 10.89 24.60
C GLN A 439 10.17 10.00 23.76
N ALA A 440 9.61 9.08 22.97
CA ALA A 440 10.38 8.22 22.07
C ALA A 440 11.16 9.05 21.04
N ILE A 441 10.52 10.04 20.40
CA ILE A 441 11.18 10.90 19.40
C ILE A 441 12.23 11.80 20.05
N SER A 442 11.95 12.34 21.24
CA SER A 442 12.96 13.10 22.00
C SER A 442 14.16 12.24 22.38
N TRP A 443 13.93 10.96 22.69
CA TRP A 443 15.01 10.01 22.93
C TRP A 443 15.83 9.77 21.66
N LEU A 444 15.18 9.54 20.51
CA LEU A 444 15.85 9.35 19.22
C LEU A 444 16.68 10.58 18.82
N ASN A 445 16.11 11.78 18.93
CA ASN A 445 16.83 13.03 18.62
C ASN A 445 18.11 13.21 19.44
N ARG A 446 18.19 12.64 20.65
CA ARG A 446 19.40 12.68 21.50
C ARG A 446 20.40 11.55 21.22
N ASN A 447 19.96 10.42 20.68
CA ASN A 447 20.75 9.19 20.64
C ASN A 447 21.08 8.69 19.21
N ALA A 448 20.25 9.02 18.21
CA ALA A 448 20.41 8.52 16.85
C ALA A 448 21.59 9.15 16.10
N GLY A 449 21.92 10.41 16.40
CA GLY A 449 22.88 11.18 15.62
C GLY A 449 22.49 11.19 14.14
N ASP A 450 23.45 10.85 13.27
CA ASP A 450 23.24 10.74 11.82
C ASP A 450 22.76 9.35 11.35
N GLY A 451 22.54 8.40 12.28
CA GLY A 451 22.10 7.06 11.95
C GLY A 451 20.65 7.03 11.45
N MET A 452 20.33 6.08 10.56
CA MET A 452 18.96 5.89 10.10
C MET A 452 18.12 5.22 11.20
N VAL A 453 16.90 5.74 11.40
CA VAL A 453 15.86 5.16 12.27
C VAL A 453 14.77 4.53 11.41
N LEU A 454 14.51 3.24 11.56
CA LEU A 454 13.45 2.56 10.82
C LEU A 454 12.22 2.34 11.71
N ALA A 455 11.06 2.88 11.33
CA ALA A 455 9.81 2.58 12.02
C ALA A 455 9.22 1.27 11.50
N VAL A 456 8.94 0.34 12.43
CA VAL A 456 8.51 -1.03 12.13
C VAL A 456 7.33 -1.44 13.04
N PRO A 457 6.48 -2.39 12.62
CA PRO A 457 6.37 -2.89 11.25
C PRO A 457 5.85 -1.78 10.32
N GLY A 458 6.02 -1.89 9.01
CA GLY A 458 5.44 -0.98 8.02
C GLY A 458 3.92 -0.85 8.14
N ALA A 459 3.36 0.26 7.67
CA ALA A 459 1.92 0.52 7.69
C ALA A 459 1.50 1.21 6.39
N LYS A 460 0.28 0.95 5.89
CA LYS A 460 -0.22 1.63 4.68
C LYS A 460 -0.10 3.16 4.84
N ARG A 461 -0.48 3.64 6.02
CA ARG A 461 -0.44 5.04 6.50
C ARG A 461 -0.29 5.03 8.02
N GLY A 462 -0.02 6.18 8.63
CA GLY A 462 -0.05 6.35 10.08
C GLY A 462 -1.46 6.19 10.64
N GLU A 463 -1.84 4.96 10.99
CA GLU A 463 -3.13 4.61 11.59
C GLU A 463 -2.90 3.85 12.89
N TYR A 464 -3.30 4.47 14.00
CA TYR A 464 -3.02 4.02 15.35
C TYR A 464 -4.32 3.84 16.15
N LEU A 465 -4.24 3.09 17.25
CA LEU A 465 -5.36 2.92 18.19
C LEU A 465 -5.88 4.25 18.76
N TRP A 466 -5.00 5.25 18.90
CA TRP A 466 -5.36 6.57 19.40
C TRP A 466 -5.89 7.51 18.31
N GLY A 467 -5.75 7.15 17.03
CA GLY A 467 -6.29 7.88 15.89
C GLY A 467 -5.49 7.72 14.61
N ARG A 468 -5.93 8.44 13.57
CA ARG A 468 -5.48 8.29 12.18
C ARG A 468 -4.83 9.60 11.70
N PRO A 469 -3.58 9.90 12.08
CA PRO A 469 -2.85 11.06 11.56
C PRO A 469 -2.50 10.95 10.07
N LEU A 470 -2.55 9.74 9.49
CA LEU A 470 -2.17 9.33 8.13
C LEU A 470 -0.70 9.55 7.75
N ASP A 471 -0.09 10.68 8.12
CA ASP A 471 1.37 10.84 8.15
C ASP A 471 1.93 10.31 9.49
N GLU A 472 3.22 9.99 9.51
CA GLU A 472 3.89 9.45 10.70
C GLU A 472 4.24 10.55 11.73
N PRO A 473 4.14 10.30 13.05
CA PRO A 473 4.61 11.23 14.08
C PRO A 473 6.10 11.62 13.89
N LEU A 474 6.91 10.68 13.39
CA LEU A 474 8.32 10.91 13.05
C LEU A 474 8.49 12.02 12.00
N GLN A 475 7.60 12.14 11.02
CA GLN A 475 7.68 13.16 9.97
C GLN A 475 7.63 14.58 10.53
N ALA A 476 6.73 14.82 11.48
CA ALA A 476 6.50 16.15 12.03
C ALA A 476 7.48 16.52 13.16
N LEU A 477 7.93 15.53 13.95
CA LEU A 477 8.62 15.75 15.22
C LEU A 477 10.10 15.33 15.22
N SER A 478 10.53 14.42 14.34
CA SER A 478 11.91 13.91 14.33
C SER A 478 12.88 14.91 13.71
N GLN A 479 14.06 15.03 14.31
CA GLN A 479 15.25 15.63 13.71
C GLN A 479 16.20 14.56 13.16
N ALA A 480 16.10 13.33 13.66
CA ALA A 480 16.82 12.18 13.15
C ALA A 480 16.27 11.75 11.78
N ARG A 481 17.16 11.18 10.97
CA ARG A 481 16.80 10.52 9.70
C ARG A 481 15.92 9.32 9.99
N TRP A 482 14.84 9.18 9.24
CA TRP A 482 13.90 8.10 9.46
C TRP A 482 13.33 7.54 8.16
N ALA A 483 12.86 6.30 8.20
CA ALA A 483 12.17 5.65 7.10
C ALA A 483 11.12 4.68 7.66
N THR A 484 10.19 4.25 6.80
CA THR A 484 9.20 3.20 7.06
C THR A 484 8.76 2.61 5.72
N HIS A 485 8.29 1.37 5.71
CA HIS A 485 7.58 0.82 4.56
C HIS A 485 6.13 1.33 4.55
N THR A 486 5.69 1.92 3.43
CA THR A 486 4.35 2.48 3.22
C THR A 486 3.80 2.11 1.84
N ILE A 487 2.49 2.28 1.65
CA ILE A 487 1.78 1.94 0.41
C ILE A 487 2.29 2.71 -0.82
N VAL A 488 2.74 3.95 -0.62
CA VAL A 488 3.43 4.73 -1.64
C VAL A 488 4.93 4.47 -1.49
N PRO A 489 5.63 3.99 -2.54
CA PRO A 489 7.07 3.78 -2.49
C PRO A 489 7.79 5.13 -2.48
N TRP A 490 8.71 5.31 -1.54
CA TRP A 490 9.54 6.52 -1.38
C TRP A 490 11.01 6.24 -1.65
N GLY A 491 11.76 7.27 -2.02
CA GLY A 491 13.18 7.16 -2.34
C GLY A 491 13.39 6.66 -3.77
N SER A 492 13.69 5.38 -3.91
CA SER A 492 13.91 4.71 -5.19
C SER A 492 13.20 3.36 -5.25
N ALA A 493 13.06 2.79 -6.45
CA ALA A 493 12.58 1.42 -6.62
C ALA A 493 13.40 0.44 -5.76
N GLY A 494 14.72 0.60 -5.69
CA GLY A 494 15.58 -0.36 -5.01
C GLY A 494 15.46 -0.38 -3.50
N ILE A 495 15.54 0.78 -2.83
CA ILE A 495 15.38 0.81 -1.37
C ILE A 495 13.96 0.42 -0.96
N SER A 496 12.94 0.75 -1.78
CA SER A 496 11.55 0.39 -1.50
C SER A 496 11.35 -1.13 -1.50
N ARG A 497 11.92 -1.87 -2.47
CA ARG A 497 11.89 -3.34 -2.48
C ARG A 497 12.63 -3.95 -1.29
N LEU A 498 13.80 -3.41 -0.95
CA LEU A 498 14.57 -3.88 0.21
C LEU A 498 13.83 -3.63 1.53
N MET A 499 13.20 -2.46 1.70
CA MET A 499 12.36 -2.17 2.87
C MET A 499 11.14 -3.10 2.93
N ALA A 500 10.51 -3.42 1.80
CA ALA A 500 9.43 -4.39 1.75
C ALA A 500 9.89 -5.79 2.20
N ALA A 501 11.07 -6.25 1.77
CA ALA A 501 11.62 -7.54 2.19
C ALA A 501 12.00 -7.59 3.68
N VAL A 502 12.53 -6.49 4.23
CA VAL A 502 12.78 -6.35 5.68
C VAL A 502 11.46 -6.37 6.46
N ASP A 503 10.46 -5.63 5.99
CA ASP A 503 9.14 -5.60 6.60
C ASP A 503 8.44 -6.96 6.53
N ASP A 504 8.59 -7.70 5.42
CA ASP A 504 8.09 -9.06 5.28
C ASP A 504 8.69 -10.01 6.31
N ARG A 505 10.03 -10.00 6.54
CA ARG A 505 10.67 -10.81 7.59
C ARG A 505 10.12 -10.51 9.00
N LEU A 506 9.94 -9.22 9.31
CA LEU A 506 9.34 -8.81 10.58
C LEU A 506 7.87 -9.24 10.67
N ALA A 507 7.14 -9.17 9.56
CA ALA A 507 5.72 -9.51 9.48
C ALA A 507 5.45 -11.02 9.45
N THR A 508 6.41 -11.86 9.06
CA THR A 508 6.32 -13.32 9.11
C THR A 508 6.83 -13.88 10.44
N GLY A 509 7.64 -13.13 11.18
CA GLY A 509 8.28 -13.58 12.42
C GLY A 509 9.61 -14.29 12.19
N GLU A 510 10.26 -14.01 11.05
CA GLU A 510 11.46 -14.69 10.59
C GLU A 510 12.71 -13.85 10.89
N GLY A 511 13.24 -14.00 12.10
CA GLY A 511 14.51 -13.41 12.48
C GLY A 511 15.72 -14.18 11.94
N SER A 512 16.81 -13.46 11.70
CA SER A 512 18.06 -14.08 11.22
C SER A 512 19.28 -13.18 11.47
N PRO A 513 20.50 -13.75 11.54
CA PRO A 513 21.73 -12.95 11.48
C PRO A 513 21.83 -12.10 10.20
N GLY A 514 21.25 -12.61 9.09
CA GLY A 514 21.19 -11.91 7.82
C GLY A 514 20.31 -10.65 7.85
N LEU A 515 19.21 -10.67 8.62
CA LEU A 515 18.39 -9.49 8.88
C LEU A 515 19.19 -8.40 9.59
N THR A 516 19.92 -8.76 10.66
CA THR A 516 20.82 -7.81 11.34
C THR A 516 21.89 -7.29 10.38
N SER A 517 22.54 -8.17 9.60
CA SER A 517 23.56 -7.81 8.63
C SER A 517 23.04 -6.81 7.58
N THR A 518 21.82 -7.02 7.10
CA THR A 518 21.18 -6.15 6.13
C THR A 518 20.85 -4.78 6.73
N LEU A 519 20.22 -4.75 7.91
CA LEU A 519 19.91 -3.50 8.61
C LEU A 519 21.16 -2.68 8.90
N ARG A 520 22.23 -3.32 9.40
CA ARG A 520 23.49 -2.62 9.64
C ARG A 520 24.11 -2.10 8.33
N ARG A 521 24.09 -2.88 7.25
CA ARG A 521 24.68 -2.53 5.95
C ARG A 521 24.03 -1.31 5.31
N ILE A 522 22.71 -1.17 5.45
CA ILE A 522 21.97 -0.01 4.95
C ILE A 522 22.05 1.20 5.89
N GLY A 523 22.73 1.08 7.03
CA GLY A 523 22.93 2.18 7.98
C GLY A 523 21.80 2.38 8.99
N VAL A 524 20.92 1.40 9.17
CA VAL A 524 19.90 1.44 10.23
C VAL A 524 20.57 1.19 11.57
N SER A 525 20.47 2.21 12.44
CA SER A 525 21.05 2.22 13.79
C SER A 525 20.02 1.91 14.87
N TYR A 526 18.76 2.28 14.62
CA TYR A 526 17.64 2.07 15.53
C TYR A 526 16.39 1.62 14.79
N LEU A 527 15.62 0.74 15.43
CA LEU A 527 14.27 0.37 15.04
C LEU A 527 13.30 0.97 16.06
N VAL A 528 12.21 1.57 15.58
CA VAL A 528 11.09 2.02 16.41
C VAL A 528 9.94 1.06 16.19
N VAL A 529 9.69 0.17 17.15
CA VAL A 529 8.61 -0.82 17.10
C VAL A 529 7.31 -0.18 17.60
N ARG A 530 6.29 -0.20 16.75
CA ARG A 530 5.00 0.49 16.94
C ARG A 530 3.90 -0.54 17.25
N ASN A 531 3.63 -0.76 18.53
CA ASN A 531 2.63 -1.75 18.98
C ASN A 531 1.22 -1.15 19.09
N ASP A 532 1.10 0.16 18.88
CA ASP A 532 -0.14 0.92 18.92
C ASP A 532 -0.77 1.17 17.53
N LEU A 533 -0.30 0.50 16.47
CA LEU A 533 -0.93 0.54 15.14
C LEU A 533 -2.34 -0.09 15.13
N ASP A 534 -3.24 0.39 14.26
CA ASP A 534 -4.59 -0.19 14.14
C ASP A 534 -4.53 -1.63 13.59
N ARG A 535 -5.13 -2.58 14.33
CA ARG A 535 -5.13 -4.02 14.05
C ARG A 535 -5.82 -4.36 12.75
N ALA A 536 -6.74 -3.50 12.27
CA ALA A 536 -7.38 -3.69 10.98
C ALA A 536 -6.42 -3.49 9.79
N THR A 537 -5.30 -2.79 9.99
CA THR A 537 -4.43 -2.31 8.90
C THR A 537 -3.06 -3.00 8.84
N ILE A 538 -2.66 -3.72 9.90
CA ILE A 538 -1.33 -4.34 10.02
C ILE A 538 -1.17 -5.63 9.19
N GLY A 539 -2.26 -6.22 8.68
CA GLY A 539 -2.22 -7.47 7.92
C GLY A 539 -1.60 -8.61 8.75
N THR A 540 -0.48 -9.17 8.29
CA THR A 540 0.23 -10.24 9.00
C THR A 540 1.18 -9.74 10.09
N ALA A 541 1.52 -8.45 10.14
CA ALA A 541 2.52 -7.89 11.05
C ALA A 541 2.03 -7.64 12.49
N TRP A 542 1.44 -8.68 13.09
CA TRP A 542 1.07 -8.66 14.50
C TRP A 542 2.29 -8.39 15.38
N PRO A 543 2.15 -7.64 16.50
CA PRO A 543 3.25 -7.37 17.41
C PRO A 543 4.04 -8.62 17.79
N VAL A 544 3.38 -9.75 18.03
CA VAL A 544 4.05 -11.03 18.34
C VAL A 544 5.05 -11.48 17.27
N ARG A 545 4.76 -11.28 15.97
CA ARG A 545 5.67 -11.67 14.88
C ARG A 545 6.87 -10.74 14.81
N VAL A 546 6.63 -9.43 14.94
CA VAL A 546 7.71 -8.44 14.94
C VAL A 546 8.68 -8.73 16.07
N HIS A 547 8.20 -8.98 17.29
CA HIS A 547 9.07 -9.29 18.43
C HIS A 547 9.79 -10.63 18.25
N GLN A 548 9.12 -11.68 17.75
CA GLN A 548 9.81 -12.93 17.44
C GLN A 548 10.96 -12.72 16.46
N ALA A 549 10.75 -11.96 15.38
CA ALA A 549 11.79 -11.69 14.40
C ALA A 549 12.98 -10.91 15.01
N LEU A 550 12.72 -9.97 15.92
CA LEU A 550 13.77 -9.22 16.61
C LEU A 550 14.52 -10.08 17.63
N GLU A 551 13.81 -10.92 18.41
CA GLU A 551 14.40 -11.86 19.36
C GLU A 551 15.29 -12.90 18.65
N ASP A 552 14.87 -13.35 17.47
CA ASP A 552 15.58 -14.35 16.66
C ASP A 552 16.71 -13.74 15.80
N SER A 553 16.92 -12.42 15.86
CA SER A 553 17.95 -11.69 15.11
C SER A 553 19.08 -11.21 16.03
N PRO A 554 20.20 -11.94 16.12
CA PRO A 554 21.31 -11.56 17.00
C PRO A 554 21.90 -10.21 16.61
N GLY A 555 22.30 -9.40 17.59
CA GLY A 555 22.85 -8.04 17.36
C GLY A 555 21.80 -6.93 17.33
N ILE A 556 20.52 -7.27 17.46
CA ILE A 556 19.42 -6.34 17.70
C ILE A 556 19.00 -6.45 19.17
N SER A 557 18.95 -5.32 19.89
CA SER A 557 18.66 -5.32 21.33
C SER A 557 17.77 -4.16 21.73
N LEU A 558 16.78 -4.42 22.57
CA LEU A 558 15.93 -3.40 23.17
C LEU A 558 16.76 -2.41 24.01
N VAL A 559 16.52 -1.11 23.84
CA VAL A 559 17.24 -0.03 24.56
C VAL A 559 16.33 0.99 25.23
N ALA A 560 15.06 1.08 24.82
CA ALA A 560 14.07 1.91 25.48
C ALA A 560 12.64 1.42 25.23
N GLN A 561 11.73 1.72 26.16
CA GLN A 561 10.30 1.44 26.05
C GLN A 561 9.52 2.66 26.54
N MET A 562 8.42 3.00 25.86
CA MET A 562 7.56 4.13 26.20
C MET A 562 6.08 3.75 26.05
N GLY A 563 5.25 4.34 26.91
CA GLY A 563 3.79 4.18 26.86
C GLY A 563 3.26 2.94 27.59
N PRO A 564 1.92 2.78 27.61
CA PRO A 564 1.26 1.68 28.31
C PRO A 564 1.42 0.35 27.57
N GLY A 565 1.09 -0.77 28.23
CA GLY A 565 0.90 -2.05 27.55
C GLY A 565 -0.35 -2.01 26.66
N VAL A 566 -0.19 -2.40 25.40
CA VAL A 566 -1.22 -2.40 24.35
C VAL A 566 -1.39 -3.83 23.84
N GLY A 567 -2.64 -4.24 23.61
CA GLY A 567 -3.01 -5.61 23.25
C GLY A 567 -3.93 -6.23 24.32
N ILE A 568 -4.32 -7.48 24.08
CA ILE A 568 -5.26 -8.21 24.93
C ILE A 568 -4.48 -8.97 26.01
N GLY A 569 -4.62 -8.59 27.28
CA GLY A 569 -3.83 -9.15 28.39
C GLY A 569 -4.16 -10.59 28.78
N GLN A 570 -5.35 -11.09 28.45
CA GLN A 570 -5.77 -12.46 28.70
C GLN A 570 -6.70 -12.92 27.58
N TYR A 571 -6.54 -14.16 27.14
CA TYR A 571 -7.36 -14.72 26.08
C TYR A 571 -7.69 -16.19 26.38
N GLY A 572 -8.88 -16.66 25.98
CA GLY A 572 -9.35 -18.01 26.29
C GLY A 572 -8.81 -19.12 25.36
N ARG A 573 -8.11 -18.76 24.27
CA ARG A 573 -7.58 -19.68 23.26
C ARG A 573 -6.22 -19.23 22.74
N ALA A 574 -5.13 -19.87 23.15
CA ALA A 574 -3.79 -19.50 22.71
C ALA A 574 -3.66 -19.52 21.18
N ALA A 575 -4.37 -20.43 20.50
CA ALA A 575 -4.35 -20.56 19.03
C ALA A 575 -4.82 -19.31 18.26
N ALA A 576 -5.56 -18.38 18.89
CA ALA A 576 -6.04 -17.15 18.25
C ALA A 576 -5.56 -15.87 18.97
N TRP A 577 -4.58 -15.99 19.87
CA TRP A 577 -4.07 -14.88 20.66
C TRP A 577 -2.86 -14.21 19.99
N LEU A 578 -3.09 -13.53 18.85
CA LEU A 578 -2.06 -12.77 18.12
C LEU A 578 -1.80 -11.37 18.71
N ASP A 579 -2.82 -10.71 19.28
CA ASP A 579 -2.69 -9.37 19.89
C ASP A 579 -2.31 -9.48 21.37
N GLN A 580 -1.14 -10.04 21.67
CA GLN A 580 -0.61 -10.15 23.03
C GLN A 580 -0.07 -8.80 23.53
N PRO A 581 0.00 -8.56 24.85
CA PRO A 581 0.35 -7.25 25.37
C PRO A 581 1.85 -6.94 25.20
N TYR A 582 2.15 -5.74 24.67
CA TYR A 582 3.50 -5.14 24.55
C TYR A 582 3.43 -3.63 24.86
N PRO A 583 4.52 -2.98 25.33
CA PRO A 583 4.57 -1.51 25.44
C PRO A 583 4.26 -0.82 24.11
N ALA A 584 3.56 0.32 24.15
CA ALA A 584 3.08 1.01 22.95
C ALA A 584 4.18 1.32 21.93
N VAL A 585 5.33 1.81 22.40
CA VAL A 585 6.51 2.07 21.56
C VAL A 585 7.75 1.47 22.21
N GLU A 586 8.53 0.74 21.44
CA GLU A 586 9.83 0.23 21.85
C GLU A 586 10.92 0.67 20.88
N ILE A 587 12.14 0.87 21.38
CA ILE A 587 13.30 1.25 20.57
C ILE A 587 14.35 0.16 20.70
N TYR A 588 14.75 -0.41 19.57
CA TYR A 588 15.83 -1.39 19.47
C TYR A 588 17.04 -0.78 18.80
N ARG A 589 18.25 -1.13 19.27
CA ARG A 589 19.53 -0.77 18.64
C ARG A 589 19.98 -1.91 17.72
N VAL A 590 20.46 -1.55 16.54
CA VAL A 590 21.17 -2.45 15.63
C VAL A 590 22.68 -2.25 15.81
N THR A 591 23.39 -3.31 16.15
CA THR A 591 24.84 -3.24 16.42
C THR A 591 25.64 -3.18 15.12
N GLY A 592 26.66 -2.31 15.08
CA GLY A 592 27.60 -2.25 13.94
C GLY A 592 27.04 -1.63 12.67
N ALA A 593 26.04 -0.74 12.78
CA ALA A 593 25.48 -0.01 11.65
C ALA A 593 26.55 0.74 10.86
N ALA A 594 26.52 0.61 9.53
CA ALA A 594 27.40 1.31 8.62
C ALA A 594 27.20 2.83 8.74
N PRO A 595 28.27 3.64 8.67
CA PRO A 595 28.17 5.09 8.79
C PRO A 595 27.36 5.67 7.63
N LEU A 596 26.79 6.87 7.82
CA LEU A 596 26.08 7.60 6.76
C LEU A 596 26.97 7.82 5.51
N VAL A 597 28.26 8.07 5.72
CA VAL A 597 29.26 8.25 4.66
C VAL A 597 30.59 7.61 5.05
N GLY A 598 31.25 6.97 4.10
CA GLY A 598 32.46 6.20 4.36
C GLY A 598 33.10 5.67 3.08
N THR A 599 34.28 5.07 3.21
CA THR A 599 34.97 4.39 2.12
C THR A 599 34.89 2.89 2.28
N VAL A 600 34.68 2.19 1.17
CA VAL A 600 34.69 0.73 1.09
C VAL A 600 35.68 0.29 0.02
N ASP A 601 36.37 -0.82 0.25
CA ASP A 601 37.31 -1.41 -0.71
C ASP A 601 36.59 -1.80 -2.02
N ALA A 602 37.10 -1.34 -3.16
CA ALA A 602 36.54 -1.59 -4.48
C ALA A 602 37.21 -2.77 -5.21
N THR A 603 38.23 -3.40 -4.63
CA THR A 603 39.00 -4.47 -5.27
C THR A 603 38.28 -5.82 -5.28
N ARG A 604 37.26 -6.01 -4.42
CA ARG A 604 36.49 -7.26 -4.27
C ARG A 604 34.98 -7.06 -4.38
N PRO A 605 34.48 -6.41 -5.47
CA PRO A 605 33.05 -6.22 -5.66
C PRO A 605 32.36 -7.58 -5.84
N LEU A 606 31.07 -7.63 -5.51
CA LEU A 606 30.17 -8.73 -5.86
C LEU A 606 29.26 -8.28 -7.00
N ARG A 607 29.02 -9.14 -7.99
CA ARG A 607 27.95 -8.92 -8.97
C ARG A 607 26.78 -9.81 -8.61
N VAL A 608 25.58 -9.23 -8.54
CA VAL A 608 24.37 -9.98 -8.20
C VAL A 608 23.34 -9.81 -9.31
N GLY A 609 22.89 -10.91 -9.91
CA GLY A 609 21.75 -10.95 -10.83
C GLY A 609 20.44 -11.13 -10.04
N GLY A 610 19.50 -10.21 -10.19
CA GLY A 610 18.21 -10.23 -9.48
C GLY A 610 17.74 -8.83 -9.10
N ALA A 611 17.29 -8.63 -7.86
CA ALA A 611 16.81 -7.34 -7.36
C ALA A 611 17.45 -6.96 -6.01
N PRO A 612 17.35 -5.70 -5.55
CA PRO A 612 18.02 -5.22 -4.33
C PRO A 612 17.71 -6.01 -3.06
N GLU A 613 16.51 -6.58 -2.94
CA GLU A 613 16.12 -7.45 -1.83
C GLU A 613 16.96 -8.73 -1.72
N SER A 614 17.67 -9.13 -2.78
CA SER A 614 18.62 -10.24 -2.74
C SER A 614 19.70 -10.09 -1.68
N VAL A 615 20.09 -8.86 -1.33
CA VAL A 615 21.08 -8.59 -0.27
C VAL A 615 20.68 -9.27 1.06
N LEU A 616 19.38 -9.29 1.38
CA LEU A 616 18.87 -9.95 2.58
C LEU A 616 19.02 -11.48 2.50
N GLY A 617 18.55 -12.08 1.41
CA GLY A 617 18.66 -13.54 1.21
C GLY A 617 20.12 -14.02 1.15
N LEU A 618 21.00 -13.25 0.51
CA LEU A 618 22.44 -13.54 0.45
C LEU A 618 23.09 -13.46 1.84
N ALA A 619 22.70 -12.47 2.66
CA ALA A 619 23.18 -12.38 4.04
C ALA A 619 22.68 -13.56 4.90
N GLU A 620 21.43 -14.00 4.70
CA GLU A 620 20.85 -15.17 5.40
C GLU A 620 21.52 -16.50 5.05
N GLN A 621 22.09 -16.58 3.85
CA GLN A 621 22.86 -17.71 3.34
C GLN A 621 24.37 -17.60 3.63
N GLY A 622 24.83 -16.51 4.25
CA GLY A 622 26.25 -16.27 4.54
C GLY A 622 27.09 -15.93 3.30
N LEU A 623 26.46 -15.48 2.21
CA LEU A 623 27.12 -15.05 0.97
C LEU A 623 27.48 -13.55 0.97
N LEU A 624 26.81 -12.77 1.81
CA LEU A 624 26.99 -11.32 1.93
C LEU A 624 26.82 -10.85 3.39
N ASP A 625 27.76 -11.22 4.25
CA ASP A 625 27.77 -10.91 5.68
C ASP A 625 28.67 -9.71 6.05
N ASP A 626 29.22 -9.01 5.05
CA ASP A 626 30.12 -7.86 5.19
C ASP A 626 29.63 -6.65 4.36
N ASP A 627 30.46 -5.62 4.20
CA ASP A 627 30.12 -4.39 3.48
C ASP A 627 30.64 -4.38 2.03
N ARG A 628 31.10 -5.51 1.47
CA ARG A 628 31.66 -5.54 0.11
C ARG A 628 30.72 -4.91 -0.92
N PRO A 629 31.20 -4.09 -1.87
CA PRO A 629 30.33 -3.41 -2.82
C PRO A 629 29.54 -4.41 -3.67
N VAL A 630 28.21 -4.25 -3.78
CA VAL A 630 27.41 -5.04 -4.72
C VAL A 630 27.10 -4.20 -5.94
N LEU A 631 27.45 -4.69 -7.12
CA LEU A 631 26.98 -4.18 -8.40
C LEU A 631 25.81 -5.05 -8.84
N LEU A 632 24.59 -4.51 -8.72
CA LEU A 632 23.38 -5.23 -9.10
C LEU A 632 23.24 -5.25 -10.62
N ASN A 633 22.95 -6.41 -11.20
CA ASN A 633 22.62 -6.58 -12.62
C ASN A 633 23.68 -5.96 -13.53
N ASP A 634 23.33 -4.83 -14.15
CA ASP A 634 24.14 -4.07 -15.10
C ASP A 634 24.67 -2.77 -14.55
N ASP A 635 24.50 -2.53 -13.25
CA ASP A 635 25.04 -1.34 -12.60
C ASP A 635 26.52 -1.20 -12.94
N ALA A 636 26.84 0.00 -13.42
CA ALA A 636 28.13 0.31 -13.99
C ALA A 636 29.21 0.26 -12.90
N GLY A 637 30.18 -0.65 -13.08
CA GLY A 637 31.38 -0.72 -12.26
C GLY A 637 32.57 -0.02 -12.92
N VAL A 638 33.60 0.28 -12.13
CA VAL A 638 34.93 0.65 -12.64
C VAL A 638 35.85 -0.58 -12.68
N VAL A 639 35.69 -1.47 -11.71
CA VAL A 639 36.45 -2.72 -11.59
C VAL A 639 35.66 -3.86 -12.27
N LYS A 640 36.37 -4.72 -13.00
CA LYS A 640 35.79 -5.94 -13.58
C LYS A 640 35.51 -6.94 -12.45
N VAL A 641 34.28 -7.43 -12.36
CA VAL A 641 33.92 -8.49 -11.41
C VAL A 641 34.21 -9.84 -12.06
N PRO A 642 35.02 -10.72 -11.43
CA PRO A 642 35.25 -12.07 -11.95
C PRO A 642 33.99 -12.95 -11.74
N ALA A 643 33.83 -14.03 -12.51
CA ALA A 643 32.59 -14.81 -12.44
C ALA A 643 32.40 -15.55 -11.10
N HIS A 644 33.49 -15.92 -10.41
CA HIS A 644 33.40 -16.51 -9.07
C HIS A 644 32.86 -15.53 -8.01
N ASP A 645 32.90 -14.22 -8.27
CA ASP A 645 32.25 -13.16 -7.48
C ASP A 645 30.92 -12.72 -8.10
N THR A 646 30.32 -13.55 -8.95
CA THR A 646 28.99 -13.34 -9.51
C THR A 646 28.00 -14.34 -8.91
N ILE A 647 26.87 -13.83 -8.43
CA ILE A 647 25.77 -14.61 -7.87
C ILE A 647 24.51 -14.34 -8.68
N LEU A 648 23.83 -15.38 -9.13
CA LEU A 648 22.50 -15.27 -9.76
C LEU A 648 21.44 -15.65 -8.74
N THR A 649 20.33 -14.92 -8.74
CA THR A 649 19.23 -15.12 -7.80
C THR A 649 17.88 -15.19 -8.50
N ASP A 650 16.92 -15.86 -7.87
CA ASP A 650 15.52 -15.93 -8.30
C ASP A 650 14.62 -14.91 -7.58
N THR A 651 15.22 -13.91 -6.94
CA THR A 651 14.50 -12.92 -6.12
C THR A 651 13.61 -12.01 -6.94
N LEU A 652 14.05 -11.63 -8.14
CA LEU A 652 13.29 -10.80 -9.06
C LEU A 652 12.38 -11.68 -9.92
N ARG A 653 11.13 -11.86 -9.53
CA ARG A 653 10.17 -12.72 -10.25
C ARG A 653 9.23 -11.92 -11.14
N ARG A 654 8.86 -12.48 -12.30
CA ARG A 654 7.79 -11.96 -13.16
C ARG A 654 6.45 -12.26 -12.49
N ARG A 655 5.83 -11.24 -11.90
CA ARG A 655 4.57 -11.33 -11.15
C ARG A 655 3.82 -10.00 -11.19
N GLU A 656 2.64 -10.01 -10.61
CA GLU A 656 1.83 -8.80 -10.38
C GLU A 656 1.85 -8.40 -8.91
N VAL A 657 1.77 -7.09 -8.64
CA VAL A 657 1.69 -6.50 -7.30
C VAL A 657 0.47 -5.59 -7.20
N ALA A 658 -0.36 -5.84 -6.19
CA ALA A 658 -1.44 -4.99 -5.76
C ALA A 658 -0.90 -3.86 -4.88
N PHE A 659 -0.51 -2.72 -5.48
CA PHE A 659 0.03 -1.57 -4.74
C PHE A 659 -0.90 -1.00 -3.65
N ALA A 660 -2.20 -1.32 -3.70
CA ALA A 660 -3.16 -0.93 -2.65
C ALA A 660 -2.95 -1.68 -1.32
N ASP A 661 -2.16 -2.76 -1.32
CA ASP A 661 -1.86 -3.60 -0.18
C ASP A 661 -0.38 -3.54 0.16
N LEU A 662 -0.07 -3.54 1.46
CA LEU A 662 1.31 -3.51 1.93
C LEU A 662 1.95 -4.91 2.00
N ARG A 663 1.13 -5.93 2.29
CA ARG A 663 1.55 -7.32 2.54
C ARG A 663 0.58 -8.27 1.86
N ARG A 664 1.05 -9.50 1.59
CA ARG A 664 0.33 -10.45 0.71
C ARG A 664 -0.12 -9.75 -0.57
N ASN A 665 0.72 -8.85 -1.09
CA ASN A 665 0.36 -7.95 -2.19
C ASN A 665 0.82 -8.45 -3.55
N ALA A 666 1.67 -9.47 -3.60
CA ALA A 666 2.13 -10.08 -4.83
C ALA A 666 1.31 -11.32 -5.19
N GLY A 667 1.13 -11.56 -6.49
CA GLY A 667 0.62 -12.82 -7.02
C GLY A 667 1.70 -13.87 -7.26
N GLU A 668 1.33 -14.94 -7.96
CA GLU A 668 2.23 -16.02 -8.37
C GLU A 668 3.29 -15.58 -9.37
N THR A 669 4.33 -16.39 -9.52
CA THR A 669 5.28 -16.22 -10.64
C THR A 669 4.65 -16.69 -11.94
N LEU A 670 4.53 -15.77 -12.88
CA LEU A 670 3.95 -15.99 -14.18
C LEU A 670 4.96 -16.59 -15.16
N THR A 671 4.44 -17.28 -16.18
CA THR A 671 5.26 -17.68 -17.33
C THR A 671 5.70 -16.45 -18.14
N ALA A 672 6.71 -16.60 -19.01
CA ALA A 672 7.25 -15.48 -19.79
C ALA A 672 6.19 -14.80 -20.68
N ASP A 673 5.27 -15.60 -21.25
CA ASP A 673 4.26 -15.15 -22.21
C ASP A 673 2.86 -14.98 -21.59
N GLU A 674 2.69 -15.26 -20.30
CA GLU A 674 1.39 -15.12 -19.64
C GLU A 674 1.01 -13.64 -19.47
N PRO A 675 -0.18 -13.22 -19.94
CA PRO A 675 -0.61 -11.84 -19.77
C PRO A 675 -0.84 -11.52 -18.29
N PHE A 676 -0.49 -10.30 -17.91
CA PHE A 676 -0.88 -9.73 -16.62
C PHE A 676 -2.41 -9.55 -16.58
N ARG A 677 -3.03 -9.86 -15.44
CA ARG A 677 -4.49 -9.80 -15.25
C ARG A 677 -4.95 -8.49 -14.61
N GLY A 678 -4.05 -7.82 -13.90
CA GLY A 678 -4.25 -6.55 -13.24
C GLY A 678 -4.51 -5.39 -14.21
N THR A 679 -5.03 -4.29 -13.65
CA THR A 679 -5.35 -3.07 -14.41
C THR A 679 -4.38 -1.93 -14.12
N SER A 680 -3.32 -2.20 -13.36
CA SER A 680 -2.29 -1.22 -13.04
C SER A 680 -1.38 -0.96 -14.24
N PRO A 681 -0.92 0.29 -14.46
CA PRO A 681 0.03 0.61 -15.53
C PRO A 681 1.40 -0.05 -15.34
N SER A 682 1.76 -0.39 -14.10
CA SER A 682 2.94 -1.17 -13.76
C SER A 682 2.50 -2.44 -13.04
N ASN A 683 3.23 -3.54 -13.26
CA ASN A 683 2.92 -4.83 -12.63
C ASN A 683 3.78 -5.11 -11.40
N ASP A 684 4.95 -4.49 -11.30
CA ASP A 684 5.83 -4.54 -10.14
C ASP A 684 6.64 -3.23 -10.06
N LEU A 685 7.38 -3.04 -8.96
CA LEU A 685 8.31 -1.94 -8.77
C LEU A 685 9.66 -2.28 -9.42
N LEU A 686 9.86 -1.82 -10.66
CA LEU A 686 11.02 -2.15 -11.50
C LEU A 686 11.77 -0.92 -11.99
N ASP A 687 13.11 -1.03 -12.05
CA ASP A 687 13.95 -0.19 -12.90
C ASP A 687 14.03 -0.85 -14.30
N PRO A 688 13.91 -0.10 -15.41
CA PRO A 688 13.97 -0.67 -16.76
C PRO A 688 15.21 -1.55 -17.03
N GLY A 689 16.35 -1.27 -16.38
CA GLY A 689 17.55 -2.08 -16.50
C GLY A 689 17.45 -3.49 -15.90
N TRP A 690 16.38 -3.81 -15.17
CA TRP A 690 16.23 -5.07 -14.44
C TRP A 690 15.37 -6.10 -15.16
N GLU A 691 14.62 -5.73 -16.21
CA GLU A 691 13.64 -6.61 -16.88
C GLU A 691 14.24 -7.94 -17.36
N ARG A 692 15.47 -7.93 -17.87
CA ARG A 692 16.17 -9.14 -18.36
C ARG A 692 16.65 -10.10 -17.27
N TYR A 693 16.49 -9.72 -16.00
CA TYR A 693 16.81 -10.53 -14.82
C TYR A 693 15.55 -11.08 -14.14
N LEU A 694 14.37 -10.93 -14.77
CA LEU A 694 13.12 -11.52 -14.28
C LEU A 694 13.15 -13.05 -14.39
N SER A 695 13.00 -13.71 -13.25
CA SER A 695 12.73 -15.14 -13.16
C SER A 695 11.28 -15.43 -13.52
N THR A 696 11.05 -16.44 -14.34
CA THR A 696 9.72 -16.81 -14.86
C THR A 696 9.38 -18.24 -14.53
N ALA A 697 8.10 -18.58 -14.45
CA ALA A 697 7.68 -19.97 -14.39
C ALA A 697 7.88 -20.65 -15.75
N GLY A 698 8.55 -21.79 -15.77
CA GLY A 698 8.65 -22.71 -16.90
C GLY A 698 7.73 -23.92 -16.67
N LEU A 699 7.01 -24.34 -17.70
CA LEU A 699 6.12 -25.50 -17.67
C LEU A 699 6.70 -26.65 -18.52
N THR A 700 6.57 -27.88 -18.02
CA THR A 700 6.91 -29.12 -18.73
C THR A 700 5.72 -30.07 -18.73
N GLY A 701 5.56 -30.89 -19.76
CA GLY A 701 4.44 -31.83 -19.89
C GLY A 701 3.09 -31.18 -20.25
N VAL A 702 2.94 -29.88 -20.02
CA VAL A 702 1.78 -29.06 -20.39
C VAL A 702 2.25 -27.74 -21.02
N ALA A 703 1.42 -27.16 -21.89
CA ALA A 703 1.72 -25.89 -22.55
C ALA A 703 1.23 -24.68 -21.74
N ARG A 704 0.10 -24.82 -21.04
CA ARG A 704 -0.49 -23.75 -20.23
C ARG A 704 -1.47 -24.30 -19.21
N VAL A 705 -1.55 -23.64 -18.05
CA VAL A 705 -2.57 -23.91 -17.03
C VAL A 705 -3.20 -22.58 -16.65
N THR A 706 -4.51 -22.45 -16.81
CA THR A 706 -5.25 -21.21 -16.55
C THR A 706 -6.52 -21.51 -15.79
N ALA A 707 -7.06 -20.52 -15.08
CA ALA A 707 -8.33 -20.63 -14.39
C ALA A 707 -9.19 -19.39 -14.63
N SER A 708 -10.48 -19.48 -14.32
CA SER A 708 -11.39 -18.33 -14.30
C SER A 708 -10.90 -17.22 -13.37
N THR A 709 -10.57 -17.60 -12.14
CA THR A 709 -9.96 -16.75 -11.11
C THR A 709 -9.10 -17.62 -10.19
N SER A 710 -8.18 -17.01 -9.44
CA SER A 710 -7.37 -17.70 -8.44
C SER A 710 -7.16 -16.84 -7.20
N GLU A 711 -7.07 -17.46 -6.02
CA GLU A 711 -6.56 -16.80 -4.81
C GLU A 711 -5.11 -16.32 -4.95
N ALA A 712 -4.36 -16.79 -5.95
CA ALA A 712 -3.04 -16.26 -6.28
C ALA A 712 -3.11 -14.90 -7.01
N ASP A 713 -4.23 -14.57 -7.65
CA ASP A 713 -4.37 -13.34 -8.43
C ASP A 713 -4.31 -12.09 -7.54
N VAL A 714 -3.74 -11.01 -8.06
CA VAL A 714 -3.79 -9.69 -7.39
C VAL A 714 -5.22 -9.15 -7.20
N GLY A 715 -6.20 -9.67 -7.96
CA GLY A 715 -7.62 -9.38 -7.79
C GLY A 715 -8.31 -10.11 -6.63
N ALA A 716 -7.66 -11.08 -6.00
CA ALA A 716 -8.18 -11.73 -4.79
C ALA A 716 -8.27 -10.73 -3.62
N ALA A 717 -9.17 -10.98 -2.67
CA ALA A 717 -9.24 -10.17 -1.46
C ALA A 717 -7.91 -10.23 -0.69
N PRO A 718 -7.41 -9.12 -0.12
CA PRO A 718 -6.06 -9.09 0.48
C PRO A 718 -5.83 -10.15 1.56
N ASN A 719 -6.85 -10.47 2.35
CA ASN A 719 -6.81 -11.46 3.43
C ASN A 719 -6.97 -12.92 2.95
N SER A 720 -7.26 -13.14 1.67
CA SER A 720 -7.32 -14.46 1.05
C SER A 720 -6.32 -14.64 -0.09
N ARG A 721 -5.50 -13.63 -0.40
CA ARG A 721 -4.51 -13.72 -1.47
C ARG A 721 -3.37 -14.65 -1.08
N GLU A 722 -3.21 -15.76 -1.78
CA GLU A 722 -2.22 -16.80 -1.48
C GLU A 722 -1.64 -17.35 -2.79
N PRO A 723 -0.40 -17.01 -3.15
CA PRO A 723 0.24 -17.49 -4.37
C PRO A 723 0.27 -19.02 -4.49
N GLY A 724 0.30 -19.74 -3.36
CA GLY A 724 0.25 -21.21 -3.34
C GLY A 724 -1.05 -21.83 -3.89
N HIS A 725 -2.11 -21.04 -4.07
CA HIS A 725 -3.40 -21.47 -4.64
C HIS A 725 -3.55 -21.18 -6.14
N GLN A 726 -2.43 -21.00 -6.84
CA GLN A 726 -2.35 -20.79 -8.28
C GLN A 726 -2.82 -22.02 -9.09
N PRO A 727 -3.21 -21.85 -10.38
CA PRO A 727 -3.82 -22.92 -11.18
C PRO A 727 -3.04 -24.24 -11.27
N PHE A 728 -1.71 -24.21 -11.35
CA PHE A 728 -0.85 -25.40 -11.40
C PHE A 728 -0.81 -26.18 -10.06
N ALA A 729 -1.26 -25.60 -8.95
CA ALA A 729 -1.38 -26.32 -7.67
C ALA A 729 -2.40 -27.48 -7.71
N ALA A 730 -3.21 -27.58 -8.76
CA ALA A 730 -4.07 -28.74 -9.01
C ALA A 730 -3.36 -29.86 -9.80
N LEU A 731 -2.07 -29.70 -10.15
CA LEU A 731 -1.32 -30.60 -11.03
C LEU A 731 0.05 -30.98 -10.44
N ASP A 732 0.38 -30.55 -9.22
CA ASP A 732 1.71 -30.73 -8.64
C ASP A 732 1.90 -32.11 -7.97
N GLY A 733 0.83 -32.91 -7.88
CA GLY A 733 0.84 -34.24 -7.26
C GLY A 733 0.79 -34.22 -5.73
N ASP A 734 0.58 -33.07 -5.09
CA ASP A 734 0.49 -32.93 -3.64
C ASP A 734 -0.94 -32.58 -3.19
N ARG A 735 -1.63 -33.52 -2.54
CA ARG A 735 -3.02 -33.27 -2.08
C ARG A 735 -3.16 -32.25 -0.95
N ARG A 736 -2.04 -31.70 -0.44
CA ARG A 736 -2.05 -30.60 0.53
C ARG A 736 -2.18 -29.24 -0.15
N THR A 737 -1.91 -29.15 -1.44
CA THR A 737 -2.11 -27.96 -2.26
C THR A 737 -3.42 -28.08 -3.05
N SER A 738 -3.90 -26.94 -3.55
CA SER A 738 -5.09 -26.87 -4.40
C SER A 738 -5.09 -25.58 -5.16
N TRP A 739 -5.58 -25.59 -6.41
CA TRP A 739 -6.09 -24.36 -7.01
C TRP A 739 -7.35 -23.95 -6.25
N ARG A 740 -7.49 -22.67 -5.90
CA ARG A 740 -8.73 -22.09 -5.31
C ARG A 740 -9.18 -20.85 -6.05
N SER A 741 -10.50 -20.70 -6.23
CA SER A 741 -11.10 -19.49 -6.82
C SER A 741 -11.19 -18.32 -5.84
N THR A 742 -11.32 -17.09 -6.35
CA THR A 742 -11.37 -15.87 -5.51
C THR A 742 -12.62 -15.76 -4.62
N GLY A 743 -13.74 -16.30 -5.08
CA GLY A 743 -15.03 -16.27 -4.38
C GLY A 743 -15.86 -14.99 -4.58
N TRP A 744 -15.45 -14.07 -5.46
CA TRP A 744 -16.23 -12.85 -5.74
C TRP A 744 -17.61 -13.16 -6.33
N ASN A 745 -17.71 -14.18 -7.20
CA ASN A 745 -18.93 -14.55 -7.91
C ASN A 745 -19.58 -15.86 -7.40
N GLY A 746 -19.00 -16.49 -6.37
CA GLY A 746 -19.35 -17.83 -5.91
C GLY A 746 -18.63 -18.96 -6.64
N ALA A 747 -18.90 -20.20 -6.24
CA ALA A 747 -18.22 -21.39 -6.77
C ALA A 747 -18.70 -21.84 -8.16
N THR A 748 -19.99 -21.62 -8.48
CA THR A 748 -20.57 -22.08 -9.75
C THR A 748 -20.09 -21.22 -10.92
N GLY A 749 -19.65 -21.86 -11.99
CA GLY A 749 -19.09 -21.21 -13.18
C GLY A 749 -17.58 -20.99 -13.13
N GLU A 750 -16.94 -21.19 -11.99
CA GLU A 750 -15.47 -21.24 -11.90
C GLU A 750 -14.94 -22.48 -12.64
N TRP A 751 -13.76 -22.33 -13.25
CA TRP A 751 -13.16 -23.39 -14.06
C TRP A 751 -11.63 -23.39 -14.00
N LEU A 752 -11.05 -24.56 -14.20
CA LEU A 752 -9.62 -24.80 -14.43
C LEU A 752 -9.43 -25.39 -15.84
N GLU A 753 -8.44 -24.91 -16.58
CA GLU A 753 -8.12 -25.34 -17.93
C GLU A 753 -6.63 -25.67 -18.09
N VAL A 754 -6.37 -26.81 -18.74
CA VAL A 754 -5.05 -27.29 -19.11
C VAL A 754 -4.95 -27.35 -20.63
N ALA A 755 -3.94 -26.70 -21.20
CA ALA A 755 -3.57 -26.84 -22.59
C ALA A 755 -2.33 -27.74 -22.71
N PHE A 756 -2.37 -28.71 -23.62
CA PHE A 756 -1.29 -29.67 -23.85
C PHE A 756 -0.41 -29.26 -25.02
N ALA A 757 0.88 -29.60 -24.96
CA ALA A 757 1.82 -29.33 -26.05
C ALA A 757 1.48 -30.16 -27.30
N ASP A 758 1.14 -31.43 -27.10
CA ASP A 758 0.73 -32.36 -28.14
C ASP A 758 -0.73 -32.81 -27.92
N PRO A 759 -1.51 -33.06 -28.99
CA PRO A 759 -2.87 -33.58 -28.86
C PRO A 759 -2.87 -34.97 -28.19
N LEU A 760 -3.73 -35.15 -27.19
CA LEU A 760 -3.90 -36.42 -26.48
C LEU A 760 -5.15 -37.16 -26.95
N THR A 761 -5.19 -38.48 -26.75
CA THR A 761 -6.42 -39.26 -26.85
C THR A 761 -6.58 -40.03 -25.54
N ILE A 762 -7.47 -39.54 -24.68
CA ILE A 762 -7.70 -40.08 -23.34
C ILE A 762 -9.20 -40.31 -23.13
N PRO A 763 -9.62 -41.46 -22.56
CA PRO A 763 -11.03 -41.74 -22.32
C PRO A 763 -11.56 -41.11 -21.02
N THR A 764 -10.68 -40.93 -20.02
CA THR A 764 -11.03 -40.50 -18.67
C THR A 764 -9.91 -39.66 -18.04
N ILE A 765 -10.27 -38.91 -17.00
CA ILE A 765 -9.36 -38.17 -16.09
C ILE A 765 -9.76 -38.46 -14.64
N GLN A 766 -8.88 -38.18 -13.68
CA GLN A 766 -9.23 -38.17 -12.25
C GLN A 766 -9.20 -36.76 -11.69
N VAL A 767 -10.20 -36.41 -10.89
CA VAL A 767 -10.30 -35.11 -10.21
C VAL A 767 -10.60 -35.31 -8.73
N ALA A 768 -9.86 -34.62 -7.87
CA ALA A 768 -10.13 -34.48 -6.46
C ALA A 768 -10.44 -33.00 -6.14
N PHE A 769 -11.48 -32.78 -5.34
CA PHE A 769 -11.91 -31.44 -4.93
C PHE A 769 -11.53 -31.16 -3.50
N GLU A 770 -11.30 -29.90 -3.19
CA GLU A 770 -11.11 -29.49 -1.81
C GLU A 770 -12.42 -29.58 -1.02
N ASN A 771 -12.38 -30.22 0.14
CA ASN A 771 -13.51 -30.36 1.05
C ASN A 771 -13.26 -29.64 2.38
N ALA A 772 -12.80 -28.39 2.29
CA ALA A 772 -12.57 -27.47 3.40
C ALA A 772 -13.77 -26.50 3.54
N PRO A 773 -13.92 -25.79 4.67
CA PRO A 773 -15.00 -24.81 4.87
C PRO A 773 -14.79 -23.50 4.08
N ILE A 774 -14.44 -23.61 2.79
CA ILE A 774 -14.26 -22.50 1.85
C ILE A 774 -15.51 -22.24 0.98
N GLY A 775 -16.45 -23.18 0.98
CA GLY A 775 -17.70 -23.12 0.24
C GLY A 775 -18.39 -24.47 0.19
N PRO A 776 -19.61 -24.55 -0.37
CA PRO A 776 -20.28 -25.82 -0.61
C PRO A 776 -19.49 -26.67 -1.62
N PRO A 777 -19.25 -27.96 -1.35
CA PRO A 777 -18.46 -28.81 -2.24
C PRO A 777 -19.16 -29.01 -3.60
N PRO A 778 -18.41 -29.23 -4.69
CA PRO A 778 -19.00 -29.53 -6.00
C PRO A 778 -19.90 -30.78 -5.97
N SER A 779 -21.00 -30.73 -6.72
CA SER A 779 -21.93 -31.86 -6.92
C SER A 779 -22.10 -32.23 -8.39
N GLU A 780 -21.76 -31.31 -9.30
CA GLU A 780 -21.81 -31.51 -10.74
C GLU A 780 -20.75 -30.66 -11.44
N VAL A 781 -20.11 -31.23 -12.47
CA VAL A 781 -19.07 -30.57 -13.27
C VAL A 781 -19.31 -30.74 -14.76
N ILE A 782 -18.73 -29.85 -15.56
CA ILE A 782 -18.65 -29.97 -17.02
C ILE A 782 -17.19 -30.16 -17.41
N VAL A 783 -16.91 -31.27 -18.09
CA VAL A 783 -15.60 -31.56 -18.70
C VAL A 783 -15.68 -31.20 -20.18
N GLU A 784 -14.96 -30.16 -20.59
CA GLU A 784 -14.95 -29.63 -21.96
C GLU A 784 -13.58 -29.85 -22.61
N THR A 785 -13.60 -30.19 -23.90
CA THR A 785 -12.44 -30.34 -24.77
C THR A 785 -12.70 -29.74 -26.15
N ASP A 786 -11.73 -29.80 -27.05
CA ASP A 786 -11.91 -29.44 -28.46
C ASP A 786 -13.00 -30.25 -29.18
N ALA A 787 -13.31 -31.46 -28.68
CA ALA A 787 -14.27 -32.38 -29.27
C ALA A 787 -15.70 -32.25 -28.73
N GLY A 788 -15.92 -31.43 -27.69
CA GLY A 788 -17.24 -31.22 -27.08
C GLY A 788 -17.19 -31.09 -25.55
N ALA A 789 -18.34 -31.19 -24.89
CA ALA A 789 -18.46 -31.09 -23.44
C ALA A 789 -19.37 -32.18 -22.85
N LEU A 790 -19.02 -32.69 -21.67
CA LEU A 790 -19.80 -33.68 -20.91
C LEU A 790 -20.10 -33.16 -19.51
N ARG A 791 -21.38 -33.11 -19.16
CA ARG A 791 -21.86 -32.75 -17.81
C ARG A 791 -22.04 -34.01 -16.97
N GLN A 792 -21.45 -34.06 -15.79
CA GLN A 792 -21.33 -35.27 -14.97
C GLN A 792 -21.48 -34.96 -13.48
N LYS A 793 -22.14 -35.84 -12.73
CA LYS A 793 -22.29 -35.72 -11.27
C LYS A 793 -21.03 -36.19 -10.56
N VAL A 794 -20.70 -35.53 -9.46
CA VAL A 794 -19.59 -35.89 -8.56
C VAL A 794 -20.08 -35.99 -7.12
N ARG A 795 -19.37 -36.78 -6.30
CA ARG A 795 -19.64 -36.90 -4.86
C ARG A 795 -19.00 -35.72 -4.12
N ALA A 796 -19.68 -35.23 -3.09
CA ALA A 796 -19.17 -34.22 -2.17
C ALA A 796 -18.14 -34.80 -1.19
N THR A 797 -16.99 -35.24 -1.72
CA THR A 797 -15.86 -35.82 -0.97
C THR A 797 -14.55 -35.25 -1.49
N ALA A 798 -13.49 -35.34 -0.68
CA ALA A 798 -12.12 -35.05 -1.09
C ALA A 798 -11.46 -36.23 -1.84
N ASP A 799 -12.11 -37.40 -1.90
CA ASP A 799 -11.58 -38.55 -2.61
C ASP A 799 -11.53 -38.29 -4.13
N PRO A 800 -10.49 -38.77 -4.85
CA PRO A 800 -10.45 -38.70 -6.30
C PRO A 800 -11.62 -39.41 -6.96
N GLN A 801 -12.08 -38.85 -8.08
CA GLN A 801 -13.23 -39.34 -8.83
C GLN A 801 -12.89 -39.37 -10.32
N GLU A 802 -13.24 -40.46 -10.98
CA GLU A 802 -13.03 -40.61 -12.42
C GLU A 802 -14.14 -39.88 -13.19
N LEU A 803 -13.75 -39.12 -14.21
CA LEU A 803 -14.65 -38.40 -15.11
C LEU A 803 -14.39 -38.80 -16.56
N ALA A 804 -15.46 -38.99 -17.34
CA ALA A 804 -15.35 -39.25 -18.77
C ALA A 804 -14.95 -38.00 -19.55
N VAL A 805 -14.15 -38.18 -20.59
CA VAL A 805 -13.71 -37.12 -21.52
C VAL A 805 -14.44 -37.29 -22.86
N PRO A 806 -14.91 -36.20 -23.51
CA PRO A 806 -15.46 -36.27 -24.87
C PRO A 806 -14.52 -37.00 -25.85
N ARG A 807 -15.08 -37.84 -26.73
CA ARG A 807 -14.28 -38.61 -27.69
C ARG A 807 -13.68 -37.71 -28.77
N GLY A 808 -12.35 -37.68 -28.87
CA GLY A 808 -11.62 -36.97 -29.92
C GLY A 808 -10.22 -36.58 -29.46
N PRO A 809 -9.42 -35.93 -30.32
CA PRO A 809 -8.14 -35.36 -29.92
C PRO A 809 -8.37 -34.22 -28.91
N VAL A 810 -7.61 -34.23 -27.82
CA VAL A 810 -7.68 -33.26 -26.73
C VAL A 810 -6.41 -32.41 -26.76
N LYS A 811 -6.52 -31.15 -27.20
CA LYS A 811 -5.48 -30.12 -27.05
C LYS A 811 -5.71 -29.27 -25.81
N ARG A 812 -6.97 -29.13 -25.42
CA ARG A 812 -7.42 -28.36 -24.25
C ARG A 812 -8.40 -29.18 -23.44
N LEU A 813 -8.25 -29.18 -22.12
CA LEU A 813 -9.15 -29.81 -21.17
C LEU A 813 -9.58 -28.77 -20.13
N ARG A 814 -10.88 -28.54 -19.99
CA ARG A 814 -11.46 -27.62 -18.99
C ARG A 814 -12.43 -28.36 -18.08
N VAL A 815 -12.28 -28.16 -16.77
CA VAL A 815 -13.22 -28.62 -15.74
C VAL A 815 -13.94 -27.40 -15.16
N THR A 816 -15.24 -27.30 -15.39
CA THR A 816 -16.10 -26.21 -14.90
C THR A 816 -17.03 -26.70 -13.82
N ILE A 817 -17.20 -25.95 -12.73
CA ILE A 817 -18.13 -26.28 -11.65
C ILE A 817 -19.55 -25.90 -12.07
N ALA A 818 -20.41 -26.90 -12.29
CA ALA A 818 -21.77 -26.70 -12.79
C ALA A 818 -22.81 -26.58 -11.68
N ALA A 819 -22.60 -27.26 -10.55
CA ALA A 819 -23.43 -27.17 -9.36
C ALA A 819 -22.66 -27.58 -8.09
N THR A 820 -23.14 -27.10 -6.94
CA THR A 820 -22.63 -27.47 -5.60
C THR A 820 -23.63 -28.33 -4.83
N ALA A 821 -23.19 -28.97 -3.75
CA ALA A 821 -24.02 -29.89 -2.96
C ALA A 821 -25.20 -29.21 -2.27
N TYR A 822 -25.06 -27.92 -1.96
CA TYR A 822 -26.11 -27.05 -1.44
C TYR A 822 -25.86 -25.60 -1.88
N GLU A 823 -26.92 -24.77 -1.91
CA GLU A 823 -26.76 -23.34 -2.13
C GLU A 823 -26.35 -22.64 -0.82
N PRO A 824 -25.29 -21.81 -0.84
CA PRO A 824 -24.92 -21.03 0.33
C PRO A 824 -25.87 -19.84 0.52
N ALA A 825 -25.99 -19.35 1.75
CA ALA A 825 -26.82 -18.16 2.05
C ALA A 825 -26.36 -16.91 1.29
N THR A 826 -25.06 -16.82 0.99
CA THR A 826 -24.45 -15.80 0.12
C THR A 826 -23.51 -16.49 -0.87
N ARG A 827 -23.56 -16.09 -2.14
CA ARG A 827 -22.58 -16.53 -3.15
C ARG A 827 -21.24 -15.81 -2.97
N LEU A 828 -21.28 -14.55 -2.55
CA LEU A 828 -20.07 -13.77 -2.25
C LEU A 828 -19.30 -14.42 -1.11
N GLY A 829 -18.01 -14.70 -1.33
CA GLY A 829 -17.11 -15.36 -0.41
C GLY A 829 -17.12 -16.89 -0.50
N SER A 830 -18.07 -17.50 -1.22
CA SER A 830 -18.08 -18.93 -1.48
C SER A 830 -17.06 -19.28 -2.57
N ARG A 831 -16.17 -20.22 -2.29
CA ARG A 831 -15.09 -20.65 -3.19
C ARG A 831 -15.21 -22.12 -3.56
N VAL A 832 -14.38 -22.53 -4.51
CA VAL A 832 -14.14 -23.93 -4.87
C VAL A 832 -12.65 -24.14 -5.02
N GLY A 833 -12.19 -25.37 -4.78
CA GLY A 833 -10.83 -25.77 -5.13
C GLY A 833 -10.74 -27.16 -5.73
N ILE A 834 -9.71 -27.36 -6.55
CA ILE A 834 -9.30 -28.66 -7.10
C ILE A 834 -7.95 -28.97 -6.48
N THR A 835 -7.87 -30.02 -5.67
CA THR A 835 -6.62 -30.47 -5.03
C THR A 835 -5.75 -31.26 -5.99
N GLU A 836 -6.35 -31.98 -6.95
CA GLU A 836 -5.60 -32.78 -7.91
C GLU A 836 -6.42 -33.03 -9.18
N LEU A 837 -5.79 -32.88 -10.35
CA LEU A 837 -6.30 -33.21 -11.68
C LEU A 837 -5.27 -34.12 -12.37
N THR A 838 -5.50 -35.43 -12.35
CA THR A 838 -4.60 -36.39 -12.99
C THR A 838 -5.08 -36.69 -14.41
N VAL A 839 -4.19 -36.44 -15.39
CA VAL A 839 -4.41 -36.72 -16.81
C VAL A 839 -3.52 -37.90 -17.24
N PRO A 840 -4.08 -39.03 -17.70
CA PRO A 840 -3.29 -40.19 -18.08
C PRO A 840 -2.24 -39.86 -19.15
N GLY A 841 -0.99 -40.30 -18.92
CA GLY A 841 0.12 -40.10 -19.86
C GLY A 841 0.77 -38.70 -19.81
N VAL A 842 0.33 -37.82 -18.91
CA VAL A 842 0.90 -36.48 -18.73
C VAL A 842 1.56 -36.39 -17.36
N VAL A 843 2.82 -35.96 -17.34
CA VAL A 843 3.55 -35.62 -16.11
C VAL A 843 3.83 -34.13 -16.15
N PRO A 844 2.92 -33.30 -15.59
CA PRO A 844 3.12 -31.85 -15.55
C PRO A 844 4.28 -31.49 -14.62
N GLY A 845 5.01 -30.43 -14.96
CA GLY A 845 6.05 -29.86 -14.10
C GLY A 845 6.04 -28.34 -14.20
N ARG A 846 6.32 -27.68 -13.08
CA ARG A 846 6.50 -26.23 -12.99
C ARG A 846 7.80 -25.94 -12.26
N SER A 847 8.66 -25.15 -12.87
CA SER A 847 9.97 -24.77 -12.30
C SER A 847 10.15 -23.26 -12.44
N ILE A 848 10.72 -22.59 -11.44
CA ILE A 848 11.10 -21.18 -11.60
C ILE A 848 12.47 -21.11 -12.29
N VAL A 849 12.51 -20.47 -13.44
CA VAL A 849 13.69 -20.35 -14.30
C VAL A 849 14.49 -19.12 -13.89
N VAL A 850 15.76 -19.32 -13.52
CA VAL A 850 16.70 -18.25 -13.16
C VAL A 850 17.40 -17.76 -14.43
N PRO A 851 17.28 -16.47 -14.79
CA PRO A 851 17.93 -15.93 -15.98
C PRO A 851 19.41 -15.66 -15.73
N ASP A 852 20.24 -15.90 -16.75
CA ASP A 852 21.62 -15.44 -16.81
C ASP A 852 21.89 -14.69 -18.13
N PRO A 853 21.52 -13.40 -18.24
CA PRO A 853 21.72 -12.63 -19.46
C PRO A 853 23.20 -12.31 -19.73
N ARG A 854 24.12 -12.63 -18.79
CA ARG A 854 25.56 -12.35 -18.89
C ARG A 854 26.41 -13.62 -18.92
N ALA A 855 25.80 -14.79 -19.10
CA ALA A 855 26.48 -16.08 -19.06
C ALA A 855 27.77 -16.06 -19.88
N ASP A 856 28.91 -16.14 -19.19
CA ASP A 856 30.18 -16.50 -19.81
C ASP A 856 30.27 -18.03 -19.74
N PRO A 857 30.21 -18.75 -20.87
CA PRO A 857 30.25 -20.22 -20.88
C PRO A 857 31.58 -20.81 -20.39
N ARG A 858 32.54 -19.98 -19.96
CA ARG A 858 33.86 -20.42 -19.50
C ARG A 858 34.05 -20.37 -17.98
N GLU A 859 33.25 -19.61 -17.26
CA GLU A 859 33.41 -19.45 -15.80
C GLU A 859 32.06 -19.59 -15.05
N PRO A 860 32.00 -20.44 -14.01
CA PRO A 860 30.74 -20.69 -13.28
C PRO A 860 30.43 -19.61 -12.24
N ALA A 861 29.17 -19.14 -12.24
CA ALA A 861 28.60 -18.28 -11.21
C ALA A 861 28.02 -19.12 -10.05
N THR A 862 27.86 -18.51 -8.87
CA THR A 862 27.08 -19.11 -7.77
C THR A 862 25.59 -18.86 -8.00
N ILE A 863 24.75 -19.85 -7.74
CA ILE A 863 23.28 -19.70 -7.82
C ILE A 863 22.72 -19.69 -6.40
N ALA A 864 21.96 -18.66 -6.05
CA ALA A 864 21.31 -18.51 -4.75
C ALA A 864 19.79 -18.43 -4.92
N LEU A 865 19.09 -19.41 -4.38
CA LEU A 865 17.67 -19.66 -4.61
C LEU A 865 16.90 -19.51 -3.30
N ALA A 866 15.71 -18.91 -3.36
CA ALA A 866 14.88 -18.70 -2.18
C ALA A 866 13.39 -18.94 -2.43
N ARG A 867 12.71 -19.41 -1.39
CA ARG A 867 11.26 -19.44 -1.27
C ARG A 867 10.71 -18.04 -0.96
N THR A 868 9.50 -17.72 -1.43
CA THR A 868 8.88 -16.39 -1.23
C THR A 868 7.38 -16.48 -0.94
N GLY A 869 6.90 -15.65 -0.01
CA GLY A 869 5.47 -15.40 0.23
C GLY A 869 4.83 -16.25 1.33
N ASP A 870 5.59 -17.16 1.96
CA ASP A 870 5.09 -17.99 3.04
C ASP A 870 4.96 -17.21 4.37
N VAL A 871 3.96 -17.57 5.17
CA VAL A 871 3.81 -17.10 6.56
C VAL A 871 3.67 -18.33 7.44
N PRO A 872 4.52 -18.53 8.47
CA PRO A 872 4.39 -19.67 9.38
C PRO A 872 3.07 -19.67 10.16
N GLY A 873 2.46 -20.86 10.31
CA GLY A 873 1.22 -21.06 11.08
C GLY A 873 1.37 -20.97 12.60
N CYS A 874 2.61 -20.90 13.12
CA CYS A 874 2.92 -20.72 14.53
C CYS A 874 3.73 -19.44 14.75
N VAL A 875 3.49 -18.77 15.87
CA VAL A 875 4.27 -17.62 16.33
C VAL A 875 4.43 -17.65 17.85
N LYS A 876 5.59 -17.21 18.34
CA LYS A 876 5.90 -17.03 19.75
C LYS A 876 5.50 -15.63 20.19
N GLY A 877 4.62 -15.51 21.18
CA GLY A 877 4.24 -14.23 21.78
C GLY A 877 4.83 -13.99 23.17
N SER A 878 4.53 -12.83 23.78
CA SER A 878 5.02 -12.43 25.10
C SER A 878 4.47 -13.31 26.24
N ALA A 879 3.24 -13.81 26.06
CA ALA A 879 2.52 -14.62 27.02
C ALA A 879 2.43 -16.09 26.63
N ALA A 880 2.21 -16.42 25.35
CA ALA A 880 2.11 -17.80 24.88
C ALA A 880 2.45 -17.94 23.39
N TRP A 881 2.76 -19.16 22.96
CA TRP A 881 2.74 -19.54 21.55
C TRP A 881 1.32 -19.51 20.99
N SER A 882 1.20 -19.20 19.71
CA SER A 882 -0.06 -19.17 18.99
C SER A 882 0.06 -19.92 17.67
N CYS A 883 -0.60 -21.07 17.56
CA CYS A 883 -0.55 -21.94 16.39
C CYS A 883 -1.94 -22.22 15.85
N ALA A 884 -2.20 -21.87 14.58
CA ALA A 884 -3.45 -22.16 13.89
C ALA A 884 -3.25 -22.16 12.37
N LYS A 885 -4.02 -23.00 11.66
CA LYS A 885 -3.98 -23.05 10.19
C LYS A 885 -4.32 -21.71 9.54
N GLY A 886 -5.23 -20.93 10.14
CA GLY A 886 -5.59 -19.58 9.64
C GLY A 886 -4.49 -18.52 9.80
N HIS A 887 -3.37 -18.83 10.46
CA HIS A 887 -2.20 -17.95 10.54
C HIS A 887 -1.21 -18.21 9.41
N GLU A 888 -1.32 -19.36 8.74
CA GLU A 888 -0.42 -19.78 7.67
C GLU A 888 -0.84 -19.17 6.34
N VAL A 889 0.14 -18.83 5.51
CA VAL A 889 -0.04 -18.45 4.11
C VAL A 889 0.90 -19.29 3.28
N LEU A 890 0.39 -19.91 2.22
CA LEU A 890 1.22 -20.67 1.29
C LEU A 890 1.81 -19.75 0.22
N GLY A 891 3.14 -19.73 0.13
CA GLY A 891 3.87 -19.02 -0.92
C GLY A 891 3.76 -19.70 -2.28
N ASP A 892 4.41 -19.11 -3.29
CA ASP A 892 4.37 -19.55 -4.70
C ASP A 892 4.94 -20.98 -4.91
N ASP A 893 5.73 -21.45 -3.95
CA ASP A 893 6.33 -22.79 -3.95
C ASP A 893 5.44 -23.86 -3.30
N GLY A 894 4.33 -23.49 -2.65
CA GLY A 894 3.48 -24.43 -1.91
C GLY A 894 4.31 -25.26 -0.92
N TYR A 895 4.21 -26.59 -0.95
CA TYR A 895 5.10 -27.47 -0.17
C TYR A 895 6.34 -27.97 -0.96
N GLY A 896 6.51 -27.56 -2.22
CA GLY A 896 7.62 -27.96 -3.08
C GLY A 896 8.80 -26.99 -3.06
N PHE A 897 9.76 -27.21 -3.97
CA PHE A 897 10.84 -26.28 -4.29
C PHE A 897 11.48 -26.72 -5.61
N ASP A 898 11.25 -26.01 -6.72
CA ASP A 898 11.69 -26.42 -8.06
C ASP A 898 12.26 -25.24 -8.84
N ARG A 899 13.54 -25.35 -9.23
CA ARG A 899 14.29 -24.30 -9.93
C ARG A 899 15.05 -24.86 -11.12
N THR A 900 15.08 -24.10 -12.21
CA THR A 900 15.90 -24.38 -13.39
C THR A 900 16.88 -23.23 -13.57
N PHE A 901 18.16 -23.55 -13.77
CA PHE A 901 19.22 -22.57 -14.01
C PHE A 901 20.20 -23.12 -15.06
N VAL A 902 21.11 -22.27 -15.54
CA VAL A 902 22.14 -22.69 -16.50
C VAL A 902 23.44 -22.95 -15.75
N THR A 903 23.92 -24.18 -15.84
CA THR A 903 25.28 -24.56 -15.46
C THR A 903 26.24 -24.11 -16.55
N ALA A 904 27.16 -23.19 -16.23
CA ALA A 904 28.04 -22.61 -17.25
C ALA A 904 29.16 -23.57 -17.70
N LYS A 905 29.62 -24.45 -16.81
CA LYS A 905 30.79 -25.30 -17.03
C LYS A 905 30.63 -26.67 -16.39
N ASP A 906 31.09 -27.70 -17.09
CA ASP A 906 31.23 -29.05 -16.55
C ASP A 906 32.11 -29.06 -15.29
N GLY A 907 31.67 -29.74 -14.24
CA GLY A 907 32.49 -29.87 -13.05
C GLY A 907 31.75 -30.33 -11.81
N ALA A 908 32.44 -30.23 -10.68
CA ALA A 908 31.94 -30.61 -9.38
C ALA A 908 31.26 -29.42 -8.69
N TYR A 909 30.01 -29.65 -8.26
CA TYR A 909 29.18 -28.67 -7.57
C TYR A 909 28.71 -29.20 -6.21
N THR A 910 28.41 -28.28 -5.31
CA THR A 910 27.79 -28.55 -4.01
C THR A 910 26.46 -27.81 -3.91
N VAL A 911 25.45 -28.43 -3.29
CA VAL A 911 24.21 -27.75 -2.91
C VAL A 911 24.13 -27.67 -1.39
N SER A 912 23.94 -26.46 -0.87
CA SER A 912 23.77 -26.20 0.57
C SER A 912 22.61 -25.26 0.79
N GLY A 913 22.07 -25.15 2.01
CA GLY A 913 20.95 -24.24 2.23
C GLY A 913 20.32 -24.35 3.60
N ARG A 914 19.09 -23.84 3.69
CA ARG A 914 18.28 -23.82 4.91
C ARG A 914 16.97 -24.55 4.71
N THR A 915 16.55 -25.28 5.73
CA THR A 915 15.31 -26.06 5.71
C THR A 915 14.64 -26.12 7.07
N VAL A 916 13.32 -26.22 7.10
CA VAL A 916 12.53 -26.47 8.32
C VAL A 916 12.01 -27.91 8.28
N VAL A 917 12.12 -28.63 9.41
CA VAL A 917 11.50 -29.95 9.55
C VAL A 917 10.00 -29.75 9.75
N THR A 918 9.17 -30.35 8.89
CA THR A 918 7.71 -30.20 8.94
C THR A 918 6.99 -31.51 9.26
N ASP A 919 7.62 -32.66 9.00
CA ASP A 919 7.03 -33.96 9.34
C ASP A 919 6.97 -34.19 10.86
N ARG A 920 5.75 -34.33 11.37
CA ARG A 920 5.47 -34.53 12.80
C ARG A 920 6.20 -35.74 13.38
N ALA A 921 6.18 -36.88 12.68
CA ALA A 921 6.79 -38.11 13.19
C ALA A 921 8.31 -37.98 13.31
N THR A 922 8.93 -37.26 12.38
CA THR A 922 10.36 -36.92 12.41
C THR A 922 10.67 -35.97 13.57
N ILE A 923 9.87 -34.93 13.78
CA ILE A 923 10.04 -33.99 14.90
C ILE A 923 9.93 -34.71 16.26
N GLU A 924 8.90 -35.53 16.45
CA GLU A 924 8.68 -36.30 17.69
C GLU A 924 9.86 -37.26 17.97
N ARG A 925 10.39 -37.89 16.92
CA ARG A 925 11.56 -38.78 17.03
C ARG A 925 12.84 -38.02 17.39
N LEU A 926 13.10 -36.88 16.75
CA LEU A 926 14.29 -36.07 17.00
C LEU A 926 14.25 -35.38 18.36
N SER A 927 13.06 -35.10 18.87
CA SER A 927 12.86 -34.40 20.15
C SER A 927 12.76 -35.31 21.36
N THR A 928 12.90 -36.63 21.23
CA THR A 928 12.92 -37.57 22.37
C THR A 928 14.36 -37.98 22.68
N LEU A 929 14.89 -37.60 23.84
CA LEU A 929 16.28 -37.85 24.19
C LEU A 929 16.47 -39.15 24.99
N PRO A 930 17.63 -39.83 24.86
CA PRO A 930 18.00 -40.91 25.75
C PRO A 930 18.05 -40.44 27.21
N GLY A 931 17.26 -41.07 28.08
CA GLY A 931 17.17 -40.69 29.50
C GLY A 931 16.04 -39.71 29.83
N ASP A 932 15.25 -39.27 28.84
CA ASP A 932 13.99 -38.56 29.11
C ASP A 932 13.07 -39.43 29.96
N SER A 933 12.36 -38.80 30.90
CA SER A 933 11.42 -39.46 31.83
C SER A 933 10.22 -40.06 31.12
N LEU A 934 9.91 -39.58 29.91
CA LEU A 934 8.83 -40.02 29.05
C LEU A 934 9.13 -39.72 27.58
N SER A 935 8.40 -40.36 26.68
CA SER A 935 8.28 -39.99 25.27
C SER A 935 6.82 -39.76 24.93
N VAL A 936 6.52 -38.80 24.05
CA VAL A 936 5.15 -38.44 23.68
C VAL A 936 4.98 -38.33 22.18
N THR A 937 3.87 -38.84 21.67
CA THR A 937 3.43 -38.68 20.27
C THR A 937 1.99 -38.19 20.25
N ALA A 938 1.67 -37.30 19.31
CA ALA A 938 0.32 -36.77 19.13
C ALA A 938 -0.41 -37.46 17.97
N SER A 939 -1.74 -37.61 18.06
CA SER A 939 -2.55 -38.08 16.92
C SER A 939 -2.57 -37.06 15.78
N SER A 940 -2.57 -35.77 16.12
CA SER A 940 -2.66 -34.67 15.19
C SER A 940 -2.10 -33.37 15.76
N THR A 941 -1.79 -32.42 14.88
CA THR A 941 -1.39 -31.05 15.20
C THR A 941 -2.18 -30.07 14.34
N ALA A 942 -2.38 -28.84 14.84
CA ALA A 942 -3.13 -27.80 14.13
C ALA A 942 -2.42 -27.32 12.85
N VAL A 943 -1.09 -27.40 12.82
CA VAL A 943 -0.22 -27.02 11.71
C VAL A 943 1.01 -27.94 11.67
N ASP A 944 1.69 -28.01 10.52
CA ASP A 944 2.91 -28.80 10.31
C ASP A 944 4.15 -28.08 10.85
N SER A 945 4.20 -27.90 12.17
CA SER A 945 5.30 -27.26 12.88
C SER A 945 5.59 -27.93 14.21
N GLY A 946 6.87 -28.03 14.56
CA GLY A 946 7.29 -28.55 15.86
C GLY A 946 6.72 -27.76 17.03
N ALA A 947 6.46 -26.45 16.86
CA ALA A 947 5.90 -25.59 17.89
C ALA A 947 4.46 -25.97 18.28
N ALA A 948 3.78 -26.78 17.46
CA ALA A 948 2.46 -27.31 17.75
C ALA A 948 2.47 -28.73 18.36
N GLY A 949 3.65 -29.34 18.51
CA GLY A 949 3.82 -30.76 18.84
C GLY A 949 3.43 -31.17 20.27
N GLY A 950 3.19 -32.48 20.47
CA GLY A 950 2.75 -33.05 21.74
C GLY A 950 3.72 -32.88 22.92
N ARG A 951 5.03 -32.72 22.65
CA ARG A 951 6.07 -32.49 23.67
C ARG A 951 5.78 -31.29 24.56
N TRP A 952 5.21 -30.24 23.98
CA TRP A 952 4.88 -29.00 24.68
C TRP A 952 3.78 -29.14 25.73
N ALA A 953 3.08 -30.29 25.78
CA ALA A 953 2.18 -30.60 26.88
C ALA A 953 2.91 -31.22 28.09
N PHE A 954 4.23 -31.42 28.06
CA PHE A 954 4.99 -32.10 29.11
C PHE A 954 6.32 -31.42 29.46
N ASP A 955 6.58 -30.21 28.97
CA ASP A 955 7.84 -29.50 29.20
C ASP A 955 7.84 -28.62 30.46
N GLY A 956 6.66 -28.40 31.06
CA GLY A 956 6.49 -27.65 32.29
C GLY A 956 6.50 -26.13 32.11
N ASP A 957 6.41 -25.62 30.88
CA ASP A 957 6.28 -24.19 30.59
C ASP A 957 4.84 -23.85 30.16
N PRO A 958 4.07 -23.06 30.93
CA PRO A 958 2.70 -22.71 30.56
C PRO A 958 2.60 -21.82 29.31
N LYS A 959 3.72 -21.30 28.78
CA LYS A 959 3.75 -20.49 27.55
C LYS A 959 3.71 -21.34 26.28
N THR A 960 4.03 -22.62 26.36
CA THR A 960 4.00 -23.59 25.27
C THR A 960 2.74 -24.43 25.38
N ALA A 961 2.32 -25.06 24.27
CA ALA A 961 1.17 -25.95 24.27
C ALA A 961 1.22 -26.93 23.11
N TRP A 962 0.62 -28.10 23.28
CA TRP A 962 0.18 -28.92 22.17
C TRP A 962 -1.11 -28.35 21.58
N PHE A 963 -1.10 -28.12 20.26
CA PHE A 963 -2.26 -27.63 19.52
C PHE A 963 -2.75 -28.76 18.61
N ALA A 964 -3.87 -29.41 18.95
CA ALA A 964 -4.42 -30.50 18.15
C ALA A 964 -5.11 -29.98 16.88
N ASN A 965 -5.24 -30.83 15.85
CA ASN A 965 -6.00 -30.47 14.65
C ASN A 965 -7.49 -30.26 15.02
N PRO A 966 -8.10 -29.11 14.70
CA PRO A 966 -9.52 -28.86 15.00
C PRO A 966 -10.50 -29.83 14.33
N LEU A 967 -10.07 -30.53 13.28
CA LEU A 967 -10.86 -31.54 12.55
C LEU A 967 -10.64 -32.97 13.09
N ASP A 968 -9.70 -33.18 14.03
CA ASP A 968 -9.54 -34.46 14.71
C ASP A 968 -10.67 -34.63 15.75
N PRO A 969 -11.58 -35.60 15.60
CA PRO A 969 -12.69 -35.78 16.53
C PRO A 969 -12.25 -36.40 17.87
N ARG A 970 -11.05 -37.00 17.94
CA ARG A 970 -10.51 -37.69 19.12
C ARG A 970 -9.00 -37.44 19.27
N PRO A 971 -8.59 -36.17 19.46
CA PRO A 971 -7.20 -35.81 19.62
C PRO A 971 -6.60 -36.53 20.82
N THR A 972 -5.47 -37.21 20.60
CA THR A 972 -4.87 -38.14 21.56
C THR A 972 -3.37 -37.89 21.72
N LEU A 973 -2.88 -37.88 22.96
CA LEU A 973 -1.44 -37.95 23.28
C LEU A 973 -1.10 -39.36 23.77
N ASN A 974 -0.20 -40.05 23.07
CA ASN A 974 0.34 -41.34 23.52
C ASN A 974 1.66 -41.09 24.24
N VAL A 975 1.71 -41.46 25.51
CA VAL A 975 2.85 -41.26 26.39
C VAL A 975 3.42 -42.60 26.81
N GLU A 976 4.72 -42.78 26.62
CA GLU A 976 5.48 -43.92 27.15
C GLU A 976 6.44 -43.42 28.22
N LEU A 977 6.26 -43.90 29.45
CA LEU A 977 7.08 -43.55 30.62
C LEU A 977 8.36 -44.40 30.64
N ALA A 978 9.45 -43.80 31.11
CA ALA A 978 10.73 -44.49 31.25
C ALA A 978 10.61 -45.74 32.16
N GLU A 979 9.84 -45.61 33.25
CA GLU A 979 9.57 -46.68 34.21
C GLU A 979 8.07 -46.87 34.42
N LYS A 980 7.68 -48.06 34.90
CA LYS A 980 6.29 -48.37 35.19
C LYS A 980 5.84 -47.57 36.42
N THR A 981 4.98 -46.59 36.22
CA THR A 981 4.64 -45.57 37.24
C THR A 981 3.22 -45.80 37.78
N ARG A 982 3.03 -45.57 39.08
CA ARG A 982 1.71 -45.59 39.72
C ARG A 982 1.04 -44.22 39.58
N LEU A 983 -0.15 -44.20 38.97
CA LEU A 983 -0.92 -42.99 38.68
C LEU A 983 -2.28 -43.07 39.37
N SER A 984 -2.57 -42.10 40.24
CA SER A 984 -3.88 -41.92 40.90
C SER A 984 -4.47 -40.53 40.63
N ARG A 985 -3.67 -39.63 40.08
CA ARG A 985 -4.08 -38.30 39.63
C ARG A 985 -3.18 -37.83 38.50
N ILE A 986 -3.69 -36.94 37.65
CA ILE A 986 -2.90 -36.14 36.72
C ILE A 986 -3.36 -34.68 36.81
N ARG A 987 -2.49 -33.73 36.48
CA ARG A 987 -2.87 -32.33 36.33
C ARG A 987 -2.82 -31.97 34.86
N VAL A 988 -3.88 -31.37 34.33
CA VAL A 988 -3.97 -30.87 32.96
C VAL A 988 -4.22 -29.37 33.02
N ILE A 989 -3.36 -28.60 32.37
CA ILE A 989 -3.45 -27.16 32.24
C ILE A 989 -3.71 -26.82 30.78
N THR A 990 -4.73 -26.00 30.56
CA THR A 990 -5.12 -25.42 29.27
C THR A 990 -4.94 -23.91 29.34
N PRO A 991 -4.84 -23.21 28.20
CA PRO A 991 -4.73 -21.75 28.19
C PRO A 991 -5.84 -21.02 28.96
N ASP A 992 -7.04 -21.59 29.02
CA ASP A 992 -8.22 -21.06 29.73
C ASP A 992 -8.42 -21.63 31.14
N SER A 993 -7.48 -22.41 31.69
CA SER A 993 -7.63 -23.02 33.02
C SER A 993 -7.81 -21.97 34.14
N TYR A 994 -7.35 -20.73 33.94
CA TYR A 994 -7.58 -19.61 34.87
C TYR A 994 -9.05 -19.19 34.98
N LEU A 995 -9.90 -19.51 33.99
CA LEU A 995 -11.34 -19.26 34.02
C LEU A 995 -12.10 -20.30 34.88
N GLY A 996 -11.42 -21.39 35.27
CA GLY A 996 -11.96 -22.49 36.05
C GLY A 996 -12.66 -23.58 35.22
N ALA A 997 -12.51 -24.84 35.66
CA ALA A 997 -13.12 -26.09 35.14
C ALA A 997 -13.36 -26.07 33.62
N PRO A 998 -12.29 -26.15 32.80
CA PRO A 998 -12.44 -26.15 31.36
C PRO A 998 -13.32 -27.35 30.95
N PRO A 999 -14.24 -27.20 29.97
CA PRO A 999 -15.15 -28.27 29.54
C PRO A 999 -14.41 -29.29 28.66
N VAL A 1000 -13.36 -29.88 29.22
CA VAL A 1000 -12.49 -30.88 28.60
C VAL A 1000 -12.68 -32.19 29.35
N ARG A 1001 -13.11 -33.20 28.61
CA ARG A 1001 -13.18 -34.58 29.06
C ARG A 1001 -11.90 -35.28 28.65
N VAL A 1002 -11.27 -35.98 29.58
CA VAL A 1002 -10.06 -36.76 29.33
C VAL A 1002 -10.38 -38.23 29.57
N THR A 1003 -10.11 -39.05 28.56
CA THR A 1003 -10.17 -40.51 28.63
C THR A 1003 -8.75 -41.05 28.68
N ILE A 1004 -8.36 -41.63 29.80
CA ILE A 1004 -7.04 -42.18 30.09
C ILE A 1004 -7.10 -43.69 29.84
N ARG A 1005 -6.35 -44.19 28.86
CA ARG A 1005 -6.25 -45.63 28.54
C ARG A 1005 -4.85 -46.13 28.89
N ALA A 1006 -4.75 -47.16 29.71
CA ALA A 1006 -3.50 -47.76 30.14
C ALA A 1006 -3.63 -49.28 30.36
N GLU A 1007 -2.52 -49.98 30.65
CA GLU A 1007 -2.51 -51.43 30.95
C GLU A 1007 -3.48 -51.81 32.08
N GLY A 1008 -3.68 -50.93 33.08
CA GLY A 1008 -4.59 -51.14 34.22
C GLY A 1008 -6.07 -50.79 33.94
N GLY A 1009 -6.44 -50.55 32.69
CA GLY A 1009 -7.80 -50.26 32.24
C GLY A 1009 -8.01 -48.81 31.77
N VAL A 1010 -9.28 -48.44 31.58
CA VAL A 1010 -9.69 -47.10 31.13
C VAL A 1010 -10.25 -46.30 32.30
N ARG A 1011 -9.91 -45.01 32.37
CA ARG A 1011 -10.52 -44.02 33.27
C ARG A 1011 -11.00 -42.85 32.43
N GLN A 1012 -12.09 -42.21 32.84
CA GLN A 1012 -12.61 -41.04 32.15
C GLN A 1012 -13.12 -40.06 33.17
N SER A 1013 -12.75 -38.78 33.01
CA SER A 1013 -13.20 -37.72 33.90
C SER A 1013 -13.14 -36.37 33.19
N TRP A 1014 -13.80 -35.37 33.76
CA TRP A 1014 -13.66 -33.98 33.36
C TRP A 1014 -12.50 -33.33 34.10
N VAL A 1015 -11.85 -32.35 33.47
CA VAL A 1015 -10.81 -31.55 34.12
C VAL A 1015 -11.42 -30.74 35.27
N GLY A 1016 -10.86 -30.87 36.47
CA GLY A 1016 -11.31 -30.14 37.66
C GLY A 1016 -11.04 -28.63 37.59
N LYS A 1017 -11.57 -27.87 38.56
CA LYS A 1017 -11.38 -26.40 38.63
C LYS A 1017 -9.92 -25.97 38.77
N ASP A 1018 -9.11 -26.81 39.39
CA ASP A 1018 -7.68 -26.67 39.65
C ASP A 1018 -6.79 -27.35 38.59
N GLY A 1019 -7.42 -27.90 37.53
CA GLY A 1019 -6.78 -28.72 36.51
C GLY A 1019 -6.53 -30.16 36.94
N LEU A 1020 -6.89 -30.57 38.16
CA LEU A 1020 -6.63 -31.92 38.65
C LEU A 1020 -7.71 -32.90 38.19
N ILE A 1021 -7.25 -34.09 37.81
CA ILE A 1021 -8.08 -35.25 37.51
C ILE A 1021 -7.65 -36.37 38.45
N ALA A 1022 -8.49 -36.71 39.43
CA ALA A 1022 -8.28 -37.84 40.32
C ALA A 1022 -9.04 -39.07 39.81
N PHE A 1023 -8.44 -40.26 39.91
CA PHE A 1023 -9.05 -41.52 39.49
C PHE A 1023 -8.51 -42.71 40.31
N PRO A 1024 -9.22 -43.84 40.37
CA PRO A 1024 -8.70 -45.05 41.02
C PRO A 1024 -7.35 -45.46 40.46
N GLU A 1025 -6.38 -45.70 41.34
CA GLU A 1025 -4.97 -45.97 41.01
C GLU A 1025 -4.82 -47.01 39.89
N LEU A 1026 -3.89 -46.74 38.99
CA LEU A 1026 -3.44 -47.69 37.96
C LEU A 1026 -1.93 -47.59 37.79
N THR A 1027 -1.30 -48.72 37.46
CA THR A 1027 0.14 -48.79 37.18
C THR A 1027 0.35 -48.94 35.68
N ALA A 1028 1.08 -48.02 35.06
CA ALA A 1028 1.20 -47.96 33.61
C ALA A 1028 2.63 -47.63 33.17
N LYS A 1029 3.06 -48.25 32.07
CA LYS A 1029 4.21 -47.77 31.29
C LYS A 1029 3.76 -46.97 30.07
N LYS A 1030 2.66 -47.38 29.43
CA LYS A 1030 2.04 -46.69 28.29
C LYS A 1030 0.69 -46.11 28.69
N VAL A 1031 0.48 -44.85 28.38
CA VAL A 1031 -0.73 -44.09 28.69
C VAL A 1031 -1.19 -43.35 27.43
N ALA A 1032 -2.42 -43.59 26.97
CA ALA A 1032 -3.05 -42.77 25.94
C ALA A 1032 -4.06 -41.83 26.58
N LEU A 1033 -3.88 -40.53 26.35
CA LEU A 1033 -4.76 -39.46 26.82
C LEU A 1033 -5.59 -38.95 25.64
N GLU A 1034 -6.84 -39.40 25.55
CA GLU A 1034 -7.81 -38.99 24.52
C GLU A 1034 -8.65 -37.83 25.07
N PHE A 1035 -8.68 -36.71 24.35
CA PHE A 1035 -9.34 -35.48 24.77
C PHE A 1035 -10.64 -35.27 23.98
N GLY A 1036 -11.72 -34.94 24.68
CA GLY A 1036 -13.00 -34.56 24.07
C GLY A 1036 -13.49 -33.23 24.65
N ALA A 1037 -13.76 -32.25 23.79
CA ALA A 1037 -14.37 -30.97 24.16
C ALA A 1037 -15.78 -30.82 23.59
N SER A 1038 -16.53 -29.83 24.07
CA SER A 1038 -17.78 -29.39 23.44
C SER A 1038 -17.56 -28.97 21.98
N SER A 1039 -18.54 -29.19 21.10
CA SER A 1039 -18.43 -28.91 19.66
C SER A 1039 -17.87 -27.50 19.39
N GLY A 1040 -16.83 -27.39 18.57
CA GLY A 1040 -16.25 -26.12 18.15
C GLY A 1040 -15.14 -25.55 19.05
N ARG A 1041 -14.70 -26.26 20.10
CA ARG A 1041 -13.52 -25.89 20.90
C ARG A 1041 -12.31 -26.76 20.49
N PRO A 1042 -11.26 -26.18 19.87
CA PRO A 1042 -10.00 -26.89 19.64
C PRO A 1042 -9.36 -27.36 20.95
N ILE A 1043 -8.60 -28.45 20.90
CA ILE A 1043 -7.83 -28.95 22.05
C ILE A 1043 -6.45 -28.28 22.05
N GLU A 1044 -6.20 -27.52 23.11
CA GLU A 1044 -4.96 -26.79 23.38
C GLU A 1044 -4.52 -27.16 24.81
N ILE A 1045 -3.40 -27.87 24.96
CA ILE A 1045 -2.90 -28.35 26.26
C ILE A 1045 -1.55 -27.71 26.54
N SER A 1046 -1.50 -26.85 27.55
CA SER A 1046 -0.28 -26.13 27.96
C SER A 1046 0.64 -26.98 28.84
N ASP A 1047 0.08 -27.83 29.70
CA ASP A 1047 0.91 -28.69 30.55
C ASP A 1047 0.12 -29.90 31.05
N ILE A 1048 0.82 -31.02 31.24
CA ILE A 1048 0.33 -32.26 31.82
C ILE A 1048 1.38 -32.75 32.81
N ALA A 1049 1.05 -32.72 34.10
CA ALA A 1049 1.91 -33.24 35.14
C ALA A 1049 1.44 -34.62 35.60
N PHE A 1050 2.33 -35.61 35.50
CA PHE A 1050 2.20 -36.89 36.17
C PHE A 1050 2.95 -36.86 37.52
N PRO A 1051 2.36 -37.39 38.61
CA PRO A 1051 3.04 -37.50 39.88
C PRO A 1051 4.37 -38.25 39.74
N ASP A 1052 5.43 -37.73 40.36
CA ASP A 1052 6.78 -38.31 40.41
C ASP A 1052 7.49 -38.48 39.05
N VAL A 1053 6.94 -37.93 37.96
CA VAL A 1053 7.57 -37.89 36.64
C VAL A 1053 8.10 -36.48 36.38
N LYS A 1054 9.39 -36.36 36.05
CA LYS A 1054 9.99 -35.05 35.72
C LYS A 1054 9.49 -34.55 34.36
N PRO A 1055 9.27 -33.23 34.18
CA PRO A 1055 8.96 -32.67 32.86
C PRO A 1055 10.16 -32.79 31.91
N LEU A 1056 9.88 -32.75 30.61
CA LEU A 1056 10.86 -32.95 29.53
C LEU A 1056 11.90 -31.82 29.41
N GLY A 1057 11.57 -30.60 29.88
CA GLY A 1057 12.47 -29.44 29.86
C GLY A 1057 12.85 -28.93 28.46
N ALA A 1058 13.60 -27.83 28.43
CA ALA A 1058 14.02 -27.13 27.22
C ALA A 1058 15.18 -27.83 26.48
N LEU A 1059 15.20 -27.71 25.14
CA LEU A 1059 16.19 -28.37 24.25
C LEU A 1059 17.32 -27.43 23.77
N THR A 1060 17.55 -26.31 24.45
CA THR A 1060 18.44 -25.22 23.99
C THR A 1060 19.92 -25.59 23.88
N GLY A 1061 20.38 -26.66 24.55
CA GLY A 1061 21.79 -27.08 24.56
C GLY A 1061 22.19 -28.14 23.52
N PHE A 1062 21.25 -28.67 22.75
CA PHE A 1062 21.50 -29.85 21.90
C PHE A 1062 21.73 -29.45 20.44
N LYS A 1063 22.98 -29.55 19.98
CA LYS A 1063 23.32 -29.33 18.56
C LYS A 1063 22.74 -30.46 17.70
N LEU A 1064 22.20 -30.09 16.54
CA LEU A 1064 21.69 -31.03 15.56
C LEU A 1064 22.73 -31.26 14.46
N ARG A 1065 23.11 -32.53 14.26
CA ARG A 1065 23.82 -33.01 13.09
C ARG A 1065 23.24 -34.35 12.69
N LEU A 1066 22.74 -34.46 11.48
CA LEU A 1066 22.18 -35.70 10.96
C LEU A 1066 23.06 -36.21 9.81
N PRO A 1067 23.38 -37.52 9.77
CA PRO A 1067 24.22 -38.07 8.73
C PRO A 1067 23.53 -38.05 7.36
N CYS A 1068 24.26 -38.47 6.34
CA CYS A 1068 23.76 -38.55 4.98
C CYS A 1068 22.48 -39.37 4.85
N GLY A 1069 21.55 -38.85 4.04
CA GLY A 1069 20.23 -39.44 3.82
C GLY A 1069 19.16 -39.03 4.83
N PHE A 1070 19.52 -38.22 5.84
CA PHE A 1070 18.58 -37.69 6.83
C PHE A 1070 18.26 -36.21 6.65
N GLY A 1071 18.88 -35.51 5.69
CA GLY A 1071 18.46 -34.17 5.27
C GLY A 1071 17.41 -34.20 4.15
N PRO A 1072 17.00 -33.03 3.62
CA PRO A 1072 16.09 -32.95 2.48
C PRO A 1072 16.66 -33.68 1.25
N THR A 1073 15.84 -34.50 0.59
CA THR A 1073 16.24 -35.20 -0.64
C THR A 1073 15.84 -34.39 -1.86
N PHE A 1074 16.81 -34.09 -2.72
CA PHE A 1074 16.59 -33.39 -3.99
C PHE A 1074 16.64 -34.37 -5.17
N THR A 1075 16.11 -33.95 -6.30
CA THR A 1075 16.45 -34.51 -7.62
C THR A 1075 17.18 -33.46 -8.44
N VAL A 1076 18.24 -33.88 -9.11
CA VAL A 1076 19.03 -33.06 -10.05
C VAL A 1076 19.01 -33.74 -11.41
N ASP A 1077 18.35 -33.09 -12.38
CA ASP A 1077 18.09 -33.65 -13.71
C ASP A 1077 17.50 -35.09 -13.66
N GLY A 1078 16.65 -35.33 -12.65
CA GLY A 1078 15.97 -36.61 -12.41
C GLY A 1078 16.73 -37.61 -11.52
N ASN A 1079 17.98 -37.35 -11.15
CA ASN A 1079 18.76 -38.22 -10.27
C ASN A 1079 18.60 -37.80 -8.81
N GLU A 1080 18.38 -38.75 -7.90
CA GLU A 1080 18.27 -38.45 -6.47
C GLU A 1080 19.61 -38.00 -5.88
N VAL A 1081 19.53 -36.98 -5.03
CA VAL A 1081 20.66 -36.39 -4.33
C VAL A 1081 20.34 -36.32 -2.83
N HIS A 1082 21.12 -37.05 -2.05
CA HIS A 1082 21.00 -37.06 -0.60
C HIS A 1082 21.81 -35.93 0.04
N THR A 1083 21.24 -35.39 1.11
CA THR A 1083 21.88 -34.34 1.92
C THR A 1083 22.01 -34.78 3.38
N ALA A 1084 22.83 -34.05 4.12
CA ALA A 1084 23.00 -34.15 5.56
C ALA A 1084 22.60 -32.82 6.22
N VAL A 1085 22.11 -32.88 7.47
CA VAL A 1085 21.89 -31.68 8.29
C VAL A 1085 23.18 -31.35 9.01
N THR A 1086 23.76 -30.19 8.71
CA THR A 1086 25.12 -29.80 9.12
C THR A 1086 25.15 -28.85 10.32
N GLY A 1087 24.05 -28.16 10.60
CA GLY A 1087 23.96 -27.15 11.66
C GLY A 1087 22.53 -26.82 12.07
N GLY A 1088 22.41 -26.22 13.26
CA GLY A 1088 21.14 -25.99 13.97
C GLY A 1088 21.12 -26.69 15.33
N THR A 1089 20.00 -26.59 16.04
CA THR A 1089 19.76 -27.23 17.34
C THR A 1089 18.45 -28.03 17.33
N LEU A 1090 18.28 -28.93 18.29
CA LEU A 1090 16.99 -29.58 18.50
C LEU A 1090 15.90 -28.58 18.91
N ASN A 1091 16.28 -27.51 19.61
CA ASN A 1091 15.36 -26.40 19.90
C ASN A 1091 14.84 -25.75 18.63
N ASP A 1092 15.68 -25.57 17.61
CA ASP A 1092 15.25 -25.01 16.31
C ASP A 1092 14.20 -25.91 15.66
N VAL A 1093 14.39 -27.24 15.69
CA VAL A 1093 13.41 -28.21 15.17
C VAL A 1093 12.07 -28.10 15.90
N VAL A 1094 12.06 -28.14 17.23
CA VAL A 1094 10.81 -28.09 18.01
C VAL A 1094 10.15 -26.72 18.02
N THR A 1095 10.87 -25.65 17.68
CA THR A 1095 10.30 -24.29 17.56
C THR A 1095 10.00 -23.89 16.12
N GLY A 1096 10.24 -24.78 15.14
CA GLY A 1096 9.96 -24.53 13.73
C GLY A 1096 10.93 -23.56 13.05
N LYS A 1097 12.15 -23.42 13.57
CA LYS A 1097 13.22 -22.59 12.99
C LYS A 1097 14.04 -23.36 11.94
N PRO A 1098 14.59 -22.68 10.92
CA PRO A 1098 15.40 -23.35 9.90
C PRO A 1098 16.73 -23.90 10.43
N VAL A 1099 17.09 -25.10 9.97
CA VAL A 1099 18.40 -25.76 10.14
C VAL A 1099 19.16 -25.78 8.81
N THR A 1100 20.48 -25.97 8.83
CA THR A 1100 21.31 -25.95 7.61
C THR A 1100 21.58 -27.35 7.06
N PHE A 1101 21.58 -27.49 5.74
CA PHE A 1101 21.88 -28.75 5.05
C PHE A 1101 22.96 -28.59 3.98
N GLU A 1102 23.58 -29.71 3.59
CA GLU A 1102 24.56 -29.79 2.51
C GLU A 1102 24.49 -31.16 1.81
N THR A 1103 24.78 -31.19 0.50
CA THR A 1103 24.93 -32.42 -0.29
C THR A 1103 26.01 -33.33 0.27
N CYS A 1104 25.70 -34.62 0.35
CA CYS A 1104 26.62 -35.64 0.85
C CYS A 1104 27.82 -35.89 -0.06
N GLU A 1105 27.60 -35.76 -1.36
CA GLU A 1105 28.59 -35.98 -2.39
C GLU A 1105 28.61 -34.79 -3.34
N ARG A 1106 29.74 -34.61 -4.04
CA ARG A 1106 29.86 -33.59 -5.07
C ARG A 1106 29.05 -34.01 -6.29
N LEU A 1107 28.21 -33.10 -6.78
CA LEU A 1107 27.40 -33.28 -7.96
C LEU A 1107 28.23 -33.01 -9.21
N GLN A 1108 28.32 -33.97 -10.12
CA GLN A 1108 28.92 -33.74 -11.43
C GLN A 1108 27.85 -33.16 -12.35
N LEU A 1109 27.89 -31.85 -12.57
CA LEU A 1109 26.97 -31.17 -13.47
C LEU A 1109 27.64 -30.94 -14.82
N VAL A 1110 26.85 -31.01 -15.87
CA VAL A 1110 27.25 -30.72 -17.26
C VAL A 1110 26.78 -29.33 -17.62
N ALA A 1111 27.55 -28.63 -18.45
CA ALA A 1111 27.18 -27.33 -18.97
C ALA A 1111 25.85 -27.39 -19.74
N GLY A 1112 24.94 -26.47 -19.44
CA GLY A 1112 23.58 -26.44 -19.98
C GLY A 1112 22.53 -26.23 -18.89
N PRO A 1113 21.23 -26.34 -19.24
CA PRO A 1113 20.15 -26.26 -18.27
C PRO A 1113 20.23 -27.39 -17.23
N THR A 1114 20.09 -27.03 -15.97
CA THR A 1114 20.03 -27.95 -14.83
C THR A 1114 18.77 -27.66 -14.02
N ARG A 1115 18.02 -28.70 -13.68
CA ARG A 1115 16.84 -28.61 -12.81
C ARG A 1115 17.14 -29.20 -11.43
N LEU A 1116 16.91 -28.39 -10.40
CA LEU A 1116 16.98 -28.79 -8.99
C LEU A 1116 15.56 -28.78 -8.41
N ALA A 1117 15.07 -29.94 -7.98
CA ALA A 1117 13.73 -30.06 -7.41
C ALA A 1117 13.73 -30.83 -6.08
N LEU A 1118 12.95 -30.40 -5.11
CA LEU A 1118 12.68 -31.15 -3.88
C LEU A 1118 11.82 -32.39 -4.21
N ARG A 1119 12.15 -33.53 -3.61
CA ARG A 1119 11.35 -34.75 -3.79
C ARG A 1119 9.94 -34.56 -3.22
N ALA A 1120 8.92 -35.06 -3.92
CA ALA A 1120 7.54 -35.03 -3.44
C ALA A 1120 7.38 -35.79 -2.12
N GLY A 1121 6.58 -35.25 -1.19
CA GLY A 1121 6.31 -35.88 0.10
C GLY A 1121 7.47 -35.85 1.11
N GLU A 1122 8.45 -34.96 0.92
CA GLU A 1122 9.62 -34.84 1.79
C GLU A 1122 9.27 -34.34 3.21
N SER A 1123 10.05 -34.74 4.21
CA SER A 1123 9.85 -34.37 5.63
C SER A 1123 10.26 -32.93 5.96
N TYR A 1124 10.75 -32.22 4.96
CA TYR A 1124 11.42 -30.95 5.06
C TYR A 1124 10.79 -29.94 4.11
N ARG A 1125 10.67 -28.70 4.57
CA ARG A 1125 10.40 -27.55 3.71
C ARG A 1125 11.70 -26.80 3.45
N VAL A 1126 12.09 -26.64 2.19
CA VAL A 1126 13.30 -25.90 1.83
C VAL A 1126 12.98 -24.40 1.79
N GLU A 1127 13.76 -23.62 2.54
CA GLU A 1127 13.64 -22.16 2.59
C GLU A 1127 14.58 -21.51 1.57
N SER A 1128 15.76 -22.10 1.38
CA SER A 1128 16.74 -21.64 0.39
C SER A 1128 17.75 -22.73 0.02
N ALA A 1129 18.34 -22.58 -1.16
CA ALA A 1129 19.42 -23.43 -1.65
C ALA A 1129 20.48 -22.60 -2.39
N VAL A 1130 21.75 -22.98 -2.26
CA VAL A 1130 22.91 -22.37 -2.89
C VAL A 1130 23.65 -23.45 -3.66
N VAL A 1131 23.81 -23.24 -4.96
CA VAL A 1131 24.58 -24.11 -5.86
C VAL A 1131 25.90 -23.41 -6.16
N ARG A 1132 27.02 -24.09 -5.88
CA ARG A 1132 28.37 -23.51 -6.05
C ARG A 1132 29.30 -24.49 -6.76
N HIS A 1133 30.09 -23.97 -7.70
CA HIS A 1133 31.22 -24.67 -8.33
C HIS A 1133 32.51 -24.43 -7.51
N GLU A 1134 33.32 -25.44 -7.26
CA GLU A 1134 34.65 -25.26 -6.61
C GLU A 1134 35.73 -24.90 -7.65
N PRO A 1135 36.65 -23.93 -7.39
CA PRO A 1135 37.87 -24.26 -6.63
C PRO A 1135 38.44 -23.14 -5.71
N GLY A 1136 39.40 -23.55 -4.86
CA GLY A 1136 39.93 -22.82 -3.71
C GLY A 1136 40.53 -21.43 -3.96
N SER A 1137 40.05 -20.47 -3.18
CA SER A 1137 40.84 -19.34 -2.70
C SER A 1137 40.54 -19.17 -1.22
N PRO A 1138 41.55 -18.82 -0.40
CA PRO A 1138 41.32 -18.57 1.02
C PRO A 1138 40.26 -17.49 1.18
N ALA A 1139 39.40 -17.64 2.19
CA ALA A 1139 38.46 -16.60 2.59
C ALA A 1139 39.26 -15.34 2.93
N ALA A 1140 39.29 -14.37 2.03
CA ALA A 1140 39.87 -13.08 2.31
C ALA A 1140 38.99 -12.35 3.33
N GLY A 1141 39.61 -11.55 4.20
CA GLY A 1141 38.96 -10.97 5.37
C GLY A 1141 37.71 -10.13 5.04
N PRO A 1142 36.85 -9.88 6.03
CA PRO A 1142 35.59 -9.16 5.84
C PRO A 1142 35.86 -7.70 5.44
N THR A 1143 35.08 -7.22 4.47
CA THR A 1143 35.09 -5.82 4.05
C THR A 1143 34.22 -5.00 4.99
N VAL A 1144 34.73 -3.90 5.53
CA VAL A 1144 33.97 -3.00 6.40
C VAL A 1144 34.03 -1.59 5.85
N MET A 1145 32.89 -0.91 5.82
CA MET A 1145 32.80 0.49 5.46
C MET A 1145 33.44 1.35 6.54
N ARG A 1146 34.51 2.06 6.19
CA ARG A 1146 35.25 2.92 7.11
C ARG A 1146 34.69 4.34 7.07
N GLN A 1147 34.30 4.88 8.22
CA GLN A 1147 33.80 6.24 8.32
C GLN A 1147 34.86 7.25 7.87
N VAL A 1148 34.45 8.24 7.07
CA VAL A 1148 35.28 9.38 6.68
C VAL A 1148 35.03 10.57 7.59
N GLN A 1149 36.00 11.49 7.68
CA GLN A 1149 35.80 12.72 8.44
C GLN A 1149 34.82 13.64 7.69
N VAL A 1150 33.65 13.87 8.29
CA VAL A 1150 32.67 14.84 7.81
C VAL A 1150 33.08 16.24 8.28
N SER A 1151 33.26 17.17 7.36
CA SER A 1151 33.54 18.58 7.65
C SER A 1151 32.27 19.42 7.69
N SER A 1152 31.34 19.18 6.76
CA SER A 1152 29.99 19.77 6.79
C SER A 1152 29.00 18.85 6.07
N TRP A 1153 27.75 18.88 6.51
CA TRP A 1153 26.68 18.05 5.95
C TRP A 1153 25.37 18.81 5.85
N ASP A 1154 25.12 19.42 4.68
CA ASP A 1154 23.88 20.13 4.37
C ASP A 1154 23.07 19.38 3.29
N ALA A 1155 21.83 19.83 3.07
CA ALA A 1155 20.93 19.24 2.07
C ALA A 1155 21.47 19.35 0.64
N GLY A 1156 22.05 20.51 0.26
CA GLY A 1156 22.56 20.77 -1.09
C GLY A 1156 24.08 20.64 -1.25
N LYS A 1157 24.85 20.64 -0.16
CA LYS A 1157 26.32 20.60 -0.20
C LYS A 1157 26.89 19.84 1.00
N ARG A 1158 27.85 18.95 0.75
CA ARG A 1158 28.51 18.16 1.79
C ARG A 1158 30.01 18.13 1.53
N VAL A 1159 30.80 18.14 2.60
CA VAL A 1159 32.25 18.19 2.51
C VAL A 1159 32.84 17.12 3.41
N VAL A 1160 33.59 16.20 2.82
CA VAL A 1160 34.22 15.07 3.52
C VAL A 1160 35.70 15.00 3.19
N LYS A 1161 36.52 14.49 4.10
CA LYS A 1161 37.93 14.20 3.85
C LYS A 1161 38.14 12.72 3.64
N VAL A 1162 38.77 12.37 2.53
CA VAL A 1162 39.08 10.99 2.14
C VAL A 1162 40.59 10.78 2.12
N GLY A 1163 41.01 9.55 2.39
CA GLY A 1163 42.39 9.10 2.30
C GLY A 1163 42.39 7.59 2.18
N VAL A 1164 42.62 7.09 0.96
CA VAL A 1164 42.60 5.65 0.64
C VAL A 1164 43.95 5.23 0.08
N GLN A 1165 44.37 4.00 0.39
CA GLN A 1165 45.59 3.39 -0.16
C GLN A 1165 45.27 2.57 -1.42
N ASP A 1166 44.17 1.83 -1.37
CA ASP A 1166 43.69 0.97 -2.45
C ASP A 1166 42.48 1.60 -3.18
N ASP A 1167 42.16 1.06 -4.36
CA ASP A 1167 40.95 1.42 -5.09
C ASP A 1167 39.73 1.24 -4.18
N SER A 1168 38.94 2.30 -4.02
CA SER A 1168 37.84 2.35 -3.06
C SER A 1168 36.62 3.04 -3.65
N TYR A 1169 35.46 2.85 -3.04
CA TYR A 1169 34.28 3.67 -3.27
C TYR A 1169 34.05 4.59 -2.07
N LEU A 1170 33.84 5.89 -2.31
CA LEU A 1170 33.17 6.78 -1.36
C LEU A 1170 31.68 6.51 -1.45
N VAL A 1171 31.09 5.95 -0.39
CA VAL A 1171 29.68 5.56 -0.33
C VAL A 1171 28.94 6.49 0.61
N VAL A 1172 27.74 6.90 0.19
CA VAL A 1172 26.75 7.56 1.02
C VAL A 1172 25.55 6.61 1.13
N ASN A 1173 25.15 6.26 2.35
CA ASN A 1173 23.99 5.40 2.63
C ASN A 1173 22.66 6.18 2.41
N GLU A 1174 22.51 6.73 1.22
CA GLU A 1174 21.32 7.39 0.69
C GLU A 1174 21.07 6.93 -0.75
N ASN A 1175 19.85 7.16 -1.24
CA ASN A 1175 19.42 6.82 -2.59
C ASN A 1175 20.32 7.48 -3.63
N PHE A 1176 20.69 6.68 -4.62
CA PHE A 1176 21.34 7.12 -5.83
C PHE A 1176 20.45 8.12 -6.54
N ASN A 1177 21.00 9.29 -6.86
CA ASN A 1177 20.31 10.31 -7.64
C ASN A 1177 21.31 11.01 -8.57
N ALA A 1178 20.96 11.13 -9.84
CA ALA A 1178 21.82 11.74 -10.85
C ALA A 1178 22.17 13.21 -10.57
N GLY A 1179 21.41 13.91 -9.70
CA GLY A 1179 21.69 15.28 -9.30
C GLY A 1179 22.88 15.45 -8.35
N TRP A 1180 23.38 14.38 -7.72
CA TRP A 1180 24.55 14.44 -6.85
C TRP A 1180 25.86 14.34 -7.65
N ARG A 1181 26.71 15.36 -7.51
CA ARG A 1181 28.04 15.40 -8.10
C ARG A 1181 29.12 15.47 -7.03
N ALA A 1182 30.19 14.69 -7.20
CA ALA A 1182 31.35 14.71 -6.32
C ALA A 1182 32.59 15.26 -7.04
N THR A 1183 33.35 16.10 -6.34
CA THR A 1183 34.60 16.70 -6.84
C THR A 1183 35.72 16.59 -5.82
N LEU A 1184 36.94 16.32 -6.30
CA LEU A 1184 38.17 16.36 -5.53
C LEU A 1184 39.11 17.38 -6.20
N GLY A 1185 39.19 18.58 -5.63
CA GLY A 1185 39.82 19.72 -6.31
C GLY A 1185 39.10 20.04 -7.62
N ALA A 1186 39.82 20.01 -8.75
CA ALA A 1186 39.23 20.22 -10.08
C ALA A 1186 38.68 18.94 -10.73
N ALA A 1187 38.98 17.75 -10.17
CA ALA A 1187 38.56 16.48 -10.75
C ALA A 1187 37.13 16.13 -10.34
N THR A 1188 36.29 15.73 -11.30
CA THR A 1188 34.95 15.17 -11.03
C THR A 1188 35.06 13.66 -10.87
N LEU A 1189 34.51 13.11 -9.79
CA LEU A 1189 34.50 11.67 -9.54
C LEU A 1189 33.35 10.99 -10.27
N LYS A 1190 33.57 9.76 -10.76
CA LYS A 1190 32.55 8.99 -11.49
C LYS A 1190 31.51 8.42 -10.51
N PRO A 1191 30.20 8.71 -10.68
CA PRO A 1191 29.15 8.15 -9.83
C PRO A 1191 28.96 6.65 -10.13
N VAL A 1192 28.63 5.90 -9.09
CA VAL A 1192 28.37 4.46 -9.11
C VAL A 1192 27.13 4.19 -8.25
N ARG A 1193 26.25 3.30 -8.72
CA ARG A 1193 25.12 2.78 -7.94
C ARG A 1193 25.54 1.46 -7.32
N LEU A 1194 25.49 1.36 -5.99
CA LEU A 1194 25.77 0.13 -5.25
C LEU A 1194 24.48 -0.46 -4.68
N ASP A 1195 24.43 -1.78 -4.56
CA ASP A 1195 23.29 -2.56 -4.05
C ASP A 1195 21.98 -2.29 -4.81
N GLY A 1196 22.05 -1.72 -6.02
CA GLY A 1196 20.90 -1.29 -6.81
C GLY A 1196 20.21 -0.01 -6.34
N TRP A 1197 20.69 0.65 -5.27
CA TRP A 1197 20.04 1.85 -4.73
C TRP A 1197 20.98 2.88 -4.08
N ARG A 1198 22.16 2.53 -3.57
CA ARG A 1198 23.05 3.44 -2.84
C ARG A 1198 23.87 4.35 -3.74
N GLN A 1199 24.07 5.59 -3.32
CA GLN A 1199 24.96 6.55 -3.97
C GLN A 1199 26.43 6.28 -3.64
N ALA A 1200 27.29 6.16 -4.65
CA ALA A 1200 28.74 6.05 -4.47
C ALA A 1200 29.53 6.79 -5.55
N TRP A 1201 30.84 6.97 -5.31
CA TRP A 1201 31.82 7.46 -6.29
C TRP A 1201 33.12 6.67 -6.20
N PHE A 1202 33.75 6.38 -7.34
CA PHE A 1202 35.04 5.68 -7.38
C PHE A 1202 36.19 6.61 -6.95
N LEU A 1203 37.04 6.12 -6.07
CA LEU A 1203 38.29 6.72 -5.62
C LEU A 1203 39.45 5.79 -6.03
N PRO A 1204 40.33 6.23 -6.95
CA PRO A 1204 41.54 5.48 -7.26
C PRO A 1204 42.45 5.28 -6.03
N ALA A 1205 43.29 4.25 -6.06
CA ALA A 1205 44.35 4.04 -5.09
C ALA A 1205 45.17 5.33 -4.84
N PHE A 1206 45.63 5.49 -3.60
CA PHE A 1206 46.37 6.67 -3.11
C PHE A 1206 45.64 8.02 -3.23
N THR A 1207 44.31 8.02 -3.38
CA THR A 1207 43.51 9.25 -3.37
C THR A 1207 43.40 9.82 -1.96
N ALA A 1208 43.84 11.07 -1.78
CA ALA A 1208 43.70 11.81 -0.52
C ALA A 1208 43.29 13.27 -0.77
N GLY A 1209 42.41 13.80 0.07
CA GLY A 1209 42.00 15.20 0.03
C GLY A 1209 40.55 15.43 0.44
N THR A 1210 40.04 16.62 0.13
CA THR A 1210 38.68 17.04 0.45
C THR A 1210 37.75 16.81 -0.74
N VAL A 1211 36.77 15.92 -0.58
CA VAL A 1211 35.71 15.69 -1.55
C VAL A 1211 34.53 16.60 -1.21
N THR A 1212 34.07 17.36 -2.20
CA THR A 1212 32.85 18.16 -2.11
C THR A 1212 31.74 17.47 -2.92
N LEU A 1213 30.65 17.13 -2.24
CA LEU A 1213 29.42 16.64 -2.84
C LEU A 1213 28.45 17.82 -2.99
N THR A 1214 27.91 18.02 -4.18
CA THR A 1214 26.94 19.08 -4.45
C THR A 1214 25.74 18.48 -5.15
N TYR A 1215 24.56 18.76 -4.62
CA TYR A 1215 23.30 18.46 -5.30
C TYR A 1215 22.98 19.60 -6.25
N GLU A 1216 23.43 19.46 -7.50
CA GLU A 1216 23.35 20.52 -8.52
C GLU A 1216 21.93 21.10 -8.72
N PRO A 1217 20.83 20.32 -8.59
CA PRO A 1217 19.47 20.85 -8.76
C PRO A 1217 18.97 21.74 -7.62
N ASP A 1218 19.60 21.76 -6.44
CA ASP A 1218 19.11 22.53 -5.27
C ASP A 1218 19.15 24.04 -5.51
N GLU A 1219 20.23 24.54 -6.12
CA GLU A 1219 20.39 25.98 -6.37
C GLU A 1219 19.37 26.51 -7.41
N PRO A 1220 19.20 25.88 -8.59
CA PRO A 1220 18.11 26.24 -9.52
C PRO A 1220 16.73 26.16 -8.88
N TYR A 1221 16.46 25.16 -8.04
CA TYR A 1221 15.20 25.03 -7.30
C TYR A 1221 14.96 26.24 -6.39
N ARG A 1222 15.95 26.59 -5.56
CA ARG A 1222 15.88 27.73 -4.63
C ARG A 1222 15.80 29.07 -5.34
N ALA A 1223 16.56 29.24 -6.42
CA ALA A 1223 16.47 30.40 -7.28
C ALA A 1223 15.07 30.51 -7.93
N GLY A 1224 14.49 29.39 -8.35
CA GLY A 1224 13.12 29.30 -8.86
C GLY A 1224 12.08 29.71 -7.83
N LEU A 1225 12.18 29.20 -6.58
CA LEU A 1225 11.34 29.62 -5.46
C LEU A 1225 11.44 31.13 -5.20
N ALA A 1226 12.66 31.64 -5.05
CA ALA A 1226 12.89 33.05 -4.71
C ALA A 1226 12.46 34.01 -5.82
N SER A 1227 12.89 33.74 -7.06
CA SER A 1227 12.53 34.57 -8.22
C SER A 1227 11.03 34.49 -8.53
N GLY A 1228 10.44 33.30 -8.50
CA GLY A 1228 9.01 33.12 -8.66
C GLY A 1228 8.21 33.83 -7.56
N GLY A 1229 8.66 33.76 -6.31
CA GLY A 1229 8.06 34.51 -5.19
C GLY A 1229 8.12 36.02 -5.39
N ALA A 1230 9.27 36.55 -5.85
CA ALA A 1230 9.43 37.96 -6.19
C ALA A 1230 8.51 38.38 -7.36
N LEU A 1231 8.31 37.52 -8.36
CA LEU A 1231 7.40 37.76 -9.47
C LEU A 1231 5.93 37.71 -9.04
N ALA A 1232 5.55 36.80 -8.14
CA ALA A 1232 4.23 36.80 -7.52
C ALA A 1232 4.00 38.10 -6.72
N LEU A 1233 4.98 38.58 -5.95
CA LEU A 1233 4.92 39.87 -5.27
C LEU A 1233 4.81 41.04 -6.25
N LEU A 1234 5.52 41.01 -7.38
CA LEU A 1234 5.37 42.02 -8.43
C LEU A 1234 3.93 42.05 -8.97
N VAL A 1235 3.29 40.89 -9.17
CA VAL A 1235 1.87 40.81 -9.56
C VAL A 1235 0.99 41.48 -8.51
N VAL A 1236 1.24 41.25 -7.21
CA VAL A 1236 0.52 41.93 -6.11
C VAL A 1236 0.70 43.46 -6.22
N VAL A 1237 1.93 43.94 -6.38
CA VAL A 1237 2.21 45.38 -6.52
C VAL A 1237 1.50 45.97 -7.74
N LEU A 1238 1.52 45.29 -8.89
CA LEU A 1238 0.82 45.73 -10.10
C LEU A 1238 -0.71 45.75 -9.95
N ALA A 1239 -1.26 44.90 -9.08
CA ALA A 1239 -2.68 44.87 -8.75
C ALA A 1239 -3.08 46.07 -7.86
N LEU A 1240 -2.20 46.45 -6.93
CA LEU A 1240 -2.39 47.57 -6.00
C LEU A 1240 -2.13 48.93 -6.65
N VAL A 1241 -1.09 49.04 -7.48
CA VAL A 1241 -0.68 50.28 -8.14
C VAL A 1241 -1.40 50.39 -9.49
N GLY A 1242 -2.41 51.26 -9.59
CA GLY A 1242 -3.14 51.45 -10.86
C GLY A 1242 -3.79 52.82 -11.00
N ARG A 1243 -3.59 53.45 -12.17
CA ARG A 1243 -4.31 54.67 -12.56
C ARG A 1243 -5.78 54.35 -12.86
N PRO A 1244 -6.72 55.28 -12.60
CA PRO A 1244 -8.13 55.12 -12.93
C PRO A 1244 -8.32 54.83 -14.43
N ALA A 1245 -9.35 54.06 -14.76
CA ALA A 1245 -9.62 53.64 -16.13
C ALA A 1245 -9.86 54.85 -17.05
N ARG A 1246 -9.20 54.90 -18.21
CA ARG A 1246 -9.73 55.67 -19.35
C ARG A 1246 -10.95 54.92 -19.87
N HIS A 1247 -12.08 55.60 -20.08
CA HIS A 1247 -13.33 55.01 -20.56
C HIS A 1247 -13.10 54.25 -21.88
N LEU A 1248 -12.91 52.94 -21.79
CA LEU A 1248 -12.89 52.02 -22.92
C LEU A 1248 -14.28 51.41 -23.05
N ALA A 1249 -14.76 51.24 -24.29
CA ALA A 1249 -16.04 50.60 -24.53
C ALA A 1249 -16.02 49.14 -23.98
N PRO A 1250 -17.08 48.70 -23.28
CA PRO A 1250 -17.15 47.36 -22.71
C PRO A 1250 -17.05 46.27 -23.79
N ALA A 1251 -16.55 45.10 -23.42
CA ALA A 1251 -16.48 43.90 -24.24
C ALA A 1251 -17.69 42.98 -23.95
N PRO A 1252 -18.81 43.13 -24.69
CA PRO A 1252 -20.00 42.32 -24.45
C PRO A 1252 -19.76 40.84 -24.80
N PRO A 1253 -20.63 39.92 -24.33
CA PRO A 1253 -20.61 38.53 -24.74
C PRO A 1253 -20.68 38.38 -26.27
N ALA A 1254 -19.89 37.46 -26.82
CA ALA A 1254 -20.00 37.10 -28.24
C ALA A 1254 -21.31 36.31 -28.48
N ARG A 1255 -21.95 36.55 -29.62
CA ARG A 1255 -23.07 35.70 -30.08
C ARG A 1255 -22.49 34.51 -30.83
N LEU A 1256 -22.58 33.30 -30.26
CA LEU A 1256 -22.28 32.08 -31.00
C LEU A 1256 -23.36 31.84 -32.05
N ARG A 1257 -22.96 31.50 -33.27
CA ARG A 1257 -23.88 31.06 -34.32
C ARG A 1257 -24.40 29.68 -33.95
N VAL A 1258 -25.71 29.46 -34.09
CA VAL A 1258 -26.39 28.20 -33.76
C VAL A 1258 -25.70 26.99 -34.40
N ARG A 1259 -25.24 27.10 -35.65
CA ARG A 1259 -24.52 26.04 -36.36
C ARG A 1259 -23.26 25.52 -35.63
N HIS A 1260 -22.48 26.40 -34.99
CA HIS A 1260 -21.26 25.97 -34.28
C HIS A 1260 -21.61 25.31 -32.95
N VAL A 1261 -22.70 25.74 -32.30
CA VAL A 1261 -23.21 25.14 -31.07
C VAL A 1261 -23.83 23.78 -31.35
N ALA A 1262 -24.55 23.62 -32.47
CA ALA A 1262 -25.14 22.36 -32.88
C ALA A 1262 -24.06 21.31 -33.19
N VAL A 1263 -23.03 21.67 -33.97
CA VAL A 1263 -21.90 20.76 -34.24
C VAL A 1263 -21.18 20.36 -32.96
N PHE A 1264 -20.90 21.32 -32.07
CA PHE A 1264 -20.26 21.02 -30.79
C PHE A 1264 -21.14 20.15 -29.89
N ALA A 1265 -22.45 20.39 -29.84
CA ALA A 1265 -23.38 19.60 -29.05
C ALA A 1265 -23.50 18.16 -29.57
N VAL A 1266 -23.54 17.95 -30.89
CA VAL A 1266 -23.52 16.60 -31.50
C VAL A 1266 -22.19 15.90 -31.24
N ALA A 1267 -21.07 16.59 -31.43
CA ALA A 1267 -19.75 16.03 -31.14
C ALA A 1267 -19.62 15.62 -29.67
N LEU A 1268 -20.14 16.44 -28.76
CA LEU A 1268 -20.17 16.15 -27.33
C LEU A 1268 -21.17 15.03 -26.96
N GLY A 1269 -22.32 14.97 -27.63
CA GLY A 1269 -23.28 13.88 -27.50
C GLY A 1269 -22.62 12.54 -27.83
N TYR A 1270 -21.96 12.49 -29.00
CA TYR A 1270 -21.16 11.34 -29.41
C TYR A 1270 -20.04 11.03 -28.41
N TRP A 1271 -19.34 12.06 -27.93
CA TRP A 1271 -18.26 11.91 -26.95
C TRP A 1271 -18.71 11.26 -25.64
N ILE A 1272 -19.94 11.56 -25.18
CA ILE A 1272 -20.46 11.09 -23.89
C ILE A 1272 -21.22 9.76 -24.01
N GLY A 1273 -22.01 9.58 -25.07
CA GLY A 1273 -22.96 8.46 -25.20
C GLY A 1273 -22.79 7.63 -26.47
N GLY A 1274 -21.75 7.90 -27.27
CA GLY A 1274 -21.60 7.28 -28.59
C GLY A 1274 -22.76 7.62 -29.51
N PRO A 1275 -23.16 6.72 -30.43
CA PRO A 1275 -24.24 6.98 -31.38
C PRO A 1275 -25.60 7.38 -30.76
N ALA A 1276 -25.82 7.10 -29.48
CA ALA A 1276 -27.06 7.46 -28.78
C ALA A 1276 -27.13 8.95 -28.38
N GLY A 1277 -25.98 9.62 -28.24
CA GLY A 1277 -25.89 11.05 -27.90
C GLY A 1277 -25.71 11.92 -29.13
#